data_AF-A0A812RXM6-F1
#
_entry.id   AF-A0A812RXM6-F1
#
_cell.length_a   1.000
_cell.length_b   1.000
_cell.length_c   1.000
_cell.angle_alpha   90.00
_cell.angle_beta   90.00
_cell.angle_gamma   90.00
#
_symmetry.space_group_name_H-M   'P 1'
#
loop_
_entity.id
_entity.type
_entity.pdbx_description
1 polymer ?
#
loop_
_entity_poly.entity_id
_entity_poly.type
_entity_poly.pdbx_seq_one_letter_code
_entity_poly.pdbx_strand_id
1 'polypeptide(L)'
;MDEVIAKEMLTLRGTPRWELATRDAHLRFPEAADTFACALGMPITEANTPELYMLLRRTLADLGLAAYSAKNAYQRERPFMVNGAPICTPEEETMLRADGSYPSGHTAIGWGWALILSELAPDRAAALLNRGRVYGESRNVCNVHWHSDVIAGRMVGAAAVARLHTNEMFLAALSAAREEVVALLYAVQLLTWLLLSLPTTAFAGSDSGFYLGAGIGQSDVEISDFDESDGSYKIFGGYNFGVVPLIDLAVEASYVDFGEPDSGPLSVELTGLNAFGLAGFKVGPIGLFAKAGVVAWDAKLAVDAFRDDENGTDFAYGAGARFQIGSFAIRAEYEVYEVSDVRDLAMASASLGRRIEEVVVTAERRESTVSDTAISISAFDEKFLDDFNIRNQEDLQNYIPATTIQPYDASIRGVGRTARTLGGDPGVATYFNGVYSEDFGIASTEGGLKDLERVEVLRGPQGTLYGRNAVGGAINFVSKRPSMEEFEGEASATFGNYDTRELFYMLSGPVIKDKLALRFTGTDRHRDGYIEETSGQGDDINNYGDENYTLSLNWTPTDRISIYARGNERSYRRKFNGGAGTMPIVVAENGVQNRDTTSLTFGKRVIDRTQTTNPWQSDFFDPSMEIFSFTNPVTGAMVEAQNVRAGVDIRSSLTAVTGTDANGAIVYGKSDPTASSTSPNYALGLPQNRVHVADRDSLDKSDLKIDSNGQYDEFFDQQALQFNFIYTADNWELKYLAGYTDFFYDRNTDEDKTGNLRLGSSDFYVLQENENWQHELQLTFDTENLSVTTGLFVYDSTINQRLDLYDPIDTQGRYQADADYSGLAGGIDEFGAVLALLGGQATPLLDIYDAQEAFEGGTPLAANGSVTLFAPWFGDTGTGLRGARHDGESTPGTFFAWDNDIDTRAYAAYAQAEYDFSEKWAITMGVRYARDEKEARERLIGIQESLGLTAFALFDAGSIFAGTPTFSGPTQDYIDNNPDGFAACGSGANLLCLYNAVSGAIDPTGATTNGGIQIGDQGTNPGDTAVRFSGVPIAFNIYRPLENDWDVWTWRANLDYEPTPDTLLYFSVTTGWRSGGYNLGFFSTATPEYDEENIIAYELGYKGTLLDGRLQINTSVFMYQYDDIHTIISQSGGLLGVSTNVVNAPEARTFGWEGDVLFLLGDRFTLGGNWSYTNAEFSQDFEVVDVNNPDIPGSIFTAAEQSVSGFDGSSLPKIPEWKFTLWGNYSIPLGDSGNLDFFSTVGYTDDFFFAAPFERELDRAPSFTRWDARAVW
;
A
#
# COMPACT_ATOMS: atom_id res chain seq x y z
N MET A 1 -6.13 -53.94 -25.56
CA MET A 1 -6.63 -52.64 -25.07
C MET A 1 -8.08 -52.43 -25.47
N ASP A 2 -8.43 -52.43 -26.76
CA ASP A 2 -9.82 -52.29 -27.23
C ASP A 2 -10.82 -53.27 -26.58
N GLU A 3 -10.49 -54.56 -26.51
CA GLU A 3 -11.36 -55.56 -25.88
C GLU A 3 -11.53 -55.36 -24.37
N VAL A 4 -10.48 -54.88 -23.69
CA VAL A 4 -10.50 -54.59 -22.25
C VAL A 4 -11.44 -53.42 -21.98
N ILE A 5 -11.29 -52.34 -22.74
CA ILE A 5 -12.15 -51.16 -22.65
C ILE A 5 -13.59 -51.51 -23.03
N ALA A 6 -13.81 -52.31 -24.08
CA ALA A 6 -15.15 -52.75 -24.47
C ALA A 6 -15.83 -53.55 -23.35
N LYS A 7 -15.09 -54.45 -22.68
CA LYS A 7 -15.62 -55.21 -21.55
C LYS A 7 -15.95 -54.33 -20.34
N GLU A 8 -15.13 -53.34 -20.06
CA GLU A 8 -15.34 -52.37 -18.99
C GLU A 8 -16.57 -51.49 -19.27
N MET A 9 -16.69 -50.97 -20.49
CA MET A 9 -17.79 -50.09 -20.90
C MET A 9 -19.15 -50.79 -20.87
N LEU A 10 -19.20 -52.12 -21.09
CA LEU A 10 -20.41 -52.92 -20.93
C LEU A 10 -20.95 -52.93 -19.49
N THR A 11 -20.12 -52.69 -18.48
CA THR A 11 -20.56 -52.62 -17.07
C THR A 11 -21.44 -51.40 -16.79
N LEU A 12 -21.38 -50.37 -17.64
CA LEU A 12 -22.18 -49.15 -17.50
C LEU A 12 -23.63 -49.33 -17.96
N ARG A 13 -24.01 -50.52 -18.43
CA ARG A 13 -25.36 -50.78 -18.93
C ARG A 13 -26.43 -50.54 -17.85
N GLY A 14 -27.46 -49.79 -18.22
CA GLY A 14 -28.55 -49.41 -17.29
C GLY A 14 -28.18 -48.30 -16.31
N THR A 15 -26.99 -47.70 -16.43
CA THR A 15 -26.63 -46.48 -15.69
C THR A 15 -27.04 -45.24 -16.48
N PRO A 16 -27.11 -44.06 -15.83
CA PRO A 16 -27.31 -42.78 -16.52
C PRO A 16 -26.29 -42.54 -17.65
N ARG A 17 -25.06 -43.07 -17.53
CA ARG A 17 -24.05 -42.97 -18.58
C ARG A 17 -24.40 -43.76 -19.83
N TRP A 18 -25.08 -44.90 -19.69
CA TRP A 18 -25.61 -45.69 -20.81
C TRP A 18 -26.82 -45.01 -21.46
N GLU A 19 -27.71 -44.42 -20.66
CA GLU A 19 -28.83 -43.62 -21.17
C GLU A 19 -28.36 -42.40 -21.97
N LEU A 20 -27.35 -41.69 -21.46
CA LEU A 20 -26.67 -40.63 -22.20
C LEU A 20 -26.04 -41.15 -23.50
N ALA A 21 -25.44 -42.35 -23.47
CA ALA A 21 -24.84 -42.94 -24.66
C ALA A 21 -25.88 -43.30 -25.72
N THR A 22 -27.05 -43.82 -25.30
CA THR A 22 -28.20 -44.06 -26.17
C THR A 22 -28.68 -42.76 -26.79
N ARG A 23 -28.81 -41.69 -25.99
CA ARG A 23 -29.20 -40.37 -26.50
C ARG A 23 -28.21 -39.82 -27.53
N ASP A 24 -26.92 -39.93 -27.24
CA ASP A 24 -25.83 -39.49 -28.13
C ASP A 24 -25.79 -40.25 -29.46
N ALA A 25 -26.34 -41.47 -29.51
CA ALA A 25 -26.43 -42.24 -30.74
C ALA A 25 -27.45 -41.66 -31.75
N HIS A 26 -28.38 -40.82 -31.30
CA HIS A 26 -29.39 -40.24 -32.17
C HIS A 26 -28.86 -39.02 -32.92
N LEU A 27 -28.58 -39.19 -34.21
CA LEU A 27 -28.13 -38.12 -35.12
C LEU A 27 -29.27 -37.42 -35.89
N ARG A 28 -30.53 -37.63 -35.49
CA ARG A 28 -31.68 -36.99 -36.12
C ARG A 28 -31.92 -35.62 -35.52
N PHE A 29 -32.15 -34.63 -36.36
CA PHE A 29 -32.59 -33.31 -35.94
C PHE A 29 -34.11 -33.34 -35.71
N PRO A 30 -34.65 -32.72 -34.63
CA PRO A 30 -33.98 -31.74 -33.77
C PRO A 30 -33.12 -32.30 -32.63
N GLU A 31 -33.25 -33.57 -32.25
CA GLU A 31 -32.63 -34.14 -31.04
C GLU A 31 -31.08 -34.07 -31.06
N ALA A 32 -30.48 -34.22 -32.24
CA ALA A 32 -29.03 -34.15 -32.42
C ALA A 32 -28.46 -32.76 -32.08
N ALA A 33 -29.22 -31.69 -32.31
CA ALA A 33 -28.79 -30.32 -32.03
C ALA A 33 -28.66 -30.07 -30.52
N ASP A 34 -29.51 -30.69 -29.71
CA ASP A 34 -29.55 -30.49 -28.25
C ASP A 34 -28.36 -31.11 -27.52
N THR A 35 -27.64 -32.03 -28.17
CA THR A 35 -26.50 -32.79 -27.63
C THR A 35 -25.44 -31.92 -26.93
N PHE A 36 -25.20 -30.71 -27.48
CA PHE A 36 -24.21 -29.75 -27.00
C PHE A 36 -24.82 -28.51 -26.33
N ALA A 37 -26.15 -28.38 -26.28
CA ALA A 37 -26.83 -27.19 -25.78
C ALA A 37 -26.39 -26.81 -24.35
N CYS A 38 -26.31 -27.79 -23.45
CA CYS A 38 -25.85 -27.57 -22.07
C CYS A 38 -24.37 -27.12 -22.00
N ALA A 39 -23.48 -27.75 -22.79
CA ALA A 39 -22.06 -27.38 -22.81
C ALA A 39 -21.83 -26.00 -23.47
N LEU A 40 -22.66 -25.65 -24.46
CA LEU A 40 -22.68 -24.34 -25.09
C LEU A 40 -23.32 -23.28 -24.17
N GLY A 41 -24.23 -23.67 -23.29
CA GLY A 41 -24.95 -22.76 -22.38
C GLY A 41 -26.23 -22.17 -22.94
N MET A 42 -26.74 -22.70 -24.05
CA MET A 42 -27.96 -22.22 -24.68
C MET A 42 -28.66 -23.33 -25.49
N PRO A 43 -29.99 -23.30 -25.63
CA PRO A 43 -30.72 -24.22 -26.49
C PRO A 43 -30.33 -24.04 -27.96
N ILE A 44 -30.08 -25.14 -28.69
CA ILE A 44 -29.83 -25.12 -30.14
C ILE A 44 -31.08 -25.61 -30.87
N THR A 45 -31.89 -24.69 -31.39
CA THR A 45 -33.18 -25.00 -32.03
C THR A 45 -33.35 -24.25 -33.35
N GLU A 46 -34.19 -24.78 -34.25
CA GLU A 46 -34.48 -24.13 -35.55
C GLU A 46 -35.17 -22.76 -35.37
N ALA A 47 -35.89 -22.55 -34.26
CA ALA A 47 -36.60 -21.30 -33.99
C ALA A 47 -35.70 -20.23 -33.35
N ASN A 48 -34.81 -20.63 -32.42
CA ASN A 48 -34.05 -19.67 -31.61
C ASN A 48 -32.61 -19.50 -32.11
N THR A 49 -32.03 -20.51 -32.76
CA THR A 49 -30.67 -20.48 -33.32
C THR A 49 -30.67 -21.01 -34.77
N PRO A 50 -31.47 -20.45 -35.70
CA PRO A 50 -31.61 -20.97 -37.06
C PRO A 50 -30.27 -21.13 -37.82
N GLU A 51 -29.32 -20.20 -37.68
CA GLU A 51 -28.04 -20.24 -38.40
C GLU A 51 -27.09 -21.31 -37.82
N LEU A 52 -26.93 -21.38 -36.51
CA LEU A 52 -26.16 -22.42 -35.84
C LEU A 52 -26.78 -23.80 -36.07
N TYR A 53 -28.12 -23.91 -35.95
CA TYR A 53 -28.85 -25.15 -36.20
C TYR A 53 -28.61 -25.64 -37.64
N MET A 54 -28.64 -24.74 -38.62
CA MET A 54 -28.35 -25.07 -40.01
C MET A 54 -26.87 -25.38 -40.27
N LEU A 55 -25.93 -24.72 -39.59
CA LEU A 55 -24.50 -25.03 -39.67
C LEU A 55 -24.20 -26.44 -39.17
N LEU A 56 -24.73 -26.83 -37.99
CA LEU A 56 -24.57 -28.19 -37.46
C LEU A 56 -25.21 -29.21 -38.39
N ARG A 57 -26.40 -28.91 -38.92
CA ARG A 57 -27.10 -29.79 -39.86
C ARG A 57 -26.34 -30.00 -41.17
N ARG A 58 -25.70 -28.96 -41.73
CA ARG A 58 -24.88 -29.07 -42.94
C ARG A 58 -23.61 -29.88 -42.68
N THR A 59 -22.90 -29.54 -41.61
CA THR A 59 -21.61 -30.16 -41.25
C THR A 59 -21.76 -31.60 -40.77
N LEU A 60 -22.96 -32.04 -40.36
CA LEU A 60 -23.25 -33.45 -40.06
C LEU A 60 -22.79 -34.39 -41.19
N ALA A 61 -23.14 -34.04 -42.43
CA ALA A 61 -22.80 -34.86 -43.59
C ALA A 61 -21.30 -34.79 -43.90
N ASP A 62 -20.70 -33.59 -43.83
CA ASP A 62 -19.27 -33.40 -44.09
C ASP A 62 -18.40 -34.20 -43.12
N LEU A 63 -18.71 -34.12 -41.82
CA LEU A 63 -17.97 -34.81 -40.75
C LEU A 63 -18.25 -36.32 -40.75
N GLY A 64 -19.50 -36.73 -40.98
CA GLY A 64 -19.88 -38.14 -41.00
C GLY A 64 -19.33 -38.90 -42.20
N LEU A 65 -19.38 -38.29 -43.39
CA LEU A 65 -18.93 -38.92 -44.63
C LEU A 65 -17.40 -38.97 -44.76
N ALA A 66 -16.67 -38.08 -44.08
CA ALA A 66 -15.20 -38.07 -44.08
C ALA A 66 -14.58 -39.42 -43.65
N ALA A 67 -15.27 -40.18 -42.81
CA ALA A 67 -14.82 -41.50 -42.35
C ALA A 67 -15.04 -42.64 -43.37
N TYR A 68 -15.92 -42.47 -44.36
CA TYR A 68 -16.43 -43.60 -45.16
C TYR A 68 -15.41 -44.19 -46.14
N SER A 69 -14.46 -43.40 -46.67
CA SER A 69 -13.40 -43.95 -47.52
C SER A 69 -12.58 -45.00 -46.77
N ALA A 70 -12.25 -44.73 -45.51
CA ALA A 70 -11.53 -45.66 -44.65
C ALA A 70 -12.44 -46.82 -44.20
N LYS A 71 -13.69 -46.56 -43.80
CA LYS A 71 -14.63 -47.63 -43.44
C LYS A 71 -14.87 -48.64 -44.57
N ASN A 72 -15.04 -48.16 -45.80
CA ASN A 72 -15.23 -49.01 -46.98
C ASN A 72 -13.99 -49.83 -47.32
N ALA A 73 -12.79 -49.30 -47.03
CA ALA A 73 -11.54 -50.00 -47.25
C ALA A 73 -11.25 -51.07 -46.18
N TYR A 74 -11.44 -50.74 -44.90
CA TYR A 74 -11.05 -51.62 -43.79
C TYR A 74 -12.14 -52.59 -43.34
N GLN A 75 -13.42 -52.22 -43.44
CA GLN A 75 -14.58 -53.07 -43.06
C GLN A 75 -14.40 -53.83 -41.74
N ARG A 76 -13.78 -53.18 -40.74
CA ARG A 76 -13.51 -53.78 -39.43
C ARG A 76 -14.82 -54.18 -38.73
N GLU A 77 -14.88 -55.40 -38.20
CA GLU A 77 -16.03 -55.88 -37.43
C GLU A 77 -16.23 -55.04 -36.16
N ARG A 78 -17.50 -54.75 -35.84
CA ARG A 78 -17.88 -53.95 -34.68
C ARG A 78 -17.84 -54.77 -33.38
N PRO A 79 -17.65 -54.15 -32.21
CA PRO A 79 -17.53 -54.86 -30.93
C PRO A 79 -18.65 -55.86 -30.65
N PHE A 80 -19.92 -55.47 -30.85
CA PHE A 80 -21.07 -56.37 -30.64
C PHE A 80 -21.11 -57.60 -31.55
N MET A 81 -20.49 -57.52 -32.74
CA MET A 81 -20.40 -58.66 -33.66
C MET A 81 -19.41 -59.70 -33.15
N VAL A 82 -18.39 -59.26 -32.42
CA VAL A 82 -17.33 -60.10 -31.87
C VAL A 82 -17.70 -60.61 -30.47
N ASN A 83 -18.19 -59.75 -29.58
CA ASN A 83 -18.47 -60.09 -28.19
C ASN A 83 -19.90 -60.59 -27.92
N GLY A 84 -20.81 -60.48 -28.90
CA GLY A 84 -22.20 -60.94 -28.80
C GLY A 84 -23.08 -60.18 -27.79
N ALA A 85 -22.58 -59.09 -27.21
CA ALA A 85 -23.32 -58.26 -26.27
C ALA A 85 -24.19 -57.23 -27.01
N PRO A 86 -25.39 -56.88 -26.49
CA PRO A 86 -26.31 -55.97 -27.17
C PRO A 86 -25.78 -54.53 -27.21
N ILE A 87 -26.24 -53.77 -28.20
CA ILE A 87 -25.93 -52.34 -28.37
C ILE A 87 -26.99 -51.46 -27.71
N CYS A 88 -26.68 -50.17 -27.52
CA CYS A 88 -27.61 -49.20 -26.94
C CYS A 88 -28.76 -48.80 -27.88
N THR A 89 -28.62 -49.03 -29.20
CA THR A 89 -29.63 -48.77 -30.25
C THR A 89 -29.96 -50.06 -31.03
N PRO A 90 -30.70 -51.02 -30.45
CA PRO A 90 -30.97 -52.31 -31.08
C PRO A 90 -31.61 -52.23 -32.47
N GLU A 91 -32.34 -51.15 -32.75
CA GLU A 91 -33.01 -50.91 -34.02
C GLU A 91 -32.01 -50.68 -35.18
N GLU A 92 -30.80 -50.22 -34.86
CA GLU A 92 -29.73 -49.92 -35.82
C GLU A 92 -28.81 -51.12 -36.08
N GLU A 93 -28.92 -52.20 -35.30
CA GLU A 93 -27.98 -53.32 -35.32
C GLU A 93 -27.84 -53.95 -36.72
N THR A 94 -28.97 -54.10 -37.44
CA THR A 94 -28.98 -54.69 -38.78
C THR A 94 -28.21 -53.85 -39.79
N MET A 95 -28.31 -52.52 -39.69
CA MET A 95 -27.56 -51.59 -40.54
C MET A 95 -26.07 -51.60 -40.16
N LEU A 96 -25.77 -51.53 -38.86
CA LEU A 96 -24.39 -51.44 -38.37
C LEU A 96 -23.59 -52.72 -38.63
N ARG A 97 -24.22 -53.90 -38.74
CA ARG A 97 -23.56 -55.14 -39.18
C ARG A 97 -23.01 -55.07 -40.61
N ALA A 98 -23.56 -54.20 -41.44
CA ALA A 98 -23.14 -53.97 -42.83
C ALA A 98 -22.23 -52.74 -43.00
N ASP A 99 -21.87 -52.03 -41.92
CA ASP A 99 -21.01 -50.84 -41.94
C ASP A 99 -19.76 -51.03 -41.06
N GLY A 100 -18.58 -50.73 -41.62
CA GLY A 100 -17.30 -50.91 -40.94
C GLY A 100 -17.15 -50.03 -39.68
N SER A 101 -16.46 -50.57 -38.66
CA SER A 101 -16.27 -49.88 -37.38
C SER A 101 -15.21 -48.77 -37.41
N TYR A 102 -14.16 -48.89 -38.23
CA TYR A 102 -13.00 -47.99 -38.21
C TYR A 102 -12.94 -47.06 -39.43
N PRO A 103 -12.73 -45.74 -39.23
CA PRO A 103 -12.84 -44.97 -37.99
C PRO A 103 -14.31 -44.64 -37.66
N SER A 104 -14.57 -44.21 -36.41
CA SER A 104 -15.94 -43.86 -35.98
C SER A 104 -16.40 -42.54 -36.61
N GLY A 105 -17.36 -42.62 -37.55
CA GLY A 105 -18.00 -41.44 -38.15
C GLY A 105 -18.87 -40.64 -37.17
N HIS A 106 -19.52 -41.31 -36.20
CA HIS A 106 -20.25 -40.62 -35.13
C HIS A 106 -19.30 -39.80 -34.25
N THR A 107 -18.11 -40.34 -33.96
CA THR A 107 -17.11 -39.60 -33.21
C THR A 107 -16.54 -38.43 -34.00
N ALA A 108 -16.37 -38.58 -35.32
CA ALA A 108 -15.95 -37.48 -36.19
C ALA A 108 -16.95 -36.31 -36.17
N ILE A 109 -18.26 -36.63 -36.18
CA ILE A 109 -19.34 -35.63 -36.05
C ILE A 109 -19.24 -34.91 -34.70
N GLY A 110 -19.24 -35.63 -33.58
CA GLY A 110 -19.26 -34.98 -32.27
C GLY A 110 -17.99 -34.19 -31.96
N TRP A 111 -16.82 -34.69 -32.37
CA TRP A 111 -15.56 -33.97 -32.19
C TRP A 111 -15.47 -32.76 -33.13
N GLY A 112 -15.91 -32.90 -34.38
CA GLY A 112 -15.95 -31.80 -35.34
C GLY A 112 -16.94 -30.70 -34.91
N TRP A 113 -18.13 -31.05 -34.43
CA TRP A 113 -19.05 -30.08 -33.84
C TRP A 113 -18.48 -29.42 -32.59
N ALA A 114 -17.78 -30.15 -31.72
CA ALA A 114 -17.13 -29.54 -30.57
C ALA A 114 -16.06 -28.50 -30.97
N LEU A 115 -15.28 -28.78 -32.01
CA LEU A 115 -14.29 -27.84 -32.57
C LEU A 115 -14.99 -26.60 -33.16
N ILE A 116 -15.99 -26.80 -34.02
CA ILE A 116 -16.76 -25.71 -34.63
C ILE A 116 -17.42 -24.85 -33.54
N LEU A 117 -18.06 -25.47 -32.56
CA LEU A 117 -18.70 -24.76 -31.44
C LEU A 117 -17.67 -24.05 -30.56
N SER A 118 -16.47 -24.61 -30.36
CA SER A 118 -15.39 -23.94 -29.61
C SER A 118 -14.86 -22.70 -30.31
N GLU A 119 -14.96 -22.63 -31.64
CA GLU A 119 -14.63 -21.41 -32.39
C GLU A 119 -15.71 -20.34 -32.28
N LEU A 120 -16.97 -20.76 -32.09
CA LEU A 120 -18.13 -19.89 -31.90
C LEU A 120 -18.24 -19.38 -30.46
N ALA A 121 -17.83 -20.18 -29.47
CA ALA A 121 -17.86 -19.86 -28.04
C ALA A 121 -16.52 -20.23 -27.35
N PRO A 122 -15.46 -19.44 -27.57
CA PRO A 122 -14.11 -19.75 -27.07
C PRO A 122 -14.03 -19.84 -25.55
N ASP A 123 -14.79 -19.04 -24.80
CA ASP A 123 -14.83 -19.07 -23.33
C ASP A 123 -15.36 -20.40 -22.77
N ARG A 124 -16.10 -21.16 -23.59
CA ARG A 124 -16.64 -22.48 -23.25
C ARG A 124 -15.90 -23.61 -23.98
N ALA A 125 -14.77 -23.33 -24.63
CA ALA A 125 -14.03 -24.30 -25.42
C ALA A 125 -13.67 -25.55 -24.60
N ALA A 126 -13.22 -25.41 -23.35
CA ALA A 126 -12.90 -26.56 -22.49
C ALA A 126 -14.12 -27.47 -22.24
N ALA A 127 -15.30 -26.88 -21.95
CA ALA A 127 -16.54 -27.62 -21.73
C ALA A 127 -17.05 -28.30 -23.01
N LEU A 128 -16.98 -27.60 -24.15
CA LEU A 128 -17.41 -28.08 -25.46
C LEU A 128 -16.51 -29.22 -25.97
N LEU A 129 -15.19 -29.07 -25.86
CA LEU A 129 -14.23 -30.12 -26.22
C LEU A 129 -14.37 -31.34 -25.30
N ASN A 130 -14.56 -31.14 -23.99
CA ASN A 130 -14.83 -32.25 -23.07
C ASN A 130 -16.14 -32.97 -23.44
N ARG A 131 -17.20 -32.22 -23.78
CA ARG A 131 -18.46 -32.81 -24.25
C ARG A 131 -18.28 -33.61 -25.55
N GLY A 132 -17.50 -33.09 -26.50
CA GLY A 132 -17.14 -33.79 -27.74
C GLY A 132 -16.37 -35.09 -27.50
N ARG A 133 -15.47 -35.09 -26.52
CA ARG A 133 -14.79 -36.31 -26.06
C ARG A 133 -15.78 -37.35 -25.52
N VAL A 134 -16.64 -36.94 -24.60
CA VAL A 134 -17.66 -37.80 -23.96
C VAL A 134 -18.64 -38.33 -25.01
N TYR A 135 -19.05 -37.50 -25.97
CA TYR A 135 -19.92 -37.90 -27.09
C TYR A 135 -19.27 -38.98 -27.96
N GLY A 136 -17.99 -38.83 -28.28
CA GLY A 136 -17.24 -39.87 -28.98
C GLY A 136 -17.18 -41.18 -28.19
N GLU A 137 -16.92 -41.09 -26.89
CA GLU A 137 -16.82 -42.24 -25.97
C GLU A 137 -18.16 -42.94 -25.72
N SER A 138 -19.29 -42.26 -25.93
CA SER A 138 -20.62 -42.89 -25.92
C SER A 138 -20.70 -44.04 -26.93
N ARG A 139 -19.91 -44.03 -28.01
CA ARG A 139 -19.84 -45.15 -28.97
C ARG A 139 -19.08 -46.37 -28.45
N ASN A 140 -18.18 -46.21 -27.48
CA ASN A 140 -17.59 -47.32 -26.75
C ASN A 140 -18.61 -47.91 -25.77
N VAL A 141 -19.31 -47.04 -25.02
CA VAL A 141 -20.39 -47.43 -24.08
C VAL A 141 -21.48 -48.22 -24.81
N CYS A 142 -21.92 -47.73 -25.97
CA CYS A 142 -22.94 -48.38 -26.79
C CYS A 142 -22.51 -49.70 -27.45
N ASN A 143 -21.28 -50.17 -27.24
CA ASN A 143 -20.74 -51.41 -27.80
C ASN A 143 -20.72 -51.46 -29.34
N VAL A 144 -20.57 -50.30 -30.00
CA VAL A 144 -20.71 -50.14 -31.47
C VAL A 144 -19.41 -49.76 -32.16
N HIS A 145 -18.45 -49.20 -31.43
CA HIS A 145 -17.11 -48.87 -31.92
C HIS A 145 -16.05 -49.28 -30.88
N TRP A 146 -14.88 -49.70 -31.37
CA TRP A 146 -13.71 -49.93 -30.51
C TRP A 146 -13.12 -48.60 -30.04
N HIS A 147 -12.38 -48.61 -28.94
CA HIS A 147 -11.77 -47.40 -28.41
C HIS A 147 -10.82 -46.73 -29.42
N SER A 148 -10.04 -47.52 -30.14
CA SER A 148 -9.20 -47.05 -31.25
C SER A 148 -10.00 -46.43 -32.40
N ASP A 149 -11.21 -46.92 -32.70
CA ASP A 149 -12.08 -46.35 -33.72
C ASP A 149 -12.57 -44.95 -33.31
N VAL A 150 -12.85 -44.75 -32.01
CA VAL A 150 -13.25 -43.46 -31.43
C VAL A 150 -12.09 -42.47 -31.48
N ILE A 151 -10.88 -42.87 -31.10
CA ILE A 151 -9.70 -42.00 -31.19
C ILE A 151 -9.45 -41.56 -32.64
N ALA A 152 -9.44 -42.50 -33.58
CA ALA A 152 -9.27 -42.19 -35.00
C ALA A 152 -10.40 -41.31 -35.55
N GLY A 153 -11.64 -41.50 -35.05
CA GLY A 153 -12.78 -40.65 -35.38
C GLY A 153 -12.55 -39.18 -35.01
N ARG A 154 -11.93 -38.89 -33.85
CA ARG A 154 -11.59 -37.51 -33.46
C ARG A 154 -10.57 -36.90 -34.41
N MET A 155 -9.55 -37.67 -34.82
CA MET A 155 -8.55 -37.20 -35.79
C MET A 155 -9.18 -36.88 -37.14
N VAL A 156 -10.09 -37.72 -37.62
CA VAL A 156 -10.85 -37.48 -38.86
C VAL A 156 -11.74 -36.24 -38.73
N GLY A 157 -12.43 -36.07 -37.60
CA GLY A 157 -13.24 -34.88 -37.32
C GLY A 157 -12.41 -33.58 -37.37
N ALA A 158 -11.24 -33.57 -36.73
CA ALA A 158 -10.34 -32.41 -36.75
C ALA A 158 -9.82 -32.10 -38.17
N ALA A 159 -9.42 -33.13 -38.93
CA ALA A 159 -8.98 -32.96 -40.31
C ALA A 159 -10.11 -32.45 -41.23
N ALA A 160 -11.34 -32.92 -41.02
CA ALA A 160 -12.50 -32.47 -41.77
C ALA A 160 -12.85 -31.01 -41.47
N VAL A 161 -12.83 -30.60 -40.20
CA VAL A 161 -13.01 -29.18 -39.81
C VAL A 161 -11.93 -28.31 -40.44
N ALA A 162 -10.65 -28.67 -40.34
CA ALA A 162 -9.57 -27.92 -40.98
C ALA A 162 -9.75 -27.78 -42.50
N ARG A 163 -10.32 -28.79 -43.18
CA ARG A 163 -10.67 -28.70 -44.60
C ARG A 163 -11.87 -27.79 -44.85
N LEU A 164 -12.87 -27.78 -43.96
CA LEU A 164 -14.04 -26.90 -44.06
C LEU A 164 -13.65 -25.42 -43.98
N HIS A 165 -12.63 -25.05 -43.20
CA HIS A 165 -12.11 -23.67 -43.15
C HIS A 165 -11.53 -23.13 -44.46
N THR A 166 -11.37 -23.98 -45.47
CA THR A 166 -10.97 -23.55 -46.82
C THR A 166 -12.17 -23.41 -47.78
N ASN A 167 -13.41 -23.56 -47.28
CA ASN A 167 -14.65 -23.44 -48.05
C ASN A 167 -15.38 -22.13 -47.69
N GLU A 168 -15.57 -21.25 -48.68
CA GLU A 168 -16.19 -19.93 -48.48
C GLU A 168 -17.65 -20.01 -47.98
N MET A 169 -18.43 -21.01 -48.39
CA MET A 169 -19.81 -21.18 -47.90
C MET A 169 -19.83 -21.62 -46.43
N PHE A 170 -18.86 -22.43 -46.01
CA PHE A 170 -18.73 -22.82 -44.61
C PHE A 170 -18.30 -21.63 -43.76
N LEU A 171 -17.32 -20.83 -44.22
CA LEU A 171 -16.89 -19.62 -43.51
C LEU A 171 -18.03 -18.60 -43.36
N ALA A 172 -18.85 -18.42 -44.41
CA ALA A 172 -20.03 -17.55 -44.35
C ALA A 172 -21.07 -18.06 -43.34
N ALA A 173 -21.36 -19.37 -43.34
CA ALA A 173 -22.29 -19.97 -42.38
C ALA A 173 -21.72 -19.96 -40.94
N LEU A 174 -20.42 -20.13 -40.77
CA LEU A 174 -19.73 -20.00 -39.49
C LEU A 174 -19.78 -18.57 -38.96
N SER A 175 -19.64 -17.57 -39.84
CA SER A 175 -19.79 -16.15 -39.49
C SER A 175 -21.22 -15.81 -39.08
N ALA A 176 -22.22 -16.26 -39.83
CA ALA A 176 -23.63 -16.05 -39.49
C ALA A 176 -24.01 -16.73 -38.16
N ALA A 177 -23.55 -17.96 -37.95
CA ALA A 177 -23.73 -18.66 -36.68
C ALA A 177 -22.95 -17.98 -35.53
N ARG A 178 -21.79 -17.36 -35.80
CA ARG A 178 -21.04 -16.59 -34.80
C ARG A 178 -21.82 -15.35 -34.37
N GLU A 179 -22.38 -14.60 -35.32
CA GLU A 179 -23.22 -13.44 -35.01
C GLU A 179 -24.45 -13.85 -34.19
N GLU A 180 -25.10 -14.96 -34.54
CA GLU A 180 -26.25 -15.50 -33.82
C GLU A 180 -25.90 -16.01 -32.41
N VAL A 181 -24.83 -16.78 -32.27
CA VAL A 181 -24.36 -17.31 -30.98
C VAL A 181 -23.86 -16.19 -30.08
N VAL A 182 -23.17 -15.19 -30.63
CA VAL A 182 -22.79 -13.99 -29.90
C VAL A 182 -24.05 -13.23 -29.46
N ALA A 183 -25.01 -13.00 -30.35
CA ALA A 183 -26.24 -12.30 -29.98
C ALA A 183 -27.03 -12.99 -28.85
N LEU A 184 -26.96 -14.32 -28.73
CA LEU A 184 -27.77 -15.09 -27.78
C LEU A 184 -27.02 -15.53 -26.50
N LEU A 185 -25.74 -15.94 -26.58
CA LEU A 185 -24.91 -16.16 -25.37
C LEU A 185 -24.66 -14.84 -24.67
N TYR A 186 -24.47 -13.78 -25.45
CA TYR A 186 -24.43 -12.44 -24.93
C TYR A 186 -25.81 -11.82 -24.84
N ALA A 187 -26.96 -12.50 -24.90
CA ALA A 187 -28.25 -11.86 -24.55
C ALA A 187 -28.42 -11.73 -23.02
N VAL A 188 -27.90 -12.70 -22.25
CA VAL A 188 -27.85 -12.66 -20.78
C VAL A 188 -26.63 -11.87 -20.32
N GLN A 189 -25.50 -12.02 -21.03
CA GLN A 189 -24.34 -11.17 -20.84
C GLN A 189 -24.53 -9.76 -21.42
N LEU A 190 -25.45 -9.46 -22.36
CA LEU A 190 -25.80 -8.09 -22.79
C LEU A 190 -26.58 -7.43 -21.67
N LEU A 191 -27.34 -8.14 -20.84
CA LEU A 191 -27.91 -7.53 -19.64
C LEU A 191 -26.81 -7.14 -18.63
N THR A 192 -25.71 -7.88 -18.58
CA THR A 192 -24.56 -7.63 -17.68
C THR A 192 -23.43 -6.78 -18.30
N TRP A 193 -23.32 -6.73 -19.64
CA TRP A 193 -22.34 -5.99 -20.46
C TRP A 193 -22.94 -4.68 -21.00
N LEU A 194 -24.26 -4.55 -21.24
CA LEU A 194 -24.87 -3.21 -21.31
C LEU A 194 -24.67 -2.45 -20.00
N LEU A 195 -24.57 -3.17 -18.87
CA LEU A 195 -24.26 -2.59 -17.57
C LEU A 195 -22.76 -2.26 -17.39
N LEU A 196 -21.85 -2.79 -18.21
CA LEU A 196 -20.39 -2.70 -17.94
C LEU A 196 -19.47 -2.34 -19.15
N SER A 197 -19.94 -2.14 -20.39
CA SER A 197 -19.03 -1.85 -21.53
C SER A 197 -19.58 -0.93 -22.63
N LEU A 198 -19.65 0.37 -22.39
CA LEU A 198 -19.69 1.36 -23.48
C LEU A 198 -18.43 2.25 -23.42
N PRO A 199 -17.43 2.07 -24.31
CA PRO A 199 -16.57 3.17 -24.70
C PRO A 199 -17.28 4.02 -25.76
N THR A 200 -17.47 5.29 -25.41
CA THR A 200 -17.99 6.44 -26.16
C THR A 200 -17.99 6.35 -27.70
N THR A 201 -19.17 6.47 -28.31
CA THR A 201 -19.48 7.54 -29.30
C THR A 201 -21.01 7.67 -29.46
N ALA A 202 -21.55 8.81 -28.99
CA ALA A 202 -22.97 9.23 -28.93
C ALA A 202 -23.85 8.38 -27.98
N PHE A 203 -24.46 8.89 -26.90
CA PHE A 203 -25.16 10.15 -26.61
C PHE A 203 -25.08 10.44 -25.09
N ALA A 204 -25.01 11.66 -24.55
CA ALA A 204 -24.93 13.00 -25.11
C ALA A 204 -24.18 13.93 -24.14
N GLY A 205 -23.13 14.58 -24.65
CA GLY A 205 -22.89 15.98 -24.35
C GLY A 205 -23.90 16.83 -25.12
N SER A 206 -24.47 17.82 -24.46
CA SER A 206 -25.23 18.98 -24.98
C SER A 206 -26.35 18.85 -26.04
N ASP A 207 -26.56 17.75 -26.76
CA ASP A 207 -27.59 17.66 -27.81
C ASP A 207 -28.34 16.30 -27.79
N SER A 208 -29.67 16.35 -27.96
CA SER A 208 -30.69 15.27 -27.90
C SER A 208 -30.27 13.80 -28.07
N GLY A 209 -30.79 12.87 -27.24
CA GLY A 209 -30.50 11.41 -27.34
C GLY A 209 -31.27 10.51 -26.36
N PHE A 210 -31.25 9.18 -26.60
CA PHE A 210 -31.87 8.15 -25.75
C PHE A 210 -30.96 7.74 -24.58
N TYR A 211 -31.53 7.48 -23.40
CA TYR A 211 -30.81 6.98 -22.22
C TYR A 211 -31.59 5.87 -21.53
N LEU A 212 -30.89 4.96 -20.85
CA LEU A 212 -31.45 3.86 -20.05
C LEU A 212 -30.68 3.76 -18.73
N GLY A 213 -31.36 3.46 -17.63
CA GLY A 213 -30.76 3.28 -16.31
C GLY A 213 -31.55 2.30 -15.45
N ALA A 214 -30.91 1.78 -14.40
CA ALA A 214 -31.53 0.97 -13.38
C ALA A 214 -31.18 1.57 -12.01
N GLY A 215 -32.10 1.49 -11.06
CA GLY A 215 -31.95 2.02 -9.72
C GLY A 215 -32.52 1.06 -8.68
N ILE A 216 -31.88 1.04 -7.53
CA ILE A 216 -32.42 0.49 -6.29
C ILE A 216 -32.76 1.68 -5.40
N GLY A 217 -33.88 1.60 -4.70
CA GLY A 217 -34.32 2.66 -3.79
C GLY A 217 -35.29 2.12 -2.77
N GLN A 218 -35.66 2.93 -1.78
CA GLN A 218 -36.71 2.60 -0.84
C GLN A 218 -38.02 3.21 -1.34
N SER A 219 -39.10 2.44 -1.31
CA SER A 219 -40.44 2.95 -1.61
C SER A 219 -41.31 2.76 -0.39
N ASP A 220 -41.95 3.84 0.04
CA ASP A 220 -42.86 3.86 1.17
C ASP A 220 -44.29 3.98 0.64
N VAL A 221 -45.19 3.14 1.15
CA VAL A 221 -46.62 3.22 0.85
C VAL A 221 -47.36 3.58 2.12
N GLU A 222 -47.80 4.84 2.21
CA GLU A 222 -48.72 5.29 3.26
C GLU A 222 -50.16 5.09 2.77
N ILE A 223 -50.79 3.99 3.19
CA ILE A 223 -52.22 3.75 3.00
C ILE A 223 -52.89 3.71 4.36
N SER A 224 -53.49 4.82 4.76
CA SER A 224 -54.16 4.94 6.06
C SER A 224 -53.24 4.58 7.24
N ASP A 225 -53.40 3.40 7.86
CA ASP A 225 -52.53 2.92 8.94
C ASP A 225 -51.62 1.74 8.53
N PHE A 226 -51.50 1.47 7.23
CA PHE A 226 -50.48 0.62 6.63
C PHE A 226 -49.31 1.52 6.22
N ASP A 227 -48.17 1.32 6.88
CA ASP A 227 -46.89 1.98 6.61
C ASP A 227 -45.84 0.88 6.52
N GLU A 228 -45.38 0.62 5.30
CA GLU A 228 -44.39 -0.41 5.01
C GLU A 228 -43.41 0.12 3.95
N SER A 229 -42.13 -0.03 4.23
CA SER A 229 -41.04 0.35 3.34
C SER A 229 -40.36 -0.90 2.79
N ASP A 230 -40.33 -1.07 1.48
CA ASP A 230 -39.60 -2.18 0.85
C ASP A 230 -38.61 -1.67 -0.21
N GLY A 231 -37.62 -2.50 -0.52
CA GLY A 231 -36.69 -2.33 -1.60
C GLY A 231 -37.42 -2.28 -2.93
N SER A 232 -37.35 -1.12 -3.58
CA SER A 232 -37.86 -0.90 -4.92
C SER A 232 -36.78 -1.09 -5.97
N TYR A 233 -37.16 -1.76 -7.06
CA TYR A 233 -36.32 -1.91 -8.23
C TYR A 233 -36.94 -1.10 -9.37
N LYS A 234 -36.13 -0.23 -9.98
CA LYS A 234 -36.57 0.66 -11.03
C LYS A 234 -35.70 0.47 -12.27
N ILE A 235 -36.34 0.39 -13.43
CA ILE A 235 -35.68 0.49 -14.73
C ILE A 235 -36.31 1.67 -15.45
N PHE A 236 -35.50 2.60 -15.93
CA PHE A 236 -35.99 3.78 -16.63
C PHE A 236 -35.29 3.95 -17.97
N GLY A 237 -36.04 4.44 -18.96
CA GLY A 237 -35.53 4.78 -20.28
C GLY A 237 -36.18 6.05 -20.79
N GLY A 238 -35.41 6.98 -21.34
CA GLY A 238 -35.93 8.27 -21.78
C GLY A 238 -35.25 8.84 -23.00
N TYR A 239 -35.83 9.88 -23.57
CA TYR A 239 -35.30 10.62 -24.70
C TYR A 239 -35.17 12.11 -24.34
N ASN A 240 -33.95 12.63 -24.47
CA ASN A 240 -33.64 14.04 -24.28
C ASN A 240 -33.84 14.78 -25.61
N PHE A 241 -34.61 15.86 -25.62
CA PHE A 241 -34.94 16.60 -26.83
C PHE A 241 -33.95 17.71 -27.20
N GLY A 242 -33.03 18.12 -26.32
CA GLY A 242 -31.93 19.05 -26.64
C GLY A 242 -32.29 20.48 -27.05
N VAL A 243 -33.58 20.87 -27.12
CA VAL A 243 -33.99 22.18 -27.68
C VAL A 243 -34.14 23.30 -26.62
N VAL A 244 -34.07 22.96 -25.33
CA VAL A 244 -34.15 23.85 -24.14
C VAL A 244 -33.34 23.18 -23.01
N PRO A 245 -32.68 23.87 -22.06
CA PRO A 245 -32.02 23.20 -20.95
C PRO A 245 -33.03 22.32 -20.21
N LEU A 246 -32.87 21.00 -20.39
CA LEU A 246 -33.68 19.88 -19.88
C LEU A 246 -35.21 19.99 -20.04
N ILE A 247 -35.74 19.60 -21.21
CA ILE A 247 -37.03 18.90 -21.28
C ILE A 247 -36.75 17.46 -21.74
N ASP A 248 -36.87 16.50 -20.83
CA ASP A 248 -36.74 15.06 -21.10
C ASP A 248 -38.12 14.39 -21.02
N LEU A 249 -38.32 13.33 -21.80
CA LEU A 249 -39.46 12.44 -21.64
C LEU A 249 -38.94 11.05 -21.26
N ALA A 250 -39.30 10.58 -20.07
CA ALA A 250 -38.87 9.30 -19.53
C ALA A 250 -40.06 8.36 -19.36
N VAL A 251 -39.83 7.09 -19.66
CA VAL A 251 -40.70 5.98 -19.30
C VAL A 251 -39.97 5.16 -18.24
N GLU A 252 -40.62 4.95 -17.11
CA GLU A 252 -40.04 4.29 -15.95
C GLU A 252 -40.92 3.09 -15.60
N ALA A 253 -40.30 1.93 -15.45
CA ALA A 253 -40.96 0.74 -14.92
C ALA A 253 -40.44 0.52 -13.50
N SER A 254 -41.35 0.50 -12.54
CA SER A 254 -41.06 0.26 -11.13
C SER A 254 -41.74 -1.03 -10.69
N TYR A 255 -40.99 -1.87 -9.96
CA TYR A 255 -41.50 -3.06 -9.30
C TYR A 255 -41.20 -2.95 -7.81
N VAL A 256 -42.26 -3.01 -7.01
CA VAL A 256 -42.18 -3.08 -5.54
C VAL A 256 -43.22 -4.10 -5.07
N ASP A 257 -42.77 -5.07 -4.29
CA ASP A 257 -43.60 -6.13 -3.69
C ASP A 257 -43.55 -5.92 -2.19
N PHE A 258 -44.65 -5.51 -1.57
CA PHE A 258 -44.69 -5.17 -0.14
C PHE A 258 -44.98 -6.39 0.75
N GLY A 259 -44.99 -7.61 0.20
CA GLY A 259 -45.14 -8.85 0.98
C GLY A 259 -46.56 -9.13 1.51
N GLU A 260 -46.70 -10.22 2.29
CA GLU A 260 -47.90 -10.55 3.08
C GLU A 260 -47.68 -10.09 4.53
N PRO A 261 -48.60 -9.31 5.14
CA PRO A 261 -48.46 -8.86 6.52
C PRO A 261 -48.56 -10.04 7.48
N ASP A 262 -47.71 -10.04 8.51
CA ASP A 262 -47.61 -11.09 9.55
C ASP A 262 -48.91 -11.34 10.36
N SER A 263 -50.00 -10.61 10.07
CA SER A 263 -51.30 -10.76 10.76
C SER A 263 -52.54 -10.82 9.85
N GLY A 264 -52.41 -10.96 8.52
CA GLY A 264 -53.58 -11.10 7.63
C GLY A 264 -53.23 -11.37 6.16
N PRO A 265 -54.21 -11.75 5.32
CA PRO A 265 -53.97 -12.25 3.96
C PRO A 265 -53.66 -11.16 2.90
N LEU A 266 -53.33 -9.94 3.31
CA LEU A 266 -53.32 -8.75 2.46
C LEU A 266 -51.96 -8.54 1.76
N SER A 267 -51.74 -9.07 0.55
CA SER A 267 -50.58 -8.62 -0.25
C SER A 267 -50.91 -7.36 -1.05
N VAL A 268 -49.94 -6.46 -1.21
CA VAL A 268 -50.01 -5.32 -2.14
C VAL A 268 -48.79 -5.42 -3.06
N GLU A 269 -49.03 -5.71 -4.33
CA GLU A 269 -48.02 -5.67 -5.39
C GLU A 269 -48.25 -4.38 -6.17
N LEU A 270 -47.27 -3.48 -6.27
CA LEU A 270 -47.35 -2.31 -7.15
C LEU A 270 -46.46 -2.54 -8.36
N THR A 271 -47.10 -2.88 -9.48
CA THR A 271 -46.43 -2.90 -10.78
C THR A 271 -46.93 -1.74 -11.62
N GLY A 272 -45.99 -0.92 -12.12
CA GLY A 272 -46.38 0.26 -12.87
C GLY A 272 -45.47 0.60 -14.03
N LEU A 273 -46.10 1.13 -15.09
CA LEU A 273 -45.43 1.73 -16.23
C LEU A 273 -45.75 3.23 -16.21
N ASN A 274 -44.72 4.00 -15.88
CA ASN A 274 -44.83 5.39 -15.54
C ASN A 274 -44.31 6.21 -16.72
N ALA A 275 -45.00 7.30 -17.06
CA ALA A 275 -44.56 8.22 -18.10
C ALA A 275 -44.40 9.61 -17.49
N PHE A 276 -43.17 10.12 -17.48
CA PHE A 276 -42.81 11.39 -16.87
C PHE A 276 -42.24 12.37 -17.89
N GLY A 277 -42.65 13.64 -17.78
CA GLY A 277 -41.91 14.77 -18.32
C GLY A 277 -40.99 15.33 -17.23
N LEU A 278 -39.73 15.60 -17.57
CA LEU A 278 -38.77 16.23 -16.67
C LEU A 278 -38.41 17.64 -17.15
N ALA A 279 -38.31 18.58 -16.23
CA ALA A 279 -37.90 19.96 -16.47
C ALA A 279 -36.87 20.41 -15.42
N GLY A 280 -35.71 20.94 -15.84
CA GLY A 280 -34.61 21.22 -14.90
C GLY A 280 -33.55 22.20 -15.41
N PHE A 281 -32.55 22.50 -14.57
CA PHE A 281 -31.40 23.34 -14.94
C PHE A 281 -30.08 22.70 -14.48
N LYS A 282 -28.98 23.05 -15.15
CA LYS A 282 -27.66 22.42 -15.00
C LYS A 282 -26.59 23.45 -14.60
N VAL A 283 -25.71 23.06 -13.68
CA VAL A 283 -24.51 23.79 -13.28
C VAL A 283 -23.34 22.79 -13.22
N GLY A 284 -22.42 22.86 -14.20
CA GLY A 284 -21.29 21.92 -14.26
C GLY A 284 -21.73 20.46 -14.45
N PRO A 285 -21.17 19.47 -13.71
CA PRO A 285 -21.62 18.07 -13.76
C PRO A 285 -22.97 17.84 -13.06
N ILE A 286 -23.51 18.82 -12.33
CA ILE A 286 -24.75 18.69 -11.54
C ILE A 286 -25.95 19.24 -12.31
N GLY A 287 -27.02 18.45 -12.40
CA GLY A 287 -28.32 18.86 -12.93
C GLY A 287 -29.42 18.65 -11.89
N LEU A 288 -30.19 19.69 -11.59
CA LEU A 288 -31.40 19.61 -10.77
C LEU A 288 -32.61 19.57 -11.69
N PHE A 289 -33.55 18.66 -11.44
CA PHE A 289 -34.76 18.53 -12.24
C PHE A 289 -35.99 18.28 -11.38
N ALA A 290 -37.12 18.78 -11.85
CA ALA A 290 -38.45 18.41 -11.39
C ALA A 290 -39.07 17.46 -12.42
N LYS A 291 -39.87 16.50 -11.96
CA LYS A 291 -40.60 15.57 -12.82
C LYS A 291 -42.09 15.60 -12.52
N ALA A 292 -42.91 15.40 -13.53
CA ALA A 292 -44.35 15.25 -13.41
C ALA A 292 -44.87 14.29 -14.49
N GLY A 293 -45.79 13.42 -14.15
CA GLY A 293 -46.18 12.32 -15.02
C GLY A 293 -47.44 11.60 -14.58
N VAL A 294 -47.73 10.51 -15.28
CA VAL A 294 -48.81 9.58 -14.96
C VAL A 294 -48.23 8.22 -14.65
N VAL A 295 -48.78 7.58 -13.64
CA VAL A 295 -48.37 6.27 -13.14
C VAL A 295 -49.56 5.36 -13.33
N ALA A 296 -49.40 4.35 -14.18
CA ALA A 296 -50.33 3.24 -14.24
C ALA A 296 -49.92 2.25 -13.15
N TRP A 297 -50.85 1.85 -12.29
CA TRP A 297 -50.60 0.88 -11.23
C TRP A 297 -51.65 -0.24 -11.27
N ASP A 298 -51.22 -1.43 -10.87
CA ASP A 298 -52.06 -2.61 -10.65
C ASP A 298 -51.84 -3.02 -9.20
N ALA A 299 -52.87 -2.94 -8.36
CA ALA A 299 -52.83 -3.37 -6.96
C ALA A 299 -53.71 -4.61 -6.78
N LYS A 300 -53.10 -5.71 -6.35
CA LYS A 300 -53.80 -7.00 -6.17
C LYS A 300 -54.14 -7.19 -4.71
N LEU A 301 -55.40 -7.02 -4.33
CA LEU A 301 -55.86 -7.25 -2.96
C LEU A 301 -56.29 -8.71 -2.78
N ALA A 302 -55.56 -9.47 -1.97
CA ALA A 302 -56.00 -10.80 -1.54
C ALA A 302 -56.66 -10.72 -0.16
N VAL A 303 -57.92 -11.14 -0.03
CA VAL A 303 -58.54 -11.46 1.27
C VAL A 303 -59.32 -12.74 1.11
N ASP A 304 -59.18 -13.69 2.04
CA ASP A 304 -59.76 -15.04 1.99
C ASP A 304 -61.13 -15.10 1.27
N ALA A 305 -61.09 -15.66 0.05
CA ALA A 305 -62.18 -15.94 -0.89
C ALA A 305 -62.81 -14.78 -1.70
N PHE A 306 -62.27 -13.56 -1.70
CA PHE A 306 -62.57 -12.55 -2.72
C PHE A 306 -61.28 -11.90 -3.25
N ARG A 307 -61.16 -11.85 -4.57
CA ARG A 307 -60.05 -11.20 -5.30
C ARG A 307 -60.65 -9.98 -5.97
N ASP A 308 -60.29 -8.78 -5.51
CA ASP A 308 -60.56 -7.54 -6.22
C ASP A 308 -59.20 -7.05 -6.75
N ASP A 309 -59.06 -7.08 -8.07
CA ASP A 309 -57.92 -6.49 -8.76
C ASP A 309 -58.32 -5.04 -9.09
N GLU A 310 -57.72 -4.06 -8.42
CA GLU A 310 -57.91 -2.65 -8.74
C GLU A 310 -56.74 -2.16 -9.60
N ASN A 311 -57.08 -1.51 -10.72
CA ASN A 311 -56.11 -0.87 -11.59
C ASN A 311 -56.46 0.61 -11.80
N GLY A 312 -55.45 1.45 -11.78
CA GLY A 312 -55.61 2.89 -11.83
C GLY A 312 -54.53 3.58 -12.66
N THR A 313 -54.80 4.83 -13.00
CA THR A 313 -53.81 5.74 -13.58
C THR A 313 -53.88 7.06 -12.84
N ASP A 314 -52.87 7.35 -12.03
CA ASP A 314 -52.83 8.54 -11.18
C ASP A 314 -51.68 9.47 -11.54
N PHE A 315 -51.76 10.71 -11.06
CA PHE A 315 -50.74 11.72 -11.30
C PHE A 315 -49.60 11.58 -10.28
N ALA A 316 -48.36 11.72 -10.75
CA ALA A 316 -47.18 11.66 -9.89
C ALA A 316 -46.23 12.81 -10.20
N TYR A 317 -45.53 13.29 -9.17
CA TYR A 317 -44.55 14.37 -9.29
C TYR A 317 -43.35 14.11 -8.38
N GLY A 318 -42.22 14.74 -8.68
CA GLY A 318 -41.00 14.52 -7.93
C GLY A 318 -39.90 15.51 -8.29
N ALA A 319 -38.77 15.40 -7.61
CA ALA A 319 -37.57 16.18 -7.89
C ALA A 319 -36.34 15.31 -7.69
N GLY A 320 -35.24 15.65 -8.36
CA GLY A 320 -34.01 14.89 -8.21
C GLY A 320 -32.78 15.67 -8.66
N ALA A 321 -31.64 15.11 -8.26
CA ALA A 321 -30.32 15.58 -8.63
C ALA A 321 -29.63 14.52 -9.48
N ARG A 322 -28.97 14.97 -10.54
CA ARG A 322 -28.17 14.15 -11.44
C ARG A 322 -26.74 14.65 -11.41
N PHE A 323 -25.79 13.77 -11.15
CA PHE A 323 -24.36 14.05 -11.30
C PHE A 323 -23.84 13.29 -12.52
N GLN A 324 -23.28 14.00 -13.50
CA GLN A 324 -22.85 13.44 -14.78
C GLN A 324 -21.35 13.68 -15.01
N ILE A 325 -20.60 12.59 -15.19
CA ILE A 325 -19.20 12.59 -15.61
C ILE A 325 -19.09 11.83 -16.93
N GLY A 326 -18.76 12.53 -18.01
CA GLY A 326 -18.73 11.95 -19.36
C GLY A 326 -20.09 11.38 -19.78
N SER A 327 -20.12 10.08 -20.11
CA SER A 327 -21.33 9.33 -20.47
C SER A 327 -22.06 8.69 -19.28
N PHE A 328 -21.47 8.73 -18.09
CA PHE A 328 -22.05 8.15 -16.89
C PHE A 328 -22.79 9.22 -16.08
N ALA A 329 -23.94 8.86 -15.52
CA ALA A 329 -24.65 9.74 -14.61
C ALA A 329 -25.29 8.96 -13.46
N ILE A 330 -25.04 9.43 -12.24
CA ILE A 330 -25.76 9.00 -11.04
C ILE A 330 -26.94 9.94 -10.85
N ARG A 331 -28.08 9.38 -10.45
CA ARG A 331 -29.29 10.14 -10.20
C ARG A 331 -29.86 9.75 -8.85
N ALA A 332 -30.10 10.74 -8.01
CA ALA A 332 -30.92 10.61 -6.81
C ALA A 332 -32.29 11.24 -7.12
N GLU A 333 -33.37 10.50 -6.88
CA GLU A 333 -34.75 10.91 -7.19
C GLU A 333 -35.62 10.77 -5.94
N TYR A 334 -36.47 11.76 -5.70
CA TYR A 334 -37.57 11.68 -4.74
C TYR A 334 -38.89 11.83 -5.50
N GLU A 335 -39.84 10.93 -5.24
CA GLU A 335 -41.06 10.77 -6.04
C GLU A 335 -42.27 10.59 -5.13
N VAL A 336 -43.36 11.27 -5.45
CA VAL A 336 -44.63 11.19 -4.71
C VAL A 336 -45.73 10.72 -5.65
N TYR A 337 -46.46 9.69 -5.21
CA TYR A 337 -47.61 9.11 -5.91
C TYR A 337 -48.89 9.46 -5.14
N GLU A 338 -49.84 10.16 -5.76
CA GLU A 338 -51.16 10.41 -5.14
C GLU A 338 -52.14 9.30 -5.56
N VAL A 339 -52.19 8.20 -4.81
CA VAL A 339 -53.16 7.10 -5.04
C VAL A 339 -54.46 7.42 -4.28
N SER A 340 -55.58 7.52 -4.99
CA SER A 340 -56.87 7.87 -4.36
C SER A 340 -57.66 6.65 -3.85
N ASP A 341 -57.94 6.65 -2.54
CA ASP A 341 -59.05 5.94 -1.85
C ASP A 341 -58.83 4.46 -1.44
N VAL A 342 -57.82 4.17 -0.60
CA VAL A 342 -57.76 2.92 0.18
C VAL A 342 -58.00 3.24 1.67
N ARG A 343 -59.06 2.67 2.25
CA ARG A 343 -59.62 3.05 3.58
C ARG A 343 -59.01 2.30 4.77
N ASP A 344 -58.61 3.09 5.76
CA ASP A 344 -58.44 2.87 7.23
C ASP A 344 -58.31 1.43 7.75
N LEU A 345 -57.14 1.09 8.33
CA LEU A 345 -56.98 -0.07 9.24
C LEU A 345 -55.70 -0.04 10.10
N ALA A 346 -55.79 0.53 11.30
CA ALA A 346 -54.72 0.56 12.31
C ALA A 346 -54.44 -0.81 12.93
N MET A 347 -53.15 -1.16 13.10
CA MET A 347 -52.49 -1.42 14.40
C MET A 347 -51.10 -2.09 14.31
N ALA A 348 -50.09 -1.41 14.90
CA ALA A 348 -48.91 -1.83 15.67
C ALA A 348 -48.12 -3.14 15.34
N SER A 349 -46.81 -2.97 15.06
CA SER A 349 -45.81 -4.05 14.86
C SER A 349 -45.00 -4.42 16.12
N ALA A 350 -44.43 -5.61 16.11
CA ALA A 350 -43.34 -6.03 17.00
C ALA A 350 -42.31 -6.86 16.19
N SER A 351 -41.10 -6.33 16.02
CA SER A 351 -39.98 -6.99 15.32
C SER A 351 -39.13 -7.86 16.26
N LEU A 352 -38.73 -9.05 15.83
CA LEU A 352 -37.62 -9.82 16.42
C LEU A 352 -36.75 -10.43 15.31
N GLY A 353 -35.77 -9.67 14.84
CA GLY A 353 -34.68 -10.13 13.97
C GLY A 353 -33.38 -9.40 14.29
N ARG A 354 -32.23 -10.02 14.02
CA ARG A 354 -30.89 -9.43 14.23
C ARG A 354 -30.75 -8.14 13.40
N ARG A 355 -30.32 -7.04 14.04
CA ARG A 355 -30.03 -5.73 13.42
C ARG A 355 -28.57 -5.36 13.65
N ILE A 356 -28.02 -4.53 12.77
CA ILE A 356 -26.71 -3.93 12.90
C ILE A 356 -26.79 -2.91 14.02
N GLU A 357 -25.87 -2.99 14.97
CA GLU A 357 -25.76 -2.06 16.07
C GLU A 357 -24.99 -0.82 15.62
N GLU A 358 -25.44 0.35 16.05
CA GLU A 358 -24.76 1.59 15.74
C GLU A 358 -23.54 1.77 16.63
N VAL A 359 -22.41 2.09 16.01
CA VAL A 359 -21.17 2.37 16.72
C VAL A 359 -21.12 3.87 17.03
N VAL A 360 -21.08 4.21 18.31
CA VAL A 360 -20.88 5.58 18.79
C VAL A 360 -19.43 6.00 18.57
N VAL A 361 -19.23 7.19 18.01
CA VAL A 361 -17.94 7.78 17.68
C VAL A 361 -17.82 9.18 18.27
N THR A 362 -16.58 9.64 18.47
CA THR A 362 -16.24 11.00 18.93
C THR A 362 -15.63 11.87 17.83
N ALA A 363 -15.94 11.52 16.57
CA ALA A 363 -15.37 12.09 15.36
C ALA A 363 -15.48 13.61 15.27
N GLU A 364 -16.51 14.21 15.86
CA GLU A 364 -16.70 15.67 15.85
C GLU A 364 -16.38 16.33 17.19
N ARG A 365 -15.54 15.68 18.01
CA ARG A 365 -15.28 16.02 19.43
C ARG A 365 -16.52 15.97 20.34
N ARG A 366 -17.64 15.46 19.80
CA ARG A 366 -18.88 15.11 20.49
C ARG A 366 -19.27 13.68 20.14
N GLU A 367 -20.10 13.06 20.97
CA GLU A 367 -20.65 11.72 20.68
C GLU A 367 -21.68 11.83 19.54
N SER A 368 -21.53 10.97 18.55
CA SER A 368 -22.44 10.78 17.40
C SER A 368 -22.33 9.32 16.93
N THR A 369 -23.07 8.89 15.91
CA THR A 369 -22.95 7.54 15.35
C THR A 369 -22.18 7.57 14.02
N VAL A 370 -21.70 6.41 13.57
CA VAL A 370 -21.11 6.28 12.23
C VAL A 370 -22.11 6.69 11.14
N SER A 371 -23.40 6.37 11.30
CA SER A 371 -24.47 6.66 10.34
C SER A 371 -24.75 8.16 10.22
N ASP A 372 -24.71 8.88 11.34
CA ASP A 372 -25.10 10.30 11.43
C ASP A 372 -23.93 11.25 11.18
N THR A 373 -22.69 10.76 11.28
CA THR A 373 -21.52 11.62 11.07
C THR A 373 -21.28 11.84 9.57
N ALA A 374 -21.41 13.08 9.09
CA ALA A 374 -21.19 13.49 7.69
C ALA A 374 -19.71 13.54 7.24
N ILE A 375 -18.96 12.48 7.52
CA ILE A 375 -17.54 12.29 7.18
C ILE A 375 -17.35 10.80 6.82
N SER A 376 -16.48 10.50 5.87
CA SER A 376 -15.98 9.13 5.67
C SER A 376 -15.25 8.63 6.93
N ILE A 377 -15.89 7.75 7.69
CA ILE A 377 -15.34 7.19 8.94
C ILE A 377 -15.51 5.67 8.94
N SER A 378 -14.54 4.96 9.50
CA SER A 378 -14.68 3.56 9.89
C SER A 378 -14.49 3.47 11.40
N ALA A 379 -15.31 2.68 12.08
CA ALA A 379 -15.17 2.45 13.51
C ALA A 379 -15.24 0.95 13.80
N PHE A 380 -14.34 0.48 14.65
CA PHE A 380 -14.24 -0.92 15.05
C PHE A 380 -14.42 -0.99 16.56
N ASP A 381 -15.53 -1.57 17.00
CA ASP A 381 -15.81 -1.78 18.42
C ASP A 381 -15.00 -2.95 19.00
N GLU A 382 -15.09 -3.11 20.32
CA GLU A 382 -14.51 -4.25 21.05
C GLU A 382 -14.80 -5.59 20.36
N LYS A 383 -16.08 -5.82 20.02
CA LYS A 383 -16.51 -7.11 19.48
C LYS A 383 -15.84 -7.38 18.14
N PHE A 384 -15.75 -6.39 17.26
CA PHE A 384 -15.08 -6.51 15.98
C PHE A 384 -13.59 -6.79 16.14
N LEU A 385 -12.91 -6.03 17.01
CA LEU A 385 -11.48 -6.21 17.30
C LEU A 385 -11.21 -7.64 17.80
N ASP A 386 -12.05 -8.15 18.70
CA ASP A 386 -11.92 -9.48 19.26
C ASP A 386 -12.34 -10.61 18.31
N ASP A 387 -13.42 -10.47 17.54
CA ASP A 387 -13.94 -11.46 16.58
C ASP A 387 -12.95 -11.67 15.41
N PHE A 388 -12.33 -10.59 14.92
CA PHE A 388 -11.32 -10.65 13.86
C PHE A 388 -9.90 -10.82 14.38
N ASN A 389 -9.71 -10.87 15.70
CA ASN A 389 -8.41 -11.02 16.34
C ASN A 389 -7.40 -9.97 15.86
N ILE A 390 -7.83 -8.71 15.81
CA ILE A 390 -6.98 -7.59 15.44
C ILE A 390 -6.01 -7.35 16.59
N ARG A 391 -4.73 -7.64 16.38
CA ARG A 391 -3.71 -7.68 17.45
C ARG A 391 -2.58 -6.68 17.27
N ASN A 392 -2.59 -5.98 16.15
CA ASN A 392 -1.61 -4.98 15.77
C ASN A 392 -2.23 -4.05 14.72
N GLN A 393 -1.54 -2.96 14.47
CA GLN A 393 -1.90 -1.93 13.52
C GLN A 393 -1.95 -2.41 12.06
N GLU A 394 -1.13 -3.39 11.67
CA GLU A 394 -1.10 -3.92 10.30
C GLU A 394 -2.38 -4.67 9.96
N ASP A 395 -3.04 -5.31 10.94
CA ASP A 395 -4.31 -5.99 10.72
C ASP A 395 -5.45 -5.00 10.43
N LEU A 396 -5.42 -3.79 11.01
CA LEU A 396 -6.44 -2.75 10.79
C LEU A 396 -6.53 -2.33 9.32
N GLN A 397 -5.40 -2.29 8.60
CA GLN A 397 -5.37 -1.81 7.20
C GLN A 397 -6.22 -2.66 6.24
N ASN A 398 -6.54 -3.91 6.62
CA ASN A 398 -7.39 -4.78 5.83
C ASN A 398 -8.86 -4.37 5.92
N TYR A 399 -9.24 -3.70 7.01
CA TYR A 399 -10.63 -3.33 7.31
C TYR A 399 -10.95 -1.87 7.00
N ILE A 400 -9.95 -1.09 6.60
CA ILE A 400 -10.07 0.35 6.28
C ILE A 400 -9.78 0.57 4.78
N PRO A 401 -10.71 1.18 4.01
CA PRO A 401 -10.47 1.59 2.63
C PRO A 401 -9.26 2.52 2.46
N ALA A 402 -8.63 2.46 1.29
CA ALA A 402 -7.60 3.39 0.84
C ALA A 402 -6.45 3.61 1.85
N THR A 403 -6.22 2.66 2.75
CA THR A 403 -5.30 2.82 3.88
C THR A 403 -4.15 1.84 3.79
N THR A 404 -2.93 2.33 3.93
CA THR A 404 -1.72 1.50 4.05
C THR A 404 -1.07 1.79 5.38
N ILE A 405 -0.77 0.75 6.15
CA ILE A 405 -0.09 0.89 7.44
C ILE A 405 1.29 0.25 7.32
N GLN A 406 2.29 1.00 7.75
CA GLN A 406 3.65 0.54 7.99
C GLN A 406 3.85 0.47 9.51
N PRO A 407 4.90 -0.20 10.02
CA PRO A 407 5.07 -0.42 11.46
C PRO A 407 4.96 0.84 12.33
N TYR A 408 5.34 2.02 11.84
CA TYR A 408 5.31 3.27 12.60
C TYR A 408 4.55 4.43 11.94
N ASP A 409 3.94 4.19 10.77
CA ASP A 409 3.31 5.25 9.99
C ASP A 409 2.05 4.70 9.31
N ALA A 410 1.03 5.55 9.20
CA ALA A 410 -0.19 5.26 8.45
C ALA A 410 -0.33 6.26 7.32
N SER A 411 -0.83 5.78 6.18
CA SER A 411 -1.26 6.62 5.07
C SER A 411 -2.71 6.31 4.73
N ILE A 412 -3.55 7.33 4.60
CA ILE A 412 -4.97 7.23 4.24
C ILE A 412 -5.19 8.02 2.95
N ARG A 413 -5.81 7.40 1.94
CA ARG A 413 -6.02 7.97 0.59
C ARG A 413 -4.71 8.49 -0.04
N GLY A 414 -3.63 7.79 0.27
CA GLY A 414 -2.27 8.13 -0.18
C GLY A 414 -1.58 9.26 0.56
N VAL A 415 -2.17 9.69 1.67
CA VAL A 415 -1.67 10.81 2.47
C VAL A 415 -1.12 10.27 3.77
N GLY A 416 0.18 10.43 4.00
CA GLY A 416 0.85 9.94 5.20
C GLY A 416 2.18 10.63 5.43
N ARG A 417 3.06 9.99 6.21
CA ARG A 417 4.42 10.47 6.41
C ARG A 417 5.30 9.98 5.26
N THR A 418 5.75 10.87 4.39
CA THR A 418 6.63 10.51 3.27
C THR A 418 8.02 10.13 3.75
N ALA A 419 8.50 10.76 4.83
CA ALA A 419 9.81 10.53 5.46
C ALA A 419 9.74 10.52 6.99
N ARG A 420 10.33 9.51 7.62
CA ARG A 420 10.63 9.53 9.06
C ARG A 420 11.97 10.23 9.30
N THR A 421 12.03 11.52 8.96
CA THR A 421 13.14 12.39 9.36
C THR A 421 12.88 12.96 10.74
N LEU A 422 13.95 13.30 11.46
CA LEU A 422 13.84 13.99 12.72
C LEU A 422 13.14 15.36 12.50
N GLY A 423 12.04 15.61 13.22
CA GLY A 423 11.20 16.80 13.05
C GLY A 423 10.15 16.71 11.92
N GLY A 424 10.09 15.58 11.21
CA GLY A 424 9.11 15.28 10.17
C GLY A 424 7.74 14.88 10.74
N ASP A 425 6.72 15.68 10.48
CA ASP A 425 5.37 15.46 10.98
C ASP A 425 4.59 14.42 10.17
N PRO A 426 3.75 13.58 10.82
CA PRO A 426 2.94 12.62 10.10
C PRO A 426 1.82 13.30 9.30
N GLY A 427 1.35 12.67 8.22
CA GLY A 427 0.19 13.16 7.46
C GLY A 427 -1.17 12.74 8.03
N VAL A 428 -1.17 11.74 8.93
CA VAL A 428 -2.35 11.21 9.62
C VAL A 428 -2.16 11.44 11.12
N ALA A 429 -3.09 12.16 11.74
CA ALA A 429 -3.00 12.48 13.16
C ALA A 429 -3.45 11.29 14.00
N THR A 430 -2.71 10.96 15.06
CA THR A 430 -3.03 9.83 15.95
C THR A 430 -3.43 10.35 17.32
N TYR A 431 -4.46 9.75 17.91
CA TYR A 431 -4.97 10.10 19.22
C TYR A 431 -5.22 8.85 20.05
N PHE A 432 -5.04 8.98 21.36
CA PHE A 432 -5.44 7.98 22.34
C PHE A 432 -6.34 8.64 23.37
N ASN A 433 -7.61 8.23 23.45
CA ASN A 433 -8.65 8.92 24.22
C ASN A 433 -8.77 10.43 23.90
N GLY A 434 -8.56 10.81 22.64
CA GLY A 434 -8.59 12.20 22.19
C GLY A 434 -7.35 13.05 22.54
N VAL A 435 -6.34 12.47 23.17
CA VAL A 435 -5.02 13.06 23.47
C VAL A 435 -4.09 12.77 22.28
N TYR A 436 -3.51 13.80 21.67
CA TYR A 436 -2.64 13.68 20.48
C TYR A 436 -1.39 12.84 20.79
N SER A 437 -1.01 11.99 19.85
CA SER A 437 0.22 11.23 19.84
C SER A 437 0.97 11.53 18.54
N GLU A 438 2.19 12.01 18.67
CA GLU A 438 3.07 12.34 17.53
C GLU A 438 3.61 11.11 16.79
N ASP A 439 3.59 9.94 17.43
CA ASP A 439 4.08 8.68 16.89
C ASP A 439 2.96 7.65 16.84
N PHE A 440 2.58 7.26 15.62
CA PHE A 440 1.52 6.27 15.39
C PHE A 440 1.86 4.91 16.02
N GLY A 441 3.13 4.51 16.06
CA GLY A 441 3.58 3.22 16.59
C GLY A 441 3.28 3.07 18.08
N ILE A 442 3.44 4.13 18.87
CA ILE A 442 3.19 4.11 20.33
C ILE A 442 1.72 3.81 20.61
N ALA A 443 0.81 4.59 20.03
CA ALA A 443 -0.62 4.45 20.27
C ALA A 443 -1.22 3.18 19.63
N SER A 444 -0.79 2.82 18.42
CA SER A 444 -1.38 1.72 17.65
C SER A 444 -0.89 0.32 18.04
N THR A 445 0.10 0.23 18.93
CA THR A 445 0.59 -1.05 19.46
C THR A 445 0.36 -1.22 20.96
N GLU A 446 -0.17 -0.20 21.64
CA GLU A 446 -0.39 -0.21 23.09
C GLU A 446 -1.23 -1.43 23.50
N GLY A 447 -0.71 -2.25 24.43
CA GLY A 447 -1.37 -3.45 24.93
C GLY A 447 -1.74 -4.50 23.85
N GLY A 448 -1.14 -4.44 22.65
CA GLY A 448 -1.54 -5.29 21.52
C GLY A 448 -3.00 -5.08 21.07
N LEU A 449 -3.51 -3.85 21.20
CA LEU A 449 -4.90 -3.46 20.91
C LEU A 449 -5.95 -4.18 21.77
N LYS A 450 -5.54 -4.77 22.90
CA LYS A 450 -6.47 -5.28 23.93
C LYS A 450 -6.94 -4.14 24.83
N ASP A 451 -8.08 -4.36 25.48
CA ASP A 451 -8.73 -3.39 26.37
C ASP A 451 -9.20 -2.08 25.71
N LEU A 452 -9.41 -2.10 24.39
CA LEU A 452 -10.03 -1.00 23.66
C LEU A 452 -11.55 -1.14 23.66
N GLU A 453 -12.22 -0.01 23.80
CA GLU A 453 -13.66 0.13 23.58
C GLU A 453 -13.94 0.20 22.08
N ARG A 454 -13.11 0.97 21.36
CA ARG A 454 -13.16 1.08 19.89
C ARG A 454 -11.91 1.75 19.30
N VAL A 455 -11.76 1.62 17.99
CA VAL A 455 -10.85 2.39 17.15
C VAL A 455 -11.67 3.18 16.12
N GLU A 456 -11.48 4.50 16.06
CA GLU A 456 -12.15 5.41 15.13
C GLU A 456 -11.14 5.87 14.06
N VAL A 457 -11.49 5.75 12.78
CA VAL A 457 -10.63 6.14 11.65
C VAL A 457 -11.38 7.11 10.74
N LEU A 458 -11.04 8.39 10.83
CA LEU A 458 -11.57 9.46 10.01
C LEU A 458 -10.72 9.61 8.76
N ARG A 459 -11.34 9.52 7.59
CA ARG A 459 -10.67 9.53 6.28
C ARG A 459 -10.82 10.89 5.62
N GLY A 460 -9.69 11.43 5.15
CA GLY A 460 -9.59 12.76 4.58
C GLY A 460 -9.36 13.89 5.58
N PRO A 461 -9.08 15.12 5.11
CA PRO A 461 -8.57 16.19 5.96
C PRO A 461 -9.45 16.49 7.19
N GLN A 462 -8.85 16.46 8.37
CA GLN A 462 -9.47 16.77 9.67
C GLN A 462 -8.83 17.99 10.35
N GLY A 463 -8.25 18.89 9.55
CA GLY A 463 -7.50 20.05 10.01
C GLY A 463 -8.30 21.08 10.81
N THR A 464 -9.64 21.02 10.84
CA THR A 464 -10.46 21.97 11.62
C THR A 464 -10.62 21.54 13.08
N LEU A 465 -11.00 20.28 13.36
CA LEU A 465 -11.25 19.80 14.73
C LEU A 465 -10.06 19.06 15.36
N TYR A 466 -9.36 18.24 14.58
CA TYR A 466 -8.18 17.51 15.07
C TYR A 466 -6.91 18.35 14.86
N GLY A 467 -6.86 19.10 13.76
CA GLY A 467 -5.86 20.15 13.59
C GLY A 467 -4.58 19.68 12.93
N ARG A 468 -3.46 20.02 13.59
CA ARG A 468 -2.10 19.75 13.14
C ARG A 468 -1.97 18.31 12.65
N ASN A 469 -1.35 18.13 11.47
CA ASN A 469 -0.94 16.82 10.95
C ASN A 469 -2.10 15.86 10.61
N ALA A 470 -3.31 16.38 10.43
CA ALA A 470 -4.50 15.60 10.09
C ALA A 470 -4.92 15.77 8.62
N VAL A 471 -3.96 15.83 7.70
CA VAL A 471 -4.18 16.07 6.25
C VAL A 471 -4.83 14.86 5.59
N GLY A 472 -4.34 13.65 5.89
CA GLY A 472 -4.89 12.39 5.39
C GLY A 472 -6.09 11.88 6.18
N GLY A 473 -6.22 12.33 7.43
CA GLY A 473 -7.21 11.80 8.36
C GLY A 473 -6.74 11.86 9.80
N ALA A 474 -7.52 11.21 10.66
CA ALA A 474 -7.19 11.00 12.06
C ALA A 474 -7.57 9.59 12.51
N ILE A 475 -6.76 8.99 13.39
CA ILE A 475 -7.03 7.70 14.03
C ILE A 475 -7.10 7.93 15.53
N ASN A 476 -8.19 7.51 16.17
CA ASN A 476 -8.39 7.66 17.61
C ASN A 476 -8.65 6.30 18.26
N PHE A 477 -7.74 5.90 19.15
CA PHE A 477 -7.85 4.70 19.97
C PHE A 477 -8.55 5.04 21.27
N VAL A 478 -9.69 4.40 21.56
CA VAL A 478 -10.50 4.69 22.76
C VAL A 478 -10.45 3.49 23.69
N SER A 479 -9.89 3.66 24.88
CA SER A 479 -9.79 2.61 25.90
C SER A 479 -11.08 2.47 26.71
N LYS A 480 -11.39 1.25 27.15
CA LYS A 480 -12.54 1.01 28.04
C LYS A 480 -12.42 1.79 29.35
N ARG A 481 -13.54 2.33 29.82
CA ARG A 481 -13.61 3.02 31.12
C ARG A 481 -13.77 2.02 32.29
N PRO A 482 -13.31 2.37 33.51
CA PRO A 482 -13.62 1.62 34.72
C PRO A 482 -15.12 1.40 34.95
N SER A 483 -15.49 0.16 35.28
CA SER A 483 -16.89 -0.24 35.51
C SER A 483 -17.40 0.32 36.83
N MET A 484 -18.49 1.08 36.77
CA MET A 484 -19.07 1.79 37.91
C MET A 484 -20.06 0.93 38.70
N GLU A 485 -20.54 -0.16 38.11
CA GLU A 485 -21.65 -0.96 38.62
C GLU A 485 -21.19 -2.27 39.25
N GLU A 486 -20.30 -2.99 38.56
CA GLU A 486 -19.89 -4.34 38.92
C GLU A 486 -18.39 -4.56 38.83
N PHE A 487 -17.94 -5.64 39.47
CA PHE A 487 -16.56 -6.07 39.38
C PHE A 487 -16.40 -7.00 38.17
N GLU A 488 -15.47 -6.66 37.29
CA GLU A 488 -15.12 -7.39 36.07
C GLU A 488 -13.69 -7.90 36.18
N GLY A 489 -13.45 -9.09 35.61
CA GLY A 489 -12.12 -9.65 35.50
C GLY A 489 -12.00 -10.50 34.26
N GLU A 490 -10.90 -10.33 33.53
CA GLU A 490 -10.58 -11.08 32.33
C GLU A 490 -9.13 -11.57 32.42
N ALA A 491 -8.88 -12.76 31.89
CA ALA A 491 -7.54 -13.24 31.62
C ALA A 491 -7.56 -14.06 30.33
N SER A 492 -6.62 -13.80 29.43
CA SER A 492 -6.44 -14.56 28.21
C SER A 492 -4.98 -14.96 28.02
N ALA A 493 -4.76 -16.12 27.43
CA ALA A 493 -3.44 -16.62 27.10
C ALA A 493 -3.43 -17.10 25.64
N THR A 494 -2.41 -16.69 24.88
CA THR A 494 -2.26 -17.06 23.48
C THR A 494 -0.96 -17.84 23.28
N PHE A 495 -1.04 -18.92 22.50
CA PHE A 495 0.10 -19.74 22.09
C PHE A 495 0.09 -19.91 20.58
N GLY A 496 1.25 -19.82 19.93
CA GLY A 496 1.32 -19.82 18.47
C GLY A 496 2.65 -20.31 17.89
N ASN A 497 2.80 -20.12 16.58
CA ASN A 497 4.07 -20.30 15.87
C ASN A 497 5.15 -19.34 16.40
N TYR A 498 6.43 -19.63 16.12
CA TYR A 498 7.57 -18.81 16.57
C TYR A 498 7.58 -18.59 18.09
N ASP A 499 7.37 -19.66 18.86
CA ASP A 499 7.23 -19.64 20.34
C ASP A 499 6.34 -18.50 20.88
N THR A 500 5.31 -18.10 20.10
CA THR A 500 4.41 -17.01 20.53
C THR A 500 3.78 -17.41 21.86
N ARG A 501 3.96 -16.57 22.87
CA ARG A 501 3.30 -16.64 24.17
C ARG A 501 2.84 -15.24 24.56
N GLU A 502 1.56 -15.08 24.80
CA GLU A 502 1.01 -13.80 25.25
C GLU A 502 0.04 -14.03 26.40
N LEU A 503 0.12 -13.16 27.39
CA LEU A 503 -0.75 -13.12 28.56
C LEU A 503 -1.36 -11.73 28.66
N PHE A 504 -2.69 -11.67 28.72
CA PHE A 504 -3.43 -10.46 29.05
C PHE A 504 -4.27 -10.71 30.29
N TYR A 505 -4.38 -9.70 31.14
CA TYR A 505 -5.30 -9.72 32.27
C TYR A 505 -5.84 -8.32 32.55
N MET A 506 -7.08 -8.28 33.03
CA MET A 506 -7.80 -7.06 33.36
C MET A 506 -8.61 -7.26 34.63
N LEU A 507 -8.62 -6.25 35.48
CA LEU A 507 -9.49 -6.15 36.66
C LEU A 507 -10.13 -4.75 36.69
N SER A 508 -11.44 -4.68 36.88
CA SER A 508 -12.20 -3.43 36.86
C SER A 508 -13.32 -3.48 37.87
N GLY A 509 -13.67 -2.34 38.46
CA GLY A 509 -14.89 -2.24 39.26
C GLY A 509 -14.94 -1.05 40.22
N PRO A 510 -16.08 -0.89 40.93
CA PRO A 510 -16.31 0.25 41.80
C PRO A 510 -15.55 0.16 43.14
N VAL A 511 -14.83 1.23 43.48
CA VAL A 511 -14.35 1.50 44.85
C VAL A 511 -15.46 2.13 45.69
N ILE A 512 -16.22 3.05 45.08
CA ILE A 512 -17.46 3.61 45.62
C ILE A 512 -18.50 3.46 44.52
N LYS A 513 -19.49 2.58 44.74
CA LYS A 513 -20.52 2.28 43.76
C LYS A 513 -21.14 3.55 43.16
N ASP A 514 -21.28 3.57 41.84
CA ASP A 514 -21.86 4.67 41.04
C ASP A 514 -21.10 6.01 41.12
N LYS A 515 -19.92 6.05 41.77
CA LYS A 515 -19.16 7.29 41.97
C LYS A 515 -17.68 7.19 41.66
N LEU A 516 -17.01 6.10 42.03
CA LEU A 516 -15.57 5.94 41.85
C LEU A 516 -15.27 4.50 41.46
N ALA A 517 -14.65 4.32 40.31
CA ALA A 517 -14.19 3.02 39.82
C ALA A 517 -12.73 3.06 39.40
N LEU A 518 -12.09 1.90 39.48
CA LEU A 518 -10.72 1.67 39.05
C LEU A 518 -10.68 0.54 38.03
N ARG A 519 -9.77 0.62 37.08
CA ARG A 519 -9.43 -0.45 36.15
C ARG A 519 -7.92 -0.59 36.06
N PHE A 520 -7.46 -1.83 36.09
CA PHE A 520 -6.06 -2.20 35.92
C PHE A 520 -5.95 -3.24 34.81
N THR A 521 -5.02 -3.03 33.88
CA THR A 521 -4.69 -3.98 32.83
C THR A 521 -3.21 -4.25 32.75
N GLY A 522 -2.86 -5.46 32.35
CA GLY A 522 -1.49 -5.85 32.07
C GLY A 522 -1.42 -6.80 30.89
N THR A 523 -0.44 -6.58 30.02
CA THR A 523 -0.08 -7.48 28.93
C THR A 523 1.41 -7.82 29.00
N ASP A 524 1.73 -9.08 28.78
CA ASP A 524 3.08 -9.60 28.56
C ASP A 524 3.03 -10.42 27.28
N ARG A 525 3.76 -9.99 26.25
CA ARG A 525 3.74 -10.59 24.92
C ARG A 525 5.15 -10.92 24.48
N HIS A 526 5.33 -12.12 23.96
CA HIS A 526 6.61 -12.58 23.43
C HIS A 526 6.40 -13.44 22.19
N ARG A 527 7.27 -13.24 21.20
CA ARG A 527 7.35 -14.06 19.98
C ARG A 527 8.79 -14.06 19.47
N ASP A 528 9.27 -15.23 19.07
CA ASP A 528 10.55 -15.37 18.36
C ASP A 528 10.49 -14.77 16.94
N GLY A 529 11.67 -14.54 16.37
CA GLY A 529 11.81 -14.03 15.02
C GLY A 529 11.39 -15.05 13.97
N TYR A 530 11.02 -14.55 12.79
CA TYR A 530 10.73 -15.40 11.62
C TYR A 530 11.86 -15.38 10.58
N ILE A 531 12.84 -14.49 10.74
CA ILE A 531 14.09 -14.48 9.97
C ILE A 531 15.15 -15.14 10.85
N GLU A 532 15.68 -16.27 10.39
CA GLU A 532 16.64 -17.06 11.17
C GLU A 532 18.02 -16.39 11.19
N GLU A 533 18.57 -16.17 12.38
CA GLU A 533 19.94 -15.67 12.54
C GLU A 533 20.94 -16.85 12.54
N THR A 534 21.71 -16.99 11.46
CA THR A 534 22.59 -18.15 11.25
C THR A 534 24.02 -17.97 11.79
N SER A 535 24.41 -16.76 12.20
CA SER A 535 25.73 -16.48 12.76
C SER A 535 25.92 -17.04 14.18
N GLY A 536 24.80 -17.23 14.90
CA GLY A 536 24.76 -17.58 16.32
C GLY A 536 25.20 -16.44 17.26
N GLN A 537 25.26 -15.20 16.78
CA GLN A 537 25.60 -14.01 17.59
C GLN A 537 24.38 -13.29 18.18
N GLY A 538 23.16 -13.59 17.71
CA GLY A 538 21.92 -12.95 18.15
C GLY A 538 20.72 -13.89 18.13
N ASP A 539 19.57 -13.35 18.52
CA ASP A 539 18.27 -14.02 18.37
C ASP A 539 17.74 -13.86 16.95
N ASP A 540 16.78 -14.69 16.56
CA ASP A 540 16.08 -14.57 15.27
C ASP A 540 15.45 -13.17 15.12
N ILE A 541 15.56 -12.60 13.90
CA ILE A 541 15.14 -11.24 13.59
C ILE A 541 13.62 -11.16 13.36
N ASN A 542 13.06 -10.01 13.68
CA ASN A 542 11.62 -9.69 13.80
C ASN A 542 10.92 -10.43 14.94
N ASN A 543 11.66 -10.69 16.02
CA ASN A 543 11.07 -11.10 17.29
C ASN A 543 10.36 -9.89 17.96
N TYR A 544 9.65 -10.10 19.06
CA TYR A 544 9.23 -9.01 19.94
C TYR A 544 9.02 -9.48 21.38
N GLY A 545 9.24 -8.56 22.31
CA GLY A 545 8.84 -8.60 23.71
C GLY A 545 8.14 -7.28 24.06
N ASP A 546 6.93 -7.34 24.61
CA ASP A 546 6.11 -6.17 24.94
C ASP A 546 5.44 -6.36 26.31
N GLU A 547 5.82 -5.53 27.27
CA GLU A 547 5.20 -5.44 28.59
C GLU A 547 4.48 -4.10 28.72
N ASN A 548 3.19 -4.13 29.03
CA ASN A 548 2.40 -2.90 29.18
C ASN A 548 1.49 -3.03 30.41
N TYR A 549 1.49 -2.02 31.27
CA TYR A 549 0.64 -1.92 32.44
C TYR A 549 -0.11 -0.60 32.44
N THR A 550 -1.43 -0.64 32.68
CA THR A 550 -2.28 0.55 32.72
C THR A 550 -3.12 0.56 33.99
N LEU A 551 -3.20 1.73 34.63
CA LEU A 551 -4.15 2.02 35.69
C LEU A 551 -5.02 3.20 35.29
N SER A 552 -6.34 3.03 35.35
CA SER A 552 -7.28 4.11 35.11
C SER A 552 -8.29 4.25 36.25
N LEU A 553 -8.76 5.48 36.42
CA LEU A 553 -9.71 5.91 37.43
C LEU A 553 -10.82 6.69 36.74
N ASN A 554 -12.06 6.41 37.12
CA ASN A 554 -13.24 7.18 36.73
C ASN A 554 -13.96 7.65 37.99
N TRP A 555 -14.14 8.96 38.15
CA TRP A 555 -14.75 9.57 39.32
C TRP A 555 -15.85 10.56 38.94
N THR A 556 -17.08 10.23 39.31
CA THR A 556 -18.29 11.05 39.16
C THR A 556 -18.81 11.48 40.53
N PRO A 557 -18.22 12.51 41.17
CA PRO A 557 -18.66 12.94 42.50
C PRO A 557 -20.12 13.42 42.55
N THR A 558 -20.62 13.89 41.40
CA THR A 558 -21.99 14.36 41.13
C THR A 558 -22.36 14.03 39.69
N ASP A 559 -23.64 14.06 39.35
CA ASP A 559 -24.14 13.81 37.98
C ASP A 559 -23.68 14.84 36.94
N ARG A 560 -23.05 15.94 37.37
CA ARG A 560 -22.55 17.03 36.51
C ARG A 560 -21.04 17.04 36.31
N ILE A 561 -20.30 16.21 37.05
CA ILE A 561 -18.83 16.24 37.04
C ILE A 561 -18.35 14.82 36.77
N SER A 562 -17.55 14.65 35.72
CA SER A 562 -16.82 13.42 35.43
C SER A 562 -15.33 13.71 35.37
N ILE A 563 -14.54 12.90 36.06
CA ILE A 563 -13.08 12.97 36.07
C ILE A 563 -12.54 11.61 35.68
N TYR A 564 -11.78 11.56 34.61
CA TYR A 564 -11.05 10.38 34.16
C TYR A 564 -9.55 10.65 34.20
N ALA A 565 -8.80 9.71 34.77
CA ALA A 565 -7.34 9.74 34.76
C ALA A 565 -6.81 8.36 34.37
N ARG A 566 -5.76 8.34 33.54
CA ARG A 566 -5.11 7.13 33.06
C ARG A 566 -3.60 7.29 33.15
N GLY A 567 -2.93 6.33 33.78
CA GLY A 567 -1.48 6.17 33.74
C GLY A 567 -1.12 4.87 33.03
N ASN A 568 -0.11 4.91 32.17
CA ASN A 568 0.39 3.78 31.42
C ASN A 568 1.92 3.74 31.49
N GLU A 569 2.45 2.55 31.68
CA GLU A 569 3.87 2.20 31.65
C GLU A 569 4.05 1.08 30.64
N ARG A 570 4.99 1.24 29.71
CA ARG A 570 5.24 0.25 28.68
C ARG A 570 6.72 0.12 28.36
N SER A 571 7.17 -1.12 28.22
CA SER A 571 8.52 -1.47 27.78
C SER A 571 8.43 -2.44 26.62
N TYR A 572 9.16 -2.16 25.54
CA TYR A 572 9.17 -2.98 24.34
C TYR A 572 10.60 -3.21 23.89
N ARG A 573 10.91 -4.44 23.53
CA ARG A 573 12.20 -4.82 22.95
C ARG A 573 11.98 -5.73 21.76
N ARG A 574 12.78 -5.56 20.72
CA ARG A 574 12.85 -6.54 19.65
C ARG A 574 14.21 -6.59 18.98
N LYS A 575 14.46 -7.72 18.33
CA LYS A 575 15.41 -7.81 17.23
C LYS A 575 14.69 -7.48 15.94
N PHE A 576 15.02 -6.38 15.28
CA PHE A 576 14.24 -5.88 14.13
C PHE A 576 15.08 -5.77 12.86
N ASN A 577 14.43 -5.93 11.71
CA ASN A 577 15.12 -5.97 10.41
C ASN A 577 15.38 -4.57 9.81
N GLY A 578 16.11 -3.70 10.52
CA GLY A 578 16.48 -2.36 10.05
C GLY A 578 15.30 -1.38 9.83
N GLY A 579 15.60 -0.08 9.72
CA GLY A 579 14.60 1.01 9.73
C GLY A 579 13.62 1.03 8.54
N ALA A 580 13.94 0.31 7.48
CA ALA A 580 13.10 0.12 6.29
C ALA A 580 12.58 -1.33 6.14
N GLY A 581 12.70 -2.16 7.19
CA GLY A 581 12.21 -3.55 7.22
C GLY A 581 12.92 -4.55 6.30
N THR A 582 13.98 -4.12 5.59
CA THR A 582 14.59 -4.87 4.48
C THR A 582 16.13 -4.79 4.39
N MET A 583 16.83 -4.17 5.34
CA MET A 583 18.26 -3.83 5.17
C MET A 583 19.23 -4.99 4.80
N PRO A 584 19.03 -6.25 5.24
CA PRO A 584 19.85 -7.38 4.82
C PRO A 584 19.34 -8.09 3.57
N ILE A 585 18.18 -7.70 3.04
CA ILE A 585 17.60 -8.23 1.79
C ILE A 585 17.99 -7.30 0.64
N VAL A 586 18.97 -7.72 -0.16
CA VAL A 586 19.38 -6.96 -1.35
C VAL A 586 18.41 -7.24 -2.50
N VAL A 587 17.60 -6.25 -2.86
CA VAL A 587 16.64 -6.36 -3.98
C VAL A 587 17.36 -6.26 -5.34
N ALA A 588 18.36 -5.38 -5.44
CA ALA A 588 19.25 -5.29 -6.60
C ALA A 588 20.59 -4.60 -6.25
N GLU A 589 21.66 -4.96 -6.95
CA GLU A 589 22.97 -4.34 -6.88
C GLU A 589 23.61 -4.31 -8.27
N ASN A 590 24.21 -3.19 -8.70
CA ASN A 590 24.83 -3.05 -10.03
C ASN A 590 23.91 -3.45 -11.21
N GLY A 591 22.59 -3.22 -11.09
CA GLY A 591 21.62 -3.57 -12.13
C GLY A 591 21.29 -5.07 -12.23
N VAL A 592 21.75 -5.89 -11.28
CA VAL A 592 21.36 -7.30 -11.17
C VAL A 592 20.61 -7.54 -9.86
N GLN A 593 19.62 -8.43 -9.90
CA GLN A 593 18.88 -8.89 -8.72
C GLN A 593 19.71 -9.88 -7.90
N ASN A 594 20.99 -9.60 -7.64
CA ASN A 594 21.86 -10.41 -6.81
C ASN A 594 22.93 -9.53 -6.15
N ARG A 595 23.33 -9.86 -4.92
CA ARG A 595 24.54 -9.29 -4.34
C ARG A 595 25.75 -9.70 -5.18
N ASP A 596 26.60 -8.73 -5.49
CA ASP A 596 27.92 -9.00 -6.03
C ASP A 596 28.81 -9.54 -4.91
N THR A 597 29.08 -10.84 -4.90
CA THR A 597 30.04 -11.49 -3.98
C THR A 597 31.36 -11.84 -4.68
N THR A 598 31.54 -11.36 -5.91
CA THR A 598 32.63 -11.77 -6.81
C THR A 598 33.60 -10.65 -7.13
N SER A 599 33.11 -9.40 -7.16
CA SER A 599 33.96 -8.21 -7.34
C SER A 599 34.58 -7.79 -6.02
N LEU A 600 35.85 -7.41 -6.04
CA LEU A 600 36.59 -6.97 -4.85
C LEU A 600 36.16 -5.57 -4.37
N THR A 601 35.57 -4.74 -5.22
CA THR A 601 35.04 -3.41 -4.91
C THR A 601 33.79 -3.17 -5.74
N PHE A 602 32.94 -2.26 -5.28
CA PHE A 602 31.73 -1.88 -6.02
C PHE A 602 32.00 -0.71 -6.98
N GLY A 603 31.01 -0.33 -7.78
CA GLY A 603 31.10 0.82 -8.70
C GLY A 603 31.88 0.55 -10.00
N LYS A 604 31.79 1.52 -10.92
CA LYS A 604 32.36 1.45 -12.27
C LYS A 604 33.31 2.62 -12.52
N ARG A 605 34.33 2.41 -13.35
CA ARG A 605 35.27 3.43 -13.81
C ARG A 605 35.30 3.46 -15.33
N VAL A 606 35.39 4.66 -15.91
CA VAL A 606 35.55 4.84 -17.36
C VAL A 606 36.87 4.23 -17.83
N ILE A 607 36.88 3.65 -19.03
CA ILE A 607 38.09 3.07 -19.66
C ILE A 607 38.37 3.64 -21.05
N ASP A 608 39.65 3.68 -21.42
CA ASP A 608 40.13 3.88 -22.79
C ASP A 608 40.84 2.61 -23.26
N ARG A 609 40.31 1.95 -24.29
CA ARG A 609 40.88 0.71 -24.87
C ARG A 609 42.31 0.88 -25.41
N THR A 610 42.76 2.12 -25.63
CA THR A 610 44.13 2.40 -26.06
C THR A 610 45.13 2.43 -24.89
N GLN A 611 44.65 2.58 -23.64
CA GLN A 611 45.46 2.64 -22.43
C GLN A 611 45.72 1.25 -21.84
N THR A 612 46.61 0.48 -22.48
CA THR A 612 47.00 -0.87 -22.01
C THR A 612 48.39 -0.94 -21.38
N THR A 613 49.08 0.20 -21.23
CA THR A 613 50.50 0.25 -20.86
C THR A 613 50.76 0.67 -19.42
N ASN A 614 49.85 1.40 -18.79
CA ASN A 614 50.01 1.90 -17.44
C ASN A 614 48.83 1.48 -16.54
N PRO A 615 48.96 0.40 -15.76
CA PRO A 615 47.90 -0.09 -14.89
C PRO A 615 47.57 0.84 -13.71
N TRP A 616 48.16 2.03 -13.61
CA TRP A 616 47.91 2.98 -12.53
C TRP A 616 47.09 4.20 -12.97
N GLN A 617 46.77 4.33 -14.26
CA GLN A 617 45.87 5.36 -14.78
C GLN A 617 44.41 4.97 -14.53
N SER A 618 43.53 5.94 -14.24
CA SER A 618 42.11 5.71 -13.93
C SER A 618 41.33 5.15 -15.13
N ASP A 619 41.75 5.46 -16.35
CA ASP A 619 41.17 5.01 -17.62
C ASP A 619 41.81 3.73 -18.19
N PHE A 620 42.70 3.07 -17.44
CA PHE A 620 43.41 1.87 -17.89
C PHE A 620 42.47 0.75 -18.32
N PHE A 621 42.70 0.15 -19.49
CA PHE A 621 41.91 -0.98 -19.96
C PHE A 621 42.56 -2.32 -19.57
N ASP A 622 41.88 -3.11 -18.74
CA ASP A 622 42.26 -4.48 -18.43
C ASP A 622 41.49 -5.46 -19.32
N PRO A 623 42.14 -6.15 -20.28
CA PRO A 623 41.47 -7.10 -21.16
C PRO A 623 40.92 -8.34 -20.45
N SER A 624 41.24 -8.56 -19.17
CA SER A 624 40.72 -9.66 -18.36
C SER A 624 39.46 -9.32 -17.56
N MET A 625 39.04 -8.05 -17.54
CA MET A 625 37.82 -7.60 -16.87
C MET A 625 36.66 -7.39 -17.87
N GLU A 626 35.42 -7.56 -17.40
CA GLU A 626 34.20 -7.29 -18.16
C GLU A 626 34.08 -5.80 -18.52
N ILE A 627 33.57 -5.51 -19.73
CA ILE A 627 33.30 -4.15 -20.19
C ILE A 627 31.80 -3.89 -20.07
N PHE A 628 31.45 -2.81 -19.37
CA PHE A 628 30.11 -2.25 -19.28
C PHE A 628 29.99 -1.07 -20.23
N SER A 629 28.79 -0.83 -20.76
CA SER A 629 28.52 0.24 -21.72
C SER A 629 27.32 1.03 -21.26
N PHE A 630 27.50 2.33 -21.09
CA PHE A 630 26.48 3.27 -20.64
C PHE A 630 26.26 4.35 -21.70
N THR A 631 25.08 4.95 -21.72
CA THR A 631 24.79 6.10 -22.58
C THR A 631 24.76 7.35 -21.72
N ASN A 632 25.60 8.34 -22.02
CA ASN A 632 25.57 9.60 -21.31
C ASN A 632 24.19 10.28 -21.51
N PRO A 633 23.45 10.57 -20.44
CA PRO A 633 22.06 11.04 -20.53
C PRO A 633 21.93 12.43 -21.14
N VAL A 634 22.99 13.26 -21.07
CA VAL A 634 23.00 14.63 -21.58
C VAL A 634 23.50 14.70 -23.03
N THR A 635 24.57 13.96 -23.35
CA THR A 635 25.26 14.05 -24.65
C THR A 635 24.88 12.93 -25.62
N GLY A 636 24.29 11.84 -25.14
CA GLY A 636 24.01 10.63 -25.93
C GLY A 636 25.25 9.83 -26.33
N ALA A 637 26.43 10.19 -25.82
CA ALA A 637 27.68 9.49 -26.12
C ALA A 637 27.75 8.15 -25.38
N MET A 638 28.30 7.13 -26.04
CA MET A 638 28.60 5.86 -25.39
C MET A 638 29.84 5.99 -24.50
N VAL A 639 29.73 5.55 -23.25
CA VAL A 639 30.81 5.49 -22.28
C VAL A 639 31.08 4.03 -21.94
N GLU A 640 32.31 3.56 -22.17
CA GLU A 640 32.74 2.22 -21.76
C GLU A 640 33.40 2.28 -20.39
N ALA A 641 33.11 1.28 -19.55
CA ALA A 641 33.60 1.22 -18.19
C ALA A 641 33.94 -0.21 -17.75
N GLN A 642 34.75 -0.34 -16.70
CA GLN A 642 35.05 -1.60 -16.01
C GLN A 642 34.82 -1.42 -14.50
N ASN A 643 34.87 -2.50 -13.72
CA ASN A 643 34.81 -2.39 -12.26
C ASN A 643 35.98 -1.54 -11.73
N VAL A 644 35.72 -0.83 -10.64
CA VAL A 644 36.75 -0.14 -9.85
C VAL A 644 37.77 -1.17 -9.34
N ARG A 645 39.04 -0.77 -9.20
CA ARG A 645 40.13 -1.56 -8.63
C ARG A 645 40.45 -1.09 -7.21
N ALA A 646 40.37 -2.00 -6.25
CA ALA A 646 40.76 -1.78 -4.85
C ALA A 646 42.14 -1.12 -4.71
N GLY A 647 42.20 -0.02 -3.96
CA GLY A 647 43.45 0.66 -3.61
C GLY A 647 44.21 1.33 -4.76
N VAL A 648 43.63 1.34 -5.97
CA VAL A 648 44.23 1.95 -7.18
C VAL A 648 43.38 3.10 -7.69
N ASP A 649 42.11 2.81 -7.98
CA ASP A 649 41.21 3.80 -8.56
C ASP A 649 40.64 4.68 -7.45
N ILE A 650 40.82 5.98 -7.64
CA ILE A 650 40.15 7.02 -6.87
C ILE A 650 38.69 7.10 -7.31
N ARG A 651 37.80 7.61 -6.44
CA ARG A 651 36.42 7.97 -6.79
C ARG A 651 36.42 8.76 -8.11
N SER A 652 35.89 8.17 -9.18
CA SER A 652 35.74 8.82 -10.48
C SER A 652 34.57 9.79 -10.56
N SER A 653 34.23 10.47 -9.44
CA SER A 653 33.64 11.81 -9.55
C SER A 653 34.69 12.86 -9.95
N LEU A 654 35.92 12.41 -10.24
CA LEU A 654 36.96 13.16 -10.92
C LEU A 654 36.89 12.92 -12.45
N THR A 655 35.87 13.47 -13.11
CA THR A 655 36.10 14.18 -14.38
C THR A 655 36.78 15.51 -14.01
N ALA A 656 38.04 15.50 -13.60
CA ALA A 656 39.19 15.65 -14.48
C ALA A 656 38.99 16.80 -15.49
N VAL A 657 39.74 17.90 -15.29
CA VAL A 657 40.04 19.05 -16.17
C VAL A 657 39.70 20.46 -15.60
N THR A 658 38.90 20.64 -14.53
CA THR A 658 38.58 22.01 -14.02
C THR A 658 38.58 22.24 -12.50
N GLY A 659 39.04 21.28 -11.69
CA GLY A 659 39.22 21.54 -10.25
C GLY A 659 37.95 21.98 -9.49
N THR A 660 36.78 21.58 -9.98
CA THR A 660 35.45 21.84 -9.41
C THR A 660 34.51 20.76 -9.98
N ASP A 661 33.64 20.15 -9.16
CA ASP A 661 32.35 19.72 -9.69
C ASP A 661 31.64 21.00 -10.22
N ALA A 662 30.61 20.90 -11.06
CA ALA A 662 29.97 22.12 -11.57
C ALA A 662 29.36 23.03 -10.46
N ASN A 663 29.45 22.65 -9.18
CA ASN A 663 28.93 23.36 -8.01
C ASN A 663 29.97 23.74 -6.92
N GLY A 664 31.26 23.45 -7.08
CA GLY A 664 32.28 23.81 -6.09
C GLY A 664 32.34 23.04 -4.77
N ALA A 665 31.76 21.85 -4.66
CA ALA A 665 31.69 21.10 -3.41
C ALA A 665 32.99 20.31 -3.13
N ILE A 666 33.64 20.63 -2.01
CA ILE A 666 34.73 19.82 -1.42
C ILE A 666 34.12 19.01 -0.28
N VAL A 667 34.08 17.67 -0.37
CA VAL A 667 33.38 16.84 0.64
C VAL A 667 34.17 15.61 1.09
N TYR A 668 34.95 15.82 2.15
CA TYR A 668 34.77 15.34 3.52
C TYR A 668 33.95 14.06 3.81
N GLY A 669 34.55 12.87 3.56
CA GLY A 669 34.23 11.56 4.17
C GLY A 669 32.85 10.96 3.87
N LYS A 670 32.79 9.83 3.15
CA LYS A 670 31.62 8.90 3.02
C LYS A 670 30.20 9.52 3.16
N SER A 671 29.76 10.39 2.24
CA SER A 671 28.40 10.96 2.25
C SER A 671 27.46 10.37 1.19
N ASP A 672 27.47 9.06 1.02
CA ASP A 672 26.37 8.37 0.34
C ASP A 672 26.22 6.96 0.92
N PRO A 673 25.09 6.63 1.56
CA PRO A 673 24.82 5.28 2.06
C PRO A 673 24.81 4.22 0.93
N THR A 674 24.84 4.64 -0.34
CA THR A 674 24.95 3.80 -1.53
C THR A 674 26.32 3.83 -2.23
N ALA A 675 27.24 4.75 -1.89
CA ALA A 675 28.53 4.86 -2.58
C ALA A 675 29.60 3.91 -2.02
N SER A 676 29.62 2.73 -2.60
CA SER A 676 30.49 1.61 -2.26
C SER A 676 31.77 1.56 -3.11
N SER A 677 32.05 2.60 -3.93
CA SER A 677 32.96 2.43 -5.06
C SER A 677 34.45 2.35 -4.73
N THR A 678 34.91 2.85 -3.58
CA THR A 678 36.33 2.70 -3.14
C THR A 678 36.50 1.77 -1.95
N SER A 679 35.40 1.29 -1.36
CA SER A 679 35.44 0.38 -0.22
C SER A 679 35.59 -1.06 -0.71
N PRO A 680 36.40 -1.90 -0.03
CA PRO A 680 36.40 -3.33 -0.27
C PRO A 680 34.98 -3.91 -0.18
N ASN A 681 34.66 -4.83 -1.07
CA ASN A 681 33.46 -5.63 -0.97
C ASN A 681 33.66 -6.66 0.16
N TYR A 682 33.12 -6.37 1.34
CA TYR A 682 33.24 -7.27 2.49
C TYR A 682 32.46 -8.59 2.33
N ALA A 683 31.60 -8.69 1.30
CA ALA A 683 30.92 -9.93 0.90
C ALA A 683 31.74 -10.79 -0.08
N LEU A 684 32.95 -10.36 -0.46
CA LEU A 684 33.79 -11.07 -1.43
C LEU A 684 34.09 -12.50 -0.98
N GLY A 685 33.75 -13.47 -1.82
CA GLY A 685 33.99 -14.89 -1.56
C GLY A 685 33.01 -15.54 -0.58
N LEU A 686 32.00 -14.79 -0.10
CA LEU A 686 30.91 -15.38 0.65
C LEU A 686 29.95 -16.13 -0.31
N PRO A 687 29.42 -17.29 0.13
CA PRO A 687 28.35 -17.96 -0.58
C PRO A 687 27.14 -17.04 -0.79
N GLN A 688 26.54 -17.04 -1.99
CA GLN A 688 25.35 -16.22 -2.26
C GLN A 688 24.15 -16.55 -1.35
N ASN A 689 24.10 -17.75 -0.77
CA ASN A 689 23.08 -18.15 0.21
C ASN A 689 23.36 -17.67 1.65
N ARG A 690 24.37 -16.81 1.86
CA ARG A 690 24.64 -16.14 3.14
C ARG A 690 24.40 -14.63 3.08
N VAL A 691 24.33 -14.07 1.88
CA VAL A 691 24.05 -12.66 1.64
C VAL A 691 22.78 -12.64 0.81
N HIS A 692 21.63 -12.68 1.48
CA HIS A 692 20.38 -13.02 0.82
C HIS A 692 19.85 -11.91 -0.07
N VAL A 693 19.36 -12.37 -1.21
CA VAL A 693 18.84 -11.64 -2.34
C VAL A 693 17.38 -12.02 -2.46
N ALA A 694 16.49 -11.05 -2.52
CA ALA A 694 15.10 -11.35 -2.85
C ALA A 694 14.99 -11.59 -4.35
N ASP A 695 14.87 -12.87 -4.77
CA ASP A 695 14.08 -13.13 -5.97
C ASP A 695 12.63 -12.78 -5.61
N ARG A 696 12.20 -11.60 -6.06
CA ARG A 696 10.88 -11.00 -5.77
C ARG A 696 9.73 -11.98 -6.01
N ASP A 697 9.92 -12.96 -6.90
CA ASP A 697 8.84 -13.82 -7.38
C ASP A 697 8.80 -15.21 -6.68
N SER A 698 9.76 -15.55 -5.81
CA SER A 698 9.81 -16.91 -5.20
C SER A 698 10.52 -17.03 -3.84
N LEU A 699 10.18 -16.20 -2.85
CA LEU A 699 10.68 -16.36 -1.47
C LEU A 699 9.85 -17.37 -0.67
N ASP A 700 10.47 -18.48 -0.26
CA ASP A 700 9.93 -19.41 0.74
C ASP A 700 10.49 -19.10 2.14
N LYS A 701 9.81 -19.54 3.20
CA LYS A 701 10.28 -19.35 4.59
C LYS A 701 11.72 -19.82 4.82
N SER A 702 12.15 -20.89 4.17
CA SER A 702 13.51 -21.42 4.31
C SER A 702 14.59 -20.46 3.81
N ASP A 703 14.20 -19.44 3.05
CA ASP A 703 15.08 -18.47 2.41
C ASP A 703 15.24 -17.20 3.28
N LEU A 704 14.47 -17.07 4.37
CA LEU A 704 14.56 -15.96 5.33
C LEU A 704 15.64 -16.23 6.38
N LYS A 705 16.90 -16.02 6.01
CA LYS A 705 18.06 -16.18 6.89
C LYS A 705 18.98 -14.96 6.81
N ILE A 706 19.75 -14.72 7.87
CA ILE A 706 20.72 -13.62 7.94
C ILE A 706 21.93 -14.07 8.77
N ASP A 707 23.13 -13.63 8.37
CA ASP A 707 24.33 -13.68 9.22
C ASP A 707 24.59 -12.24 9.71
N SER A 708 24.46 -11.98 11.01
CA SER A 708 24.75 -10.64 11.60
C SER A 708 25.71 -10.70 12.79
N ASN A 709 26.26 -9.55 13.16
CA ASN A 709 27.08 -9.39 14.36
C ASN A 709 26.25 -9.36 15.67
N GLY A 710 24.91 -9.50 15.59
CA GLY A 710 23.97 -9.47 16.73
C GLY A 710 23.39 -8.09 17.07
N GLN A 711 23.80 -7.04 16.36
CA GLN A 711 23.47 -5.63 16.66
C GLN A 711 22.14 -5.15 16.06
N TYR A 712 21.12 -6.01 15.99
CA TYR A 712 19.77 -5.62 15.54
C TYR A 712 18.82 -5.29 16.69
N ASP A 713 19.25 -4.57 17.73
CA ASP A 713 18.41 -4.29 18.90
C ASP A 713 17.58 -3.01 18.73
N GLU A 714 16.30 -3.08 19.06
CA GLU A 714 15.46 -1.90 19.26
C GLU A 714 14.75 -2.04 20.61
N PHE A 715 14.84 -0.98 21.40
CA PHE A 715 14.23 -0.85 22.70
C PHE A 715 13.47 0.48 22.76
N PHE A 716 12.26 0.44 23.32
CA PHE A 716 11.62 1.66 23.77
C PHE A 716 10.98 1.48 25.14
N ASP A 717 10.95 2.58 25.87
CA ASP A 717 10.29 2.74 27.15
C ASP A 717 9.37 3.95 27.07
N GLN A 718 8.15 3.82 27.60
CA GLN A 718 7.12 4.82 27.45
C GLN A 718 6.30 4.95 28.72
N GLN A 719 6.14 6.19 29.17
CA GLN A 719 5.23 6.57 30.25
C GLN A 719 4.21 7.56 29.72
N ALA A 720 2.92 7.32 29.96
CA ALA A 720 1.87 8.25 29.57
C ALA A 720 0.90 8.53 30.71
N LEU A 721 0.54 9.80 30.86
CA LEU A 721 -0.50 10.26 31.78
C LEU A 721 -1.56 11.04 30.99
N GLN A 722 -2.82 10.67 31.17
CA GLN A 722 -3.95 11.37 30.58
C GLN A 722 -4.90 11.80 31.69
N PHE A 723 -5.44 13.00 31.55
CA PHE A 723 -6.44 13.57 32.46
C PHE A 723 -7.57 14.20 31.65
N ASN A 724 -8.80 13.89 32.02
CA ASN A 724 -10.00 14.43 31.41
C ASN A 724 -10.97 14.87 32.52
N PHE A 725 -11.38 16.13 32.47
CA PHE A 725 -12.38 16.72 33.34
C PHE A 725 -13.55 17.20 32.49
N ILE A 726 -14.76 16.75 32.82
CA ILE A 726 -16.00 17.17 32.17
C ILE A 726 -16.92 17.79 33.22
N TYR A 727 -17.47 18.95 32.89
CA TYR A 727 -18.59 19.57 33.60
C TYR A 727 -19.78 19.72 32.65
N THR A 728 -20.88 19.07 32.97
CA THR A 728 -22.10 19.08 32.15
C THR A 728 -23.19 19.91 32.84
N ALA A 729 -23.82 20.80 32.08
CA ALA A 729 -24.99 21.58 32.46
C ALA A 729 -26.16 21.31 31.49
N ASP A 730 -27.27 22.02 31.63
CA ASP A 730 -28.52 21.69 30.91
C ASP A 730 -28.40 21.84 29.38
N ASN A 731 -27.57 22.76 28.89
CA ASN A 731 -27.42 23.06 27.46
C ASN A 731 -25.97 23.36 27.03
N TRP A 732 -25.00 23.06 27.91
CA TRP A 732 -23.59 23.22 27.61
C TRP A 732 -22.72 22.25 28.40
N GLU A 733 -21.58 21.91 27.82
CA GLU A 733 -20.55 21.07 28.40
C GLU A 733 -19.20 21.76 28.32
N LEU A 734 -18.43 21.73 29.41
CA LEU A 734 -17.02 22.13 29.44
C LEU A 734 -16.16 20.90 29.64
N LYS A 735 -15.21 20.69 28.74
CA LYS A 735 -14.26 19.58 28.79
C LYS A 735 -12.84 20.12 28.80
N TYR A 736 -12.01 19.57 29.68
CA TYR A 736 -10.58 19.86 29.74
C TYR A 736 -9.81 18.55 29.64
N LEU A 737 -8.95 18.45 28.63
CA LEU A 737 -8.05 17.33 28.39
C LEU A 737 -6.62 17.79 28.66
N ALA A 738 -5.85 16.93 29.32
CA ALA A 738 -4.41 17.08 29.43
C ALA A 738 -3.73 15.74 29.18
N GLY A 739 -2.59 15.80 28.49
CA GLY A 739 -1.76 14.64 28.20
C GLY A 739 -0.30 14.94 28.50
N TYR A 740 0.39 13.95 29.04
CA TYR A 740 1.83 13.92 29.17
C TYR A 740 2.34 12.59 28.60
N THR A 741 3.42 12.62 27.86
CA THR A 741 4.11 11.41 27.39
C THR A 741 5.61 11.63 27.50
N ASP A 742 6.28 10.68 28.15
CA ASP A 742 7.73 10.54 28.18
C ASP A 742 8.07 9.27 27.39
N PHE A 743 8.97 9.39 26.42
CA PHE A 743 9.33 8.32 25.53
C PHE A 743 10.84 8.27 25.36
N PHE A 744 11.42 7.11 25.64
CA PHE A 744 12.81 6.80 25.41
C PHE A 744 12.91 5.72 24.33
N TYR A 745 13.77 5.95 23.36
CA TYR A 745 14.00 5.07 22.23
C TYR A 745 15.49 4.85 22.04
N ASP A 746 15.90 3.60 21.96
CA ASP A 746 17.27 3.20 21.72
C ASP A 746 17.29 2.11 20.65
N ARG A 747 18.17 2.27 19.67
CA ARG A 747 18.29 1.36 18.54
C ARG A 747 19.74 1.21 18.15
N ASN A 748 20.14 -0.04 17.93
CA ASN A 748 21.36 -0.40 17.24
C ASN A 748 21.01 -1.24 16.01
N THR A 749 21.74 -1.10 14.91
CA THR A 749 21.53 -1.85 13.68
C THR A 749 22.86 -2.22 13.05
N ASP A 750 23.02 -3.49 12.75
CA ASP A 750 24.10 -3.98 11.88
C ASP A 750 23.83 -3.50 10.45
N GLU A 751 24.61 -2.52 9.99
CA GLU A 751 24.59 -1.99 8.63
C GLU A 751 25.68 -2.63 7.75
N ASP A 752 26.30 -3.71 8.22
CA ASP A 752 27.17 -4.54 7.40
C ASP A 752 26.30 -5.25 6.35
N LYS A 753 26.31 -4.69 5.13
CA LYS A 753 25.59 -5.23 3.96
C LYS A 753 26.20 -6.54 3.45
N THR A 754 26.98 -7.24 4.28
CA THR A 754 27.95 -8.24 3.81
C THR A 754 27.90 -9.55 4.57
N GLY A 755 27.21 -9.62 5.70
CA GLY A 755 27.14 -10.81 6.55
C GLY A 755 28.52 -11.25 7.07
N ASN A 756 29.48 -10.33 7.16
CA ASN A 756 30.86 -10.62 7.52
C ASN A 756 31.15 -10.24 8.97
N LEU A 757 30.98 -11.22 9.87
CA LEU A 757 31.18 -11.09 11.32
C LEU A 757 32.57 -10.61 11.77
N ARG A 758 33.56 -10.54 10.86
CA ARG A 758 34.95 -10.18 11.17
C ARG A 758 35.42 -8.89 10.51
N LEU A 759 34.74 -8.42 9.47
CA LEU A 759 35.06 -7.20 8.75
C LEU A 759 33.77 -6.38 8.61
N GLY A 760 33.47 -5.58 9.63
CA GLY A 760 32.32 -4.69 9.65
C GLY A 760 32.54 -3.49 8.72
N SER A 761 31.45 -3.04 8.07
CA SER A 761 31.47 -1.87 7.19
C SER A 761 31.02 -0.59 7.91
N SER A 762 30.06 -0.73 8.84
CA SER A 762 29.54 0.25 9.79
C SER A 762 28.31 -0.33 10.49
N ASP A 763 28.06 0.06 11.74
CA ASP A 763 26.80 -0.10 12.47
C ASP A 763 26.15 1.29 12.63
N PHE A 764 24.84 1.30 12.89
CA PHE A 764 24.03 2.49 13.06
C PHE A 764 23.33 2.50 14.41
N TYR A 765 23.66 3.49 15.22
CA TYR A 765 23.11 3.69 16.55
C TYR A 765 22.23 4.94 16.59
N VAL A 766 21.07 4.85 17.26
CA VAL A 766 20.17 5.98 17.50
C VAL A 766 19.69 5.93 18.93
N LEU A 767 19.82 7.05 19.63
CA LEU A 767 19.15 7.30 20.89
C LEU A 767 18.25 8.50 20.72
N GLN A 768 16.98 8.39 21.10
CA GLN A 768 16.04 9.49 21.07
C GLN A 768 15.24 9.54 22.37
N GLU A 769 15.11 10.74 22.90
CA GLU A 769 14.22 11.07 23.99
C GLU A 769 13.19 12.06 23.51
N ASN A 770 11.95 11.86 23.94
CA ASN A 770 10.90 12.80 23.68
C ASN A 770 10.04 13.03 24.92
N GLU A 771 9.70 14.29 25.15
CA GLU A 771 8.78 14.73 26.18
C GLU A 771 7.68 15.61 25.56
N ASN A 772 6.43 15.21 25.76
CA ASN A 772 5.27 15.89 25.21
C ASN A 772 4.31 16.33 26.30
N TRP A 773 3.87 17.58 26.23
CA TRP A 773 2.80 18.15 27.04
C TRP A 773 1.70 18.68 26.15
N GLN A 774 0.45 18.42 26.51
CA GLN A 774 -0.69 18.99 25.78
C GLN A 774 -1.86 19.32 26.68
N HIS A 775 -2.59 20.35 26.27
CA HIS A 775 -3.77 20.85 26.94
C HIS A 775 -4.83 21.24 25.91
N GLU A 776 -6.06 20.78 26.12
CA GLU A 776 -7.19 21.15 25.29
C GLU A 776 -8.38 21.53 26.17
N LEU A 777 -8.94 22.72 25.93
CA LEU A 777 -10.16 23.18 26.57
C LEU A 777 -11.26 23.26 25.51
N GLN A 778 -12.35 22.53 25.71
CA GLN A 778 -13.48 22.48 24.79
C GLN A 778 -14.75 22.96 25.50
N LEU A 779 -15.57 23.72 24.80
CA LEU A 779 -16.86 24.19 25.25
C LEU A 779 -17.89 23.89 24.16
N THR A 780 -18.88 23.08 24.52
CA THR A 780 -19.97 22.68 23.62
C THR A 780 -21.26 23.29 24.11
N PHE A 781 -22.06 23.82 23.18
CA PHE A 781 -23.39 24.35 23.42
C PHE A 781 -24.38 23.65 22.50
N ASP A 782 -25.43 23.10 23.07
CA ASP A 782 -26.45 22.38 22.31
C ASP A 782 -27.83 22.97 22.57
N THR A 783 -28.60 23.09 21.50
CA THR A 783 -30.02 23.50 21.51
C THR A 783 -30.81 22.54 20.61
N GLU A 784 -32.11 22.77 20.40
CA GLU A 784 -32.95 21.88 19.59
C GLU A 784 -32.51 21.77 18.11
N ASN A 785 -31.79 22.77 17.57
CA ASN A 785 -31.43 22.82 16.15
C ASN A 785 -30.06 23.46 15.86
N LEU A 786 -29.27 23.70 16.90
CA LEU A 786 -27.94 24.31 16.79
C LEU A 786 -27.02 23.68 17.82
N SER A 787 -25.94 23.07 17.34
CA SER A 787 -24.82 22.58 18.14
C SER A 787 -23.58 23.41 17.81
N VAL A 788 -22.85 23.88 18.82
CA VAL A 788 -21.63 24.67 18.66
C VAL A 788 -20.53 24.12 19.55
N THR A 789 -19.41 23.71 18.97
CA THR A 789 -18.21 23.26 19.67
C THR A 789 -17.08 24.25 19.42
N THR A 790 -16.46 24.76 20.48
CA THR A 790 -15.27 25.62 20.37
C THR A 790 -14.18 25.16 21.32
N GLY A 791 -12.92 25.37 20.96
CA GLY A 791 -11.83 25.01 21.85
C GLY A 791 -10.52 25.75 21.62
N LEU A 792 -9.65 25.60 22.61
CA LEU A 792 -8.28 26.07 22.64
C LEU A 792 -7.37 24.87 22.84
N PHE A 793 -6.30 24.78 22.05
CA PHE A 793 -5.33 23.70 22.09
C PHE A 793 -3.92 24.28 22.24
N VAL A 794 -3.12 23.67 23.11
CA VAL A 794 -1.71 23.96 23.32
C VAL A 794 -0.95 22.64 23.37
N TYR A 795 0.17 22.58 22.66
CA TYR A 795 1.07 21.44 22.64
C TYR A 795 2.52 21.92 22.67
N ASP A 796 3.31 21.31 23.53
CA ASP A 796 4.75 21.55 23.66
C ASP A 796 5.45 20.18 23.56
N SER A 797 6.49 20.09 22.74
CA SER A 797 7.28 18.88 22.53
C SER A 797 8.76 19.22 22.46
N THR A 798 9.58 18.40 23.12
CA THR A 798 11.04 18.49 23.05
C THR A 798 11.59 17.13 22.69
N ILE A 799 12.29 17.06 21.55
CA ILE A 799 12.96 15.86 21.06
C ILE A 799 14.47 16.08 21.09
N ASN A 800 15.17 15.23 21.85
CA ASN A 800 16.63 15.14 21.83
C ASN A 800 17.04 13.84 21.15
N GLN A 801 17.91 13.91 20.14
CA GLN A 801 18.35 12.73 19.41
C GLN A 801 19.86 12.73 19.18
N ARG A 802 20.48 11.58 19.45
CA ARG A 802 21.82 11.22 19.01
C ARG A 802 21.72 10.14 17.93
N LEU A 803 22.54 10.26 16.90
CA LEU A 803 22.66 9.27 15.84
C LEU A 803 24.13 9.09 15.46
N ASP A 804 24.61 7.86 15.46
CA ASP A 804 26.00 7.54 15.17
C ASP A 804 26.09 6.48 14.07
N LEU A 805 27.03 6.69 13.15
CA LEU A 805 27.56 5.66 12.25
C LEU A 805 28.97 5.32 12.73
N TYR A 806 29.19 4.07 13.12
CA TYR A 806 30.42 3.64 13.79
C TYR A 806 30.91 2.26 13.35
N ASP A 807 32.17 1.92 13.61
CA ASP A 807 32.75 0.58 13.34
C ASP A 807 32.87 -0.18 14.68
N PRO A 808 31.97 -1.14 14.99
CA PRO A 808 31.86 -1.75 16.31
C PRO A 808 33.05 -2.61 16.72
N ILE A 809 33.80 -3.14 15.75
CA ILE A 809 34.84 -4.15 15.99
C ILE A 809 36.23 -3.51 15.93
N ASP A 810 36.35 -2.24 15.50
CA ASP A 810 37.62 -1.56 15.17
C ASP A 810 38.61 -2.53 14.49
N THR A 811 38.10 -3.29 13.51
CA THR A 811 38.81 -4.41 12.85
C THR A 811 40.15 -4.02 12.25
N GLN A 812 40.37 -2.71 12.12
CA GLN A 812 41.50 -2.12 11.44
C GLN A 812 42.42 -1.31 12.38
N GLY A 813 42.12 -1.22 13.68
CA GLY A 813 42.88 -0.40 14.64
C GLY A 813 42.90 1.09 14.24
N ARG A 814 41.85 1.53 13.54
CA ARG A 814 41.75 2.84 12.87
C ARG A 814 41.48 3.96 13.87
N TYR A 815 40.80 3.63 14.97
CA TYR A 815 40.24 4.61 15.89
C TYR A 815 40.71 4.46 17.34
N GLN A 816 41.34 3.34 17.71
CA GLN A 816 41.81 3.09 19.09
C GLN A 816 43.33 3.24 19.31
N ALA A 817 44.15 3.45 18.28
CA ALA A 817 45.60 3.62 18.41
C ALA A 817 46.10 4.89 17.70
N ASP A 818 47.12 5.55 18.28
CA ASP A 818 47.79 6.68 17.64
C ASP A 818 48.30 6.27 16.26
N ALA A 819 47.80 6.91 15.20
CA ALA A 819 48.33 6.71 13.87
C ALA A 819 49.78 7.25 13.82
N ASP A 820 50.76 6.34 13.78
CA ASP A 820 52.18 6.68 13.71
C ASP A 820 52.58 7.03 12.26
N TYR A 821 52.44 8.31 11.91
CA TYR A 821 52.84 8.83 10.59
C TYR A 821 54.36 9.10 10.47
N SER A 822 55.18 8.74 11.46
CA SER A 822 56.62 9.03 11.46
C SER A 822 57.38 8.36 10.30
N GLY A 823 56.88 7.25 9.77
CA GLY A 823 57.44 6.55 8.60
C GLY A 823 57.29 7.30 7.27
N LEU A 824 56.34 8.25 7.17
CA LEU A 824 56.12 9.08 5.98
C LEU A 824 56.98 10.36 5.98
N ALA A 825 57.51 10.73 7.15
CA ALA A 825 58.33 11.94 7.32
C ALA A 825 59.67 11.88 6.57
N GLY A 826 60.11 10.69 6.14
CA GLY A 826 61.37 10.49 5.41
C GLY A 826 61.28 10.62 3.89
N GLY A 827 60.08 10.76 3.31
CA GLY A 827 59.88 10.67 1.86
C GLY A 827 59.37 11.93 1.15
N ILE A 828 58.80 12.90 1.89
CA ILE A 828 58.13 14.08 1.31
C ILE A 828 58.34 15.29 2.24
N ASP A 829 59.18 16.26 1.84
CA ASP A 829 59.60 17.41 2.68
C ASP A 829 58.41 18.27 3.19
N GLU A 830 57.29 18.33 2.45
CA GLU A 830 56.09 19.09 2.82
C GLU A 830 55.23 18.38 3.89
N PHE A 831 55.20 17.04 3.87
CA PHE A 831 54.46 16.23 4.84
C PHE A 831 55.13 16.28 6.23
N GLY A 832 56.47 16.31 6.25
CA GLY A 832 57.26 16.51 7.47
C GLY A 832 57.01 17.87 8.15
N ALA A 833 56.64 18.91 7.40
CA ALA A 833 56.33 20.23 7.95
C ALA A 833 54.94 20.28 8.63
N VAL A 834 53.94 19.60 8.05
CA VAL A 834 52.59 19.46 8.65
C VAL A 834 52.65 18.63 9.92
N LEU A 835 53.40 17.51 9.90
CA LEU A 835 53.64 16.68 11.07
C LEU A 835 54.42 17.39 12.19
N ALA A 836 55.37 18.27 11.83
CA ALA A 836 56.08 19.10 12.79
C ALA A 836 55.18 20.17 13.42
N LEU A 837 54.18 20.69 12.68
CA LEU A 837 53.16 21.60 13.19
C LEU A 837 52.17 20.89 14.14
N LEU A 838 51.90 19.61 13.87
CA LEU A 838 51.07 18.70 14.68
C LEU A 838 51.85 18.00 15.82
N GLY A 839 53.09 18.42 16.10
CA GLY A 839 53.84 17.97 17.29
C GLY A 839 54.64 16.67 17.15
N GLY A 840 54.72 16.06 15.97
CA GLY A 840 55.56 14.87 15.69
C GLY A 840 55.13 13.56 16.37
N GLN A 841 54.29 13.64 17.40
CA GLN A 841 53.49 12.59 18.02
C GLN A 841 52.17 13.29 18.41
N ALA A 842 51.02 12.84 17.91
CA ALA A 842 49.75 13.40 18.36
C ALA A 842 49.49 12.93 19.80
N THR A 843 49.66 13.82 20.80
CA THR A 843 49.18 13.56 22.16
C THR A 843 47.64 13.75 22.23
N PRO A 844 46.88 12.94 23.01
CA PRO A 844 45.40 12.94 23.05
C PRO A 844 44.84 14.16 23.83
N LEU A 845 43.57 14.61 23.80
CA LEU A 845 42.28 14.37 23.10
C LEU A 845 41.35 15.51 23.62
N LEU A 846 40.37 16.02 22.85
CA LEU A 846 39.24 16.79 23.41
C LEU A 846 37.95 16.00 23.15
N ASP A 847 37.13 15.83 24.19
CA ASP A 847 35.73 15.43 24.07
C ASP A 847 34.97 16.46 23.19
N ILE A 848 33.93 16.04 22.46
CA ILE A 848 33.01 16.91 21.69
C ILE A 848 32.56 18.14 22.51
N TYR A 849 32.36 17.98 23.82
CA TYR A 849 31.95 19.06 24.72
C TYR A 849 33.13 19.91 25.21
N ASP A 850 34.30 19.32 25.43
CA ASP A 850 35.53 20.07 25.78
C ASP A 850 36.01 20.93 24.59
N ALA A 851 35.80 20.47 23.36
CA ALA A 851 36.03 21.20 22.12
C ALA A 851 35.12 22.45 21.99
N GLN A 852 33.89 22.38 22.51
CA GLN A 852 32.96 23.51 22.62
C GLN A 852 33.39 24.48 23.75
N GLU A 853 33.77 24.01 24.93
CA GLU A 853 34.31 24.89 25.99
C GLU A 853 35.59 25.62 25.52
N ALA A 854 36.41 24.97 24.68
CA ALA A 854 37.57 25.60 24.04
C ALA A 854 37.19 26.64 22.94
N PHE A 855 36.05 26.45 22.26
CA PHE A 855 35.48 27.40 21.29
C PHE A 855 34.89 28.63 21.99
N GLU A 856 34.13 28.44 23.06
CA GLU A 856 33.58 29.52 23.90
C GLU A 856 34.68 30.22 24.73
N GLY A 857 35.77 29.52 25.04
CA GLY A 857 36.95 29.99 25.78
C GLY A 857 38.09 30.60 24.93
N GLY A 858 38.04 30.50 23.59
CA GLY A 858 38.74 31.40 22.68
C GLY A 858 40.12 31.01 22.14
N THR A 859 40.40 29.76 21.73
CA THR A 859 41.50 29.47 20.79
C THR A 859 41.25 28.30 19.82
N PRO A 860 40.36 28.44 18.82
CA PRO A 860 40.28 27.52 17.68
C PRO A 860 41.43 27.73 16.67
N LEU A 861 41.86 26.67 15.97
CA LEU A 861 42.92 26.70 14.93
C LEU A 861 42.54 27.57 13.72
N ALA A 862 41.24 27.67 13.42
CA ALA A 862 40.58 28.72 12.66
C ALA A 862 39.06 28.60 12.93
N ALA A 863 38.35 29.71 13.15
CA ALA A 863 36.91 29.71 13.34
C ALA A 863 36.26 30.76 12.44
N ASN A 864 35.19 30.34 11.76
CA ASN A 864 34.26 31.26 11.12
C ASN A 864 32.83 30.88 11.54
N GLY A 865 32.48 31.15 12.80
CA GLY A 865 31.11 31.10 13.34
C GLY A 865 30.43 29.72 13.45
N SER A 866 30.72 28.75 12.57
CA SER A 866 29.90 27.54 12.39
C SER A 866 30.67 26.24 12.14
N VAL A 867 32.00 26.29 11.94
CA VAL A 867 32.85 25.11 11.67
C VAL A 867 34.13 25.18 12.48
N THR A 868 34.49 24.08 13.17
CA THR A 868 35.79 23.93 13.85
C THR A 868 36.47 22.63 13.41
N LEU A 869 37.76 22.72 13.05
CA LEU A 869 38.60 21.59 12.62
C LEU A 869 39.45 21.09 13.80
N PHE A 870 39.45 19.78 14.05
CA PHE A 870 40.19 19.16 15.16
C PHE A 870 41.10 18.00 14.70
N ALA A 871 42.11 17.71 15.51
CA ALA A 871 42.94 16.50 15.45
C ALA A 871 42.18 15.30 16.11
N PRO A 872 42.74 14.06 16.19
CA PRO A 872 42.02 12.80 16.02
C PRO A 872 40.86 12.53 17.00
N TRP A 873 39.81 11.87 16.49
CA TRP A 873 38.53 11.51 17.13
C TRP A 873 38.48 10.01 17.43
N PHE A 874 38.07 9.63 18.66
CA PHE A 874 38.11 8.23 19.15
C PHE A 874 36.74 7.53 19.09
N GLY A 875 35.73 8.22 18.57
CA GLY A 875 34.32 7.82 18.67
C GLY A 875 33.60 8.53 19.81
N ASP A 876 32.31 8.25 19.93
CA ASP A 876 31.48 8.78 21.00
C ASP A 876 31.50 7.84 22.21
N THR A 877 31.74 8.40 23.40
CA THR A 877 31.83 7.65 24.66
C THR A 877 30.46 7.30 25.25
N GLY A 878 29.37 7.76 24.64
CA GLY A 878 28.01 7.51 25.09
C GLY A 878 27.47 8.48 26.14
N THR A 879 28.31 9.40 26.61
CA THR A 879 28.06 10.23 27.79
C THR A 879 28.07 11.71 27.45
N GLY A 880 27.18 12.49 28.08
CA GLY A 880 27.23 13.95 27.99
C GLY A 880 26.39 14.58 26.88
N LEU A 881 25.54 13.80 26.21
CA LEU A 881 24.51 14.31 25.29
C LEU A 881 23.80 15.53 25.87
N ARG A 882 23.81 16.63 25.13
CA ARG A 882 23.36 17.92 25.65
C ARG A 882 21.84 17.89 25.85
N GLY A 883 21.40 17.72 27.09
CA GLY A 883 19.98 17.73 27.45
C GLY A 883 19.31 16.35 27.47
N ALA A 884 20.02 15.29 27.07
CA ALA A 884 19.54 13.92 27.25
C ALA A 884 19.53 13.54 28.73
N ARG A 885 18.49 12.82 29.15
CA ARG A 885 18.30 12.29 30.50
C ARG A 885 19.03 10.96 30.70
N HIS A 886 19.26 10.21 29.62
CA HIS A 886 19.92 8.90 29.61
C HIS A 886 21.25 8.95 28.85
N ASP A 887 22.25 8.25 29.39
CA ASP A 887 23.49 7.96 28.66
C ASP A 887 23.22 6.84 27.64
N GLY A 888 23.74 7.00 26.43
CA GLY A 888 23.61 6.00 25.36
C GLY A 888 24.76 4.99 25.34
N GLU A 889 24.72 4.08 24.37
CA GLU A 889 25.82 3.15 24.12
C GLU A 889 27.09 3.92 23.73
N SER A 890 28.25 3.44 24.21
CA SER A 890 29.54 3.93 23.72
C SER A 890 29.80 3.29 22.36
N THR A 891 30.02 4.13 21.36
CA THR A 891 30.27 3.75 19.97
C THR A 891 31.72 4.13 19.62
N PRO A 892 32.71 3.36 20.09
CA PRO A 892 34.10 3.61 19.72
C PRO A 892 34.24 3.50 18.19
N GLY A 893 35.02 4.40 17.59
CA GLY A 893 35.16 4.42 16.12
C GLY A 893 33.95 4.98 15.37
N THR A 894 33.08 5.79 16.01
CA THR A 894 32.14 6.67 15.30
C THR A 894 32.90 7.47 14.25
N PHE A 895 32.43 7.49 13.01
CA PHE A 895 33.02 8.32 11.95
C PHE A 895 32.04 9.37 11.44
N PHE A 896 30.75 9.25 11.79
CA PHE A 896 29.73 10.29 11.69
C PHE A 896 28.82 10.25 12.91
N ALA A 897 28.55 11.42 13.51
CA ALA A 897 27.63 11.59 14.62
C ALA A 897 26.76 12.82 14.38
N TRP A 898 25.47 12.72 14.73
CA TRP A 898 24.55 13.83 14.81
C TRP A 898 24.04 13.96 16.23
N ASP A 899 24.04 15.18 16.74
CA ASP A 899 23.43 15.57 18.00
C ASP A 899 22.40 16.67 17.69
N ASN A 900 21.13 16.33 17.86
CA ASN A 900 20.00 17.13 17.43
C ASN A 900 19.04 17.40 18.59
N ASP A 901 18.53 18.62 18.63
CA ASP A 901 17.54 19.11 19.59
C ASP A 901 16.44 19.84 18.81
N ILE A 902 15.18 19.47 19.00
CA ILE A 902 14.01 20.16 18.45
C ILE A 902 13.02 20.47 19.55
N ASP A 903 12.65 21.74 19.66
CA ASP A 903 11.52 22.22 20.43
C ASP A 903 10.39 22.62 19.49
N THR A 904 9.18 22.07 19.69
CA THR A 904 7.96 22.43 18.95
C THR A 904 6.92 23.00 19.91
N ARG A 905 6.36 24.16 19.60
CA ARG A 905 5.20 24.74 20.29
C ARG A 905 4.06 24.98 19.32
N ALA A 906 2.90 24.41 19.59
CA ALA A 906 1.72 24.55 18.75
C ALA A 906 0.55 25.16 19.54
N TYR A 907 -0.11 26.14 18.94
CA TYR A 907 -1.28 26.82 19.48
C TYR A 907 -2.42 26.77 18.48
N ALA A 908 -3.64 26.51 18.95
CA ALA A 908 -4.80 26.64 18.09
C ALA A 908 -6.04 27.11 18.83
N ALA A 909 -6.91 27.79 18.08
CA ALA A 909 -8.27 28.11 18.48
C ALA A 909 -9.22 27.68 17.36
N TYR A 910 -10.30 27.01 17.70
CA TYR A 910 -11.25 26.52 16.72
C TYR A 910 -12.70 26.69 17.18
N ALA A 911 -13.60 26.74 16.21
CA ALA A 911 -15.05 26.71 16.43
C ALA A 911 -15.72 25.97 15.27
N GLN A 912 -16.72 25.16 15.58
CA GLN A 912 -17.59 24.49 14.64
C GLN A 912 -19.04 24.70 15.10
N ALA A 913 -19.93 24.95 14.15
CA ALA A 913 -21.36 25.03 14.38
C ALA A 913 -22.09 24.17 13.36
N GLU A 914 -23.07 23.41 13.84
CA GLU A 914 -24.00 22.62 13.05
C GLU A 914 -25.41 23.18 13.26
N TYR A 915 -26.11 23.47 12.17
CA TYR A 915 -27.42 24.09 12.20
C TYR A 915 -28.43 23.29 11.36
N ASP A 916 -29.43 22.74 12.05
CA ASP A 916 -30.55 22.03 11.46
C ASP A 916 -31.63 23.04 11.05
N PHE A 917 -31.61 23.44 9.78
CA PHE A 917 -32.58 24.41 9.28
C PHE A 917 -33.89 23.77 8.83
N SER A 918 -33.94 22.43 8.79
CA SER A 918 -35.16 21.63 8.62
C SER A 918 -34.94 20.21 9.14
N GLU A 919 -36.01 19.42 9.26
CA GLU A 919 -35.95 18.00 9.68
C GLU A 919 -35.10 17.10 8.76
N LYS A 920 -34.75 17.55 7.55
CA LYS A 920 -33.99 16.77 6.57
C LYS A 920 -32.67 17.40 6.17
N TRP A 921 -32.35 18.59 6.66
CA TRP A 921 -31.20 19.34 6.18
C TRP A 921 -30.45 20.01 7.32
N ALA A 922 -29.15 19.72 7.38
CA ALA A 922 -28.22 20.35 8.28
C ALA A 922 -27.07 21.00 7.50
N ILE A 923 -26.48 22.02 8.09
CA ILE A 923 -25.25 22.63 7.59
C ILE A 923 -24.24 22.74 8.71
N THR A 924 -23.03 22.26 8.46
CA THR A 924 -21.92 22.33 9.40
C THR A 924 -20.84 23.26 8.86
N MET A 925 -20.43 24.23 9.65
CA MET A 925 -19.35 25.17 9.32
C MET A 925 -18.33 25.18 10.45
N GLY A 926 -17.06 25.02 10.11
CA GLY A 926 -15.97 25.07 11.07
C GLY A 926 -14.82 25.94 10.59
N VAL A 927 -14.11 26.53 11.55
CA VAL A 927 -12.90 27.32 11.33
C VAL A 927 -11.90 27.06 12.45
N ARG A 928 -10.63 27.02 12.10
CA ARG A 928 -9.50 26.93 13.03
C ARG A 928 -8.39 27.87 12.59
N TYR A 929 -7.84 28.57 13.57
CA TYR A 929 -6.53 29.20 13.46
C TYR A 929 -5.52 28.30 14.18
N ALA A 930 -4.40 27.98 13.53
CA ALA A 930 -3.30 27.23 14.11
C ALA A 930 -1.98 27.95 13.85
N ARG A 931 -1.05 27.83 14.80
CA ARG A 931 0.33 28.31 14.68
C ARG A 931 1.27 27.30 15.30
N ASP A 932 2.31 26.93 14.56
CA ASP A 932 3.40 26.06 15.00
C ASP A 932 4.71 26.84 14.96
N GLU A 933 5.47 26.80 16.05
CA GLU A 933 6.81 27.37 16.18
C GLU A 933 7.79 26.21 16.41
N LYS A 934 8.85 26.13 15.60
CA LYS A 934 9.88 25.10 15.74
C LYS A 934 11.27 25.71 15.84
N GLU A 935 11.96 25.41 16.91
CA GLU A 935 13.39 25.69 17.07
C GLU A 935 14.14 24.37 16.95
N ALA A 936 15.17 24.31 16.10
CA ALA A 936 16.01 23.13 15.97
C ALA A 936 17.49 23.49 16.05
N ARG A 937 18.29 22.57 16.57
CA ARG A 937 19.74 22.66 16.62
C ARG A 937 20.27 21.34 16.12
N GLU A 938 21.06 21.40 15.06
CA GLU A 938 21.79 20.24 14.57
C GLU A 938 23.28 20.45 14.75
N ARG A 939 23.94 19.41 15.21
CA ARG A 939 25.38 19.31 15.28
C ARG A 939 25.83 18.07 14.55
N LEU A 940 26.54 18.26 13.45
CA LEU A 940 27.12 17.19 12.66
C LEU A 940 28.61 17.11 12.95
N ILE A 941 29.07 15.93 13.35
CA ILE A 941 30.48 15.62 13.57
C ILE A 941 30.86 14.48 12.66
N GLY A 942 32.04 14.57 12.06
CA GLY A 942 32.50 13.50 11.18
C GLY A 942 34.01 13.48 11.00
N ILE A 943 34.47 12.37 10.43
CA ILE A 943 35.85 12.19 9.96
C ILE A 943 35.87 12.16 8.43
N GLN A 944 36.74 13.00 7.84
CA GLN A 944 37.14 12.98 6.43
C GLN A 944 38.45 12.22 6.27
N GLU A 945 38.62 11.50 5.18
CA GLU A 945 39.94 11.06 4.72
C GLU A 945 40.42 11.92 3.53
N SER A 946 41.45 12.75 3.73
CA SER A 946 42.00 13.63 2.68
C SER A 946 43.11 12.93 1.88
N LEU A 947 43.01 13.02 0.55
CA LEU A 947 43.97 12.48 -0.42
C LEU A 947 45.12 13.44 -0.78
N GLY A 948 45.09 14.69 -0.27
CA GLY A 948 46.10 15.70 -0.55
C GLY A 948 46.19 16.77 0.54
N LEU A 949 47.33 16.85 1.22
CA LEU A 949 47.62 17.92 2.18
C LEU A 949 48.38 19.03 1.48
N THR A 950 47.68 19.97 0.81
CA THR A 950 48.27 21.30 0.66
C THR A 950 47.69 22.18 1.75
N ALA A 951 48.57 22.68 2.62
CA ALA A 951 48.26 23.48 3.80
C ALA A 951 47.55 24.83 3.49
N PHE A 952 47.07 25.07 2.27
CA PHE A 952 46.31 26.25 1.86
C PHE A 952 44.83 25.96 1.56
N ALA A 953 44.44 24.72 1.28
CA ALA A 953 43.04 24.34 1.03
C ALA A 953 42.17 24.35 2.31
N LEU A 954 42.80 24.30 3.48
CA LEU A 954 42.11 24.23 4.79
C LEU A 954 41.74 25.60 5.38
N PHE A 955 42.18 26.72 4.79
CA PHE A 955 42.11 28.04 5.43
C PHE A 955 41.20 29.07 4.75
N ASP A 956 40.61 28.77 3.59
CA ASP A 956 39.68 29.70 2.93
C ASP A 956 38.22 29.26 3.12
N ALA A 957 37.77 29.32 4.37
CA ALA A 957 36.36 29.09 4.72
C ALA A 957 35.43 30.15 4.09
N GLY A 958 35.95 31.31 3.64
CA GLY A 958 35.14 32.40 3.09
C GLY A 958 34.63 32.16 1.68
N SER A 959 35.41 31.48 0.82
CA SER A 959 35.02 31.16 -0.56
C SER A 959 34.11 29.95 -0.68
N ILE A 960 34.10 29.06 0.32
CA ILE A 960 33.31 27.81 0.32
C ILE A 960 31.80 28.08 0.52
N PHE A 961 31.43 29.14 1.25
CA PHE A 961 30.02 29.49 1.50
C PHE A 961 29.41 30.48 0.49
N ALA A 962 30.20 31.04 -0.44
CA ALA A 962 29.74 32.08 -1.36
C ALA A 962 29.22 31.58 -2.72
N GLY A 963 29.14 30.26 -2.95
CA GLY A 963 28.61 29.68 -4.20
C GLY A 963 29.44 29.97 -5.45
N THR A 964 30.64 30.55 -5.32
CA THR A 964 31.59 30.77 -6.42
C THR A 964 32.98 30.29 -6.01
N PRO A 965 33.44 29.12 -6.49
CA PRO A 965 34.76 28.61 -6.20
C PRO A 965 35.69 29.16 -7.28
N THR A 966 36.25 30.34 -7.08
CA THR A 966 37.41 30.73 -7.89
C THR A 966 38.66 30.16 -7.23
N PHE A 967 38.97 28.89 -7.54
CA PHE A 967 40.32 28.34 -7.35
C PHE A 967 41.25 28.98 -8.39
N SER A 968 41.68 30.22 -8.17
CA SER A 968 42.69 30.90 -8.99
C SER A 968 44.05 30.96 -8.27
N GLY A 969 44.46 29.82 -7.70
CA GLY A 969 45.78 29.62 -7.12
C GLY A 969 46.62 28.65 -7.96
N PRO A 970 47.95 28.59 -7.77
CA PRO A 970 48.92 27.89 -8.64
C PRO A 970 48.75 26.36 -8.72
N THR A 971 47.71 25.79 -8.10
CA THR A 971 47.37 24.37 -8.11
C THR A 971 46.78 23.90 -9.44
N GLN A 972 45.98 24.73 -10.12
CA GLN A 972 45.42 24.37 -11.44
C GLN A 972 46.53 24.29 -12.50
N ASP A 973 47.47 25.25 -12.48
CA ASP A 973 48.66 25.21 -13.33
C ASP A 973 49.59 24.02 -12.98
N TYR A 974 49.63 23.53 -11.73
CA TYR A 974 50.47 22.38 -11.36
C TYR A 974 49.83 21.04 -11.78
N ILE A 975 48.50 20.93 -11.72
CA ILE A 975 47.75 19.75 -12.15
C ILE A 975 47.69 19.67 -13.68
N ASP A 976 47.41 20.78 -14.36
CA ASP A 976 47.28 20.82 -15.83
C ASP A 976 48.63 20.67 -16.56
N ASN A 977 49.74 21.07 -15.94
CA ASN A 977 51.08 20.93 -16.53
C ASN A 977 51.80 19.62 -16.16
N ASN A 978 51.19 18.73 -15.37
CA ASN A 978 51.79 17.45 -14.96
C ASN A 978 50.80 16.26 -15.01
N PRO A 979 50.14 16.01 -16.16
CA PRO A 979 49.21 14.87 -16.30
C PRO A 979 49.89 13.49 -16.17
N ASP A 980 51.22 13.44 -16.34
CA ASP A 980 52.05 12.24 -16.15
C ASP A 980 52.63 12.10 -14.73
N GLY A 981 52.33 13.04 -13.82
CA GLY A 981 52.94 13.15 -12.49
C GLY A 981 52.46 12.15 -11.43
N PHE A 982 51.46 11.32 -11.75
CA PHE A 982 50.88 10.32 -10.85
C PHE A 982 51.06 8.89 -11.37
N ALA A 983 52.25 8.57 -11.88
CA ALA A 983 52.60 7.24 -12.37
C ALA A 983 53.19 6.33 -11.27
N ALA A 984 52.52 5.17 -11.06
CA ALA A 984 52.99 3.96 -10.37
C ALA A 984 53.35 4.08 -8.88
N CYS A 985 53.12 3.00 -8.12
CA CYS A 985 53.52 2.84 -6.71
C CYS A 985 55.08 2.84 -6.47
N GLY A 986 55.84 3.54 -7.32
CA GLY A 986 57.28 3.77 -7.25
C GLY A 986 57.70 4.93 -8.16
N SER A 987 58.39 5.92 -7.56
CA SER A 987 58.84 7.20 -8.15
C SER A 987 57.79 7.94 -9.00
N GLY A 988 56.71 8.37 -8.35
CA GLY A 988 55.61 9.11 -8.99
C GLY A 988 54.20 8.76 -8.48
N ALA A 989 54.06 8.07 -7.35
CA ALA A 989 52.78 7.50 -6.92
C ALA A 989 51.71 8.54 -6.53
N ASN A 990 50.43 8.19 -6.71
CA ASN A 990 49.36 8.82 -5.93
C ASN A 990 49.59 8.51 -4.44
N LEU A 991 49.31 9.50 -3.58
CA LEU A 991 49.60 9.42 -2.14
C LEU A 991 48.90 8.23 -1.46
N LEU A 992 47.73 7.83 -1.98
CA LEU A 992 46.94 6.70 -1.48
C LEU A 992 47.65 5.35 -1.71
N CYS A 993 48.17 5.12 -2.91
CA CYS A 993 48.93 3.92 -3.27
C CYS A 993 50.20 3.82 -2.42
N LEU A 994 50.93 4.93 -2.27
CA LEU A 994 52.16 4.96 -1.47
C LEU A 994 51.87 4.68 0.01
N TYR A 995 50.80 5.27 0.55
CA TYR A 995 50.35 5.07 1.92
C TYR A 995 49.92 3.62 2.18
N ASN A 996 49.14 3.04 1.26
CA ASN A 996 48.69 1.65 1.36
C ASN A 996 49.87 0.66 1.23
N ALA A 997 50.88 1.00 0.43
CA ALA A 997 52.10 0.20 0.31
C ALA A 997 53.00 0.30 1.56
N VAL A 998 53.19 1.50 2.11
CA VAL A 998 54.02 1.75 3.32
C VAL A 998 53.36 1.17 4.57
N SER A 999 52.04 1.20 4.66
CA SER A 999 51.27 0.58 5.76
C SER A 999 51.18 -0.94 5.66
N GLY A 1000 51.73 -1.54 4.59
CA GLY A 1000 51.72 -2.99 4.34
C GLY A 1000 50.37 -3.53 3.88
N ALA A 1001 49.43 -2.67 3.48
CA ALA A 1001 48.09 -3.05 3.03
C ALA A 1001 48.07 -3.57 1.58
N ILE A 1002 49.03 -3.17 0.74
CA ILE A 1002 49.22 -3.69 -0.62
C ILE A 1002 50.69 -4.05 -0.85
N ASP A 1003 50.96 -5.08 -1.66
CA ASP A 1003 52.32 -5.36 -2.15
C ASP A 1003 52.55 -4.63 -3.50
N PRO A 1004 53.28 -3.51 -3.53
CA PRO A 1004 53.54 -2.75 -4.76
C PRO A 1004 54.45 -3.49 -5.74
N THR A 1005 55.10 -4.59 -5.33
CA THR A 1005 56.01 -5.39 -6.16
C THR A 1005 55.32 -6.57 -6.87
N GLY A 1006 54.08 -6.89 -6.48
CA GLY A 1006 53.29 -8.01 -6.97
C GLY A 1006 52.30 -7.69 -8.10
N ALA A 1007 52.44 -6.55 -8.79
CA ALA A 1007 51.57 -6.18 -9.90
C ALA A 1007 51.63 -7.26 -11.00
N THR A 1008 50.51 -7.92 -11.25
CA THR A 1008 50.39 -8.85 -12.39
C THR A 1008 50.41 -8.06 -13.69
N THR A 1009 50.69 -8.71 -14.83
CA THR A 1009 50.68 -8.10 -16.17
C THR A 1009 49.34 -7.48 -16.58
N ASN A 1010 48.29 -7.69 -15.76
CA ASN A 1010 46.93 -7.18 -15.98
C ASN A 1010 46.55 -6.07 -14.97
N GLY A 1011 47.46 -5.61 -14.11
CA GLY A 1011 47.18 -4.51 -13.17
C GLY A 1011 46.45 -4.90 -11.88
N GLY A 1012 46.27 -6.20 -11.61
CA GLY A 1012 45.80 -6.67 -10.31
C GLY A 1012 46.90 -6.53 -9.24
N ILE A 1013 46.57 -5.86 -8.13
CA ILE A 1013 47.39 -5.83 -6.90
C ILE A 1013 47.23 -7.16 -6.15
N GLN A 1014 48.33 -7.74 -5.64
CA GLN A 1014 48.24 -8.73 -4.58
C GLN A 1014 48.00 -8.03 -3.23
N ILE A 1015 46.84 -8.28 -2.63
CA ILE A 1015 46.61 -7.95 -1.21
C ILE A 1015 47.58 -8.82 -0.41
N GLY A 1016 48.33 -8.21 0.51
CA GLY A 1016 49.40 -8.90 1.24
C GLY A 1016 48.86 -10.09 2.03
N ASP A 1017 49.29 -11.30 1.65
CA ASP A 1017 48.91 -12.56 2.30
C ASP A 1017 49.56 -12.65 3.70
N GLN A 1018 48.83 -12.27 4.75
CA GLN A 1018 49.15 -12.61 6.15
C GLN A 1018 48.53 -13.97 6.53
N GLY A 1019 48.51 -14.95 5.63
CA GLY A 1019 48.33 -16.37 5.95
C GLY A 1019 46.93 -16.81 6.38
N THR A 1020 45.89 -16.04 6.05
CA THR A 1020 44.47 -16.37 6.24
C THR A 1020 43.68 -15.92 4.99
N ASN A 1021 42.38 -16.25 4.88
CA ASN A 1021 41.63 -16.10 3.62
C ASN A 1021 41.81 -14.68 3.01
N PRO A 1022 41.72 -14.49 1.68
CA PRO A 1022 41.78 -13.16 1.06
C PRO A 1022 40.77 -12.14 1.63
N GLY A 1023 39.72 -12.62 2.31
CA GLY A 1023 38.76 -11.82 3.07
C GLY A 1023 39.13 -11.54 4.54
N ASP A 1024 40.37 -11.78 4.97
CA ASP A 1024 40.85 -11.48 6.34
C ASP A 1024 41.87 -10.31 6.36
N THR A 1025 42.27 -9.75 5.21
CA THR A 1025 43.22 -8.63 5.13
C THR A 1025 42.59 -7.41 4.43
N ALA A 1026 42.07 -6.49 5.23
CA ALA A 1026 41.46 -5.26 4.72
C ALA A 1026 42.50 -4.37 4.00
N VAL A 1027 42.17 -3.93 2.78
CA VAL A 1027 42.86 -2.79 2.15
C VAL A 1027 42.59 -1.58 3.05
N ARG A 1028 43.64 -1.12 3.71
CA ARG A 1028 43.59 -0.04 4.68
C ARG A 1028 43.54 1.28 3.90
N PHE A 1029 42.51 2.07 4.14
CA PHE A 1029 42.39 3.52 3.86
C PHE A 1029 42.00 4.03 2.46
N SER A 1030 41.19 5.11 2.49
CA SER A 1030 40.85 6.03 1.39
C SER A 1030 41.50 7.42 1.56
N GLY A 1031 42.36 7.68 2.57
CA GLY A 1031 43.13 8.94 2.78
C GLY A 1031 43.59 9.21 4.23
N VAL A 1032 43.99 10.45 4.57
CA VAL A 1032 44.39 10.88 5.94
C VAL A 1032 43.17 11.40 6.75
N PRO A 1033 42.84 10.83 7.92
CA PRO A 1033 41.67 11.22 8.71
C PRO A 1033 41.79 12.64 9.31
N ILE A 1034 40.76 13.47 9.15
CA ILE A 1034 40.59 14.82 9.73
C ILE A 1034 39.17 14.90 10.30
N ALA A 1035 39.03 15.29 11.58
CA ALA A 1035 37.73 15.48 12.20
C ALA A 1035 37.18 16.90 11.97
N PHE A 1036 35.87 17.01 11.79
CA PHE A 1036 35.15 18.27 11.67
C PHE A 1036 33.89 18.29 12.55
N ASN A 1037 33.46 19.49 12.91
CA ASN A 1037 32.21 19.74 13.61
C ASN A 1037 31.50 20.92 12.94
N ILE A 1038 30.22 20.73 12.57
CA ILE A 1038 29.32 21.73 11.99
C ILE A 1038 28.15 21.92 12.94
N TYR A 1039 27.87 23.19 13.29
CA TYR A 1039 26.71 23.56 14.09
C TYR A 1039 25.73 24.42 13.28
N ARG A 1040 24.45 24.03 13.28
CA ARG A 1040 23.37 24.68 12.55
C ARG A 1040 22.16 24.93 13.46
N PRO A 1041 21.96 26.18 13.95
CA PRO A 1041 20.71 26.59 14.58
C PRO A 1041 19.66 26.97 13.52
N LEU A 1042 18.41 26.57 13.74
CA LEU A 1042 17.27 26.80 12.87
C LEU A 1042 16.07 27.23 13.71
N GLU A 1043 15.29 28.19 13.23
CA GLU A 1043 14.09 28.71 13.89
C GLU A 1043 13.13 29.24 12.82
N ASN A 1044 11.87 28.84 12.92
CA ASN A 1044 10.83 29.18 11.96
C ASN A 1044 9.44 29.00 12.59
N ASP A 1045 8.45 29.71 12.07
CA ASP A 1045 7.06 29.64 12.50
C ASP A 1045 6.09 29.64 11.32
N TRP A 1046 5.03 28.85 11.46
CA TRP A 1046 3.98 28.70 10.44
C TRP A 1046 2.62 28.97 11.08
N ASP A 1047 1.76 29.72 10.38
CA ASP A 1047 0.38 29.95 10.80
C ASP A 1047 -0.61 29.76 9.65
N VAL A 1048 -1.78 29.22 9.96
CA VAL A 1048 -2.78 28.89 8.95
C VAL A 1048 -4.21 29.07 9.47
N TRP A 1049 -5.11 29.33 8.53
CA TRP A 1049 -6.54 29.23 8.72
C TRP A 1049 -7.09 28.03 7.95
N THR A 1050 -7.60 27.04 8.68
CA THR A 1050 -8.34 25.93 8.08
C THR A 1050 -9.83 26.09 8.33
N TRP A 1051 -10.65 25.65 7.39
CA TRP A 1051 -12.10 25.67 7.48
C TRP A 1051 -12.71 24.40 6.87
N ARG A 1052 -13.96 24.12 7.26
CA ARG A 1052 -14.80 23.11 6.62
C ARG A 1052 -16.22 23.62 6.45
N ALA A 1053 -16.88 23.15 5.40
CA ALA A 1053 -18.31 23.33 5.19
C ALA A 1053 -18.91 21.99 4.72
N ASN A 1054 -19.91 21.49 5.44
CA ASN A 1054 -20.67 20.29 5.09
C ASN A 1054 -22.14 20.64 4.91
N LEU A 1055 -22.78 20.04 3.91
CA LEU A 1055 -24.21 20.09 3.70
C LEU A 1055 -24.75 18.67 3.75
N ASP A 1056 -25.68 18.44 4.67
CA ASP A 1056 -26.19 17.13 5.00
C ASP A 1056 -27.67 17.07 4.62
N TYR A 1057 -28.06 15.95 4.02
CA TYR A 1057 -29.41 15.68 3.57
C TYR A 1057 -29.84 14.29 4.03
N GLU A 1058 -30.84 14.26 4.90
CA GLU A 1058 -31.44 13.05 5.48
C GLU A 1058 -32.83 12.84 4.87
N PRO A 1059 -32.93 12.16 3.71
CA PRO A 1059 -34.23 11.88 3.11
C PRO A 1059 -35.14 11.03 4.02
N THR A 1060 -34.54 10.11 4.78
CA THR A 1060 -35.15 9.22 5.78
C THR A 1060 -34.22 9.15 7.01
N PRO A 1061 -34.70 8.69 8.18
CA PRO A 1061 -33.85 8.54 9.38
C PRO A 1061 -32.68 7.57 9.23
N ASP A 1062 -32.75 6.64 8.27
CA ASP A 1062 -31.74 5.61 8.05
C ASP A 1062 -30.79 5.93 6.88
N THR A 1063 -30.90 7.11 6.27
CA THR A 1063 -30.11 7.49 5.08
C THR A 1063 -29.59 8.91 5.19
N LEU A 1064 -28.27 9.06 5.02
CA LEU A 1064 -27.57 10.34 4.99
C LEU A 1064 -26.81 10.50 3.66
N LEU A 1065 -27.08 11.60 2.96
CA LEU A 1065 -26.28 12.10 1.86
C LEU A 1065 -25.56 13.36 2.31
N TYR A 1066 -24.26 13.46 2.09
CA TYR A 1066 -23.51 14.65 2.47
C TYR A 1066 -22.55 15.10 1.38
N PHE A 1067 -22.33 16.42 1.32
CA PHE A 1067 -21.28 17.04 0.52
C PHE A 1067 -20.42 17.91 1.43
N SER A 1068 -19.10 17.75 1.35
CA SER A 1068 -18.16 18.53 2.15
C SER A 1068 -17.04 19.16 1.33
N VAL A 1069 -16.60 20.33 1.80
CA VAL A 1069 -15.38 21.00 1.37
C VAL A 1069 -14.56 21.30 2.61
N THR A 1070 -13.35 20.74 2.68
CA THR A 1070 -12.51 20.83 3.87
C THR A 1070 -11.08 21.17 3.48
N THR A 1071 -10.47 22.11 4.19
CA THR A 1071 -9.04 22.39 4.08
C THR A 1071 -8.25 21.70 5.19
N GLY A 1072 -7.02 21.32 4.91
CA GLY A 1072 -6.07 20.79 5.88
C GLY A 1072 -4.66 21.32 5.62
N TRP A 1073 -3.77 21.11 6.60
CA TRP A 1073 -2.38 21.49 6.47
C TRP A 1073 -1.46 20.59 7.29
N ARG A 1074 -0.19 20.53 6.91
CA ARG A 1074 0.91 19.95 7.68
C ARG A 1074 2.02 20.98 7.83
N SER A 1075 2.52 21.16 9.05
CA SER A 1075 3.58 22.12 9.35
C SER A 1075 4.85 21.81 8.57
N GLY A 1076 5.56 22.87 8.16
CA GLY A 1076 6.93 22.78 7.68
C GLY A 1076 7.91 22.27 8.76
N GLY A 1077 9.17 22.13 8.39
CA GLY A 1077 10.19 21.57 9.29
C GLY A 1077 11.59 21.62 8.71
N TYR A 1078 12.48 20.81 9.30
CA TYR A 1078 13.91 20.84 9.00
C TYR A 1078 14.43 19.49 8.53
N ASN A 1079 15.38 19.51 7.61
CA ASN A 1079 16.11 18.31 7.18
C ASN A 1079 17.26 18.02 8.15
N LEU A 1080 16.93 17.42 9.31
CA LEU A 1080 17.91 17.02 10.34
C LEU A 1080 18.32 15.56 10.15
N GLY A 1081 19.60 15.25 10.38
CA GLY A 1081 20.17 13.92 10.09
C GLY A 1081 20.48 13.68 8.60
N PHE A 1082 19.92 14.51 7.71
CA PHE A 1082 20.23 14.59 6.27
C PHE A 1082 20.75 16.00 5.97
N PHE A 1083 22.06 16.20 6.18
CA PHE A 1083 22.63 17.54 6.15
C PHE A 1083 22.66 18.10 4.71
N SER A 1084 21.75 19.02 4.42
CA SER A 1084 21.69 19.79 3.17
C SER A 1084 21.85 21.28 3.43
N THR A 1085 22.77 21.91 2.70
CA THR A 1085 22.93 23.38 2.72
C THR A 1085 22.00 24.09 1.73
N ALA A 1086 21.49 23.37 0.74
CA ALA A 1086 20.59 23.92 -0.26
C ALA A 1086 19.13 23.95 0.21
N THR A 1087 18.73 22.94 0.98
CA THR A 1087 17.36 22.73 1.48
C THR A 1087 17.38 22.37 2.97
N PRO A 1088 17.87 23.26 3.85
CA PRO A 1088 17.95 22.99 5.29
C PRO A 1088 16.56 22.89 5.95
N GLU A 1089 15.57 23.54 5.36
CA GLU A 1089 14.17 23.61 5.80
C GLU A 1089 13.23 23.32 4.63
N TYR A 1090 11.96 23.02 4.95
CA TYR A 1090 10.85 22.86 4.02
C TYR A 1090 9.61 23.54 4.62
N ASP A 1091 8.78 24.12 3.74
CA ASP A 1091 7.59 24.91 4.11
C ASP A 1091 6.38 24.00 4.38
N GLU A 1092 5.24 24.56 4.76
CA GLU A 1092 4.00 23.83 5.00
C GLU A 1092 3.36 23.24 3.73
N GLU A 1093 2.64 22.14 3.90
CA GLU A 1093 1.80 21.52 2.85
C GLU A 1093 0.34 21.86 3.12
N ASN A 1094 -0.39 22.21 2.06
CA ASN A 1094 -1.82 22.55 2.13
C ASN A 1094 -2.66 21.64 1.24
N ILE A 1095 -3.89 21.36 1.68
CA ILE A 1095 -4.87 20.58 0.92
C ILE A 1095 -6.24 21.26 0.93
N ILE A 1096 -6.93 21.20 -0.21
CA ILE A 1096 -8.39 21.32 -0.28
C ILE A 1096 -9.01 20.01 -0.76
N ALA A 1097 -9.98 19.50 0.01
CA ALA A 1097 -10.69 18.27 -0.27
C ALA A 1097 -12.16 18.54 -0.56
N TYR A 1098 -12.68 17.89 -1.59
CA TYR A 1098 -14.09 17.80 -1.91
C TYR A 1098 -14.56 16.36 -1.73
N GLU A 1099 -15.66 16.14 -1.03
CA GLU A 1099 -16.21 14.81 -0.80
C GLU A 1099 -17.72 14.80 -0.99
N LEU A 1100 -18.24 13.78 -1.66
CA LEU A 1100 -19.66 13.45 -1.75
C LEU A 1100 -19.84 12.03 -1.22
N GLY A 1101 -20.64 11.87 -0.17
CA GLY A 1101 -20.86 10.58 0.46
C GLY A 1101 -22.31 10.21 0.67
N TYR A 1102 -22.51 8.90 0.84
CA TYR A 1102 -23.76 8.25 1.17
C TYR A 1102 -23.52 7.31 2.34
N LYS A 1103 -24.43 7.33 3.31
CA LYS A 1103 -24.53 6.36 4.38
C LYS A 1103 -25.97 5.89 4.45
N GLY A 1104 -26.16 4.59 4.56
CA GLY A 1104 -27.50 4.04 4.60
C GLY A 1104 -27.57 2.72 5.33
N THR A 1105 -28.60 2.60 6.15
CA THR A 1105 -29.01 1.38 6.83
C THR A 1105 -30.31 0.89 6.19
N LEU A 1106 -30.25 -0.26 5.53
CA LEU A 1106 -31.30 -0.82 4.68
C LEU A 1106 -31.77 -2.18 5.24
N LEU A 1107 -32.90 -2.68 4.71
CA LEU A 1107 -33.45 -4.00 5.04
C LEU A 1107 -33.71 -4.17 6.55
N ASP A 1108 -34.42 -3.22 7.17
CA ASP A 1108 -34.72 -3.17 8.61
C ASP A 1108 -33.47 -3.25 9.50
N GLY A 1109 -32.39 -2.59 9.10
CA GLY A 1109 -31.14 -2.61 9.86
C GLY A 1109 -30.26 -3.83 9.61
N ARG A 1110 -30.46 -4.59 8.52
CA ARG A 1110 -29.64 -5.76 8.20
C ARG A 1110 -28.51 -5.49 7.24
N LEU A 1111 -28.58 -4.41 6.46
CA LEU A 1111 -27.56 -4.03 5.48
C LEU A 1111 -27.13 -2.59 5.74
N GLN A 1112 -25.86 -2.38 6.04
CA GLN A 1112 -25.27 -1.04 6.13
C GLN A 1112 -24.31 -0.85 4.96
N ILE A 1113 -24.43 0.29 4.28
CA ILE A 1113 -23.54 0.70 3.18
C ILE A 1113 -23.08 2.13 3.43
N ASN A 1114 -21.77 2.33 3.47
CA ASN A 1114 -21.14 3.64 3.51
C ASN A 1114 -20.24 3.78 2.30
N THR A 1115 -20.39 4.83 1.49
CA THR A 1115 -19.53 5.06 0.32
C THR A 1115 -19.33 6.53 0.06
N SER A 1116 -18.18 6.88 -0.50
CA SER A 1116 -17.86 8.26 -0.86
C SER A 1116 -17.00 8.34 -2.11
N VAL A 1117 -17.09 9.49 -2.77
CA VAL A 1117 -16.20 9.91 -3.86
C VAL A 1117 -15.50 11.17 -3.39
N PHE A 1118 -14.18 11.23 -3.57
CA PHE A 1118 -13.36 12.33 -3.09
C PHE A 1118 -12.39 12.84 -4.16
N MET A 1119 -12.04 14.11 -4.05
CA MET A 1119 -11.04 14.77 -4.89
C MET A 1119 -10.22 15.74 -4.05
N TYR A 1120 -8.90 15.60 -4.10
CA TYR A 1120 -7.94 16.41 -3.37
C TYR A 1120 -7.07 17.22 -4.33
N GLN A 1121 -6.77 18.44 -3.92
CA GLN A 1121 -5.79 19.31 -4.57
C GLN A 1121 -4.78 19.72 -3.52
N TYR A 1122 -3.52 19.41 -3.77
CA TYR A 1122 -2.38 19.75 -2.93
C TYR A 1122 -1.59 20.88 -3.53
N ASP A 1123 -1.23 21.82 -2.66
CA ASP A 1123 -0.18 22.79 -2.90
C ASP A 1123 1.01 22.43 -1.99
N ASP A 1124 2.22 22.39 -2.56
CA ASP A 1124 3.48 22.19 -1.84
C ASP A 1124 3.55 20.86 -1.05
N ILE A 1125 3.11 19.74 -1.65
CA ILE A 1125 3.12 18.41 -1.02
C ILE A 1125 4.53 17.97 -0.61
N HIS A 1126 4.72 17.53 0.64
CA HIS A 1126 6.02 17.10 1.11
C HIS A 1126 6.37 15.73 0.52
N THR A 1127 7.48 15.64 -0.19
CA THR A 1127 8.02 14.40 -0.75
C THR A 1127 9.49 14.24 -0.38
N ILE A 1128 10.01 13.00 -0.47
CA ILE A 1128 11.45 12.74 -0.36
C ILE A 1128 12.04 12.67 -1.74
N ILE A 1129 13.09 13.46 -1.97
CA ILE A 1129 13.89 13.36 -3.17
C ILE A 1129 15.37 13.52 -2.88
N SER A 1130 16.20 12.96 -3.75
CA SER A 1130 17.63 13.23 -3.74
C SER A 1130 17.91 14.49 -4.57
N GLN A 1131 18.61 15.45 -3.98
CA GLN A 1131 19.01 16.70 -4.62
C GLN A 1131 20.46 17.03 -4.29
N SER A 1132 21.07 17.93 -5.07
CA SER A 1132 22.38 18.47 -4.75
C SER A 1132 22.29 19.35 -3.49
N GLY A 1133 22.80 18.85 -2.36
CA GLY A 1133 22.80 19.49 -1.04
C GLY A 1133 23.95 20.48 -0.81
N GLY A 1134 24.69 20.87 -1.84
CA GLY A 1134 25.82 21.81 -1.76
C GLY A 1134 27.05 21.19 -1.08
N LEU A 1135 27.39 21.65 0.13
CA LEU A 1135 28.64 21.33 0.84
C LEU A 1135 28.90 19.82 1.05
N LEU A 1136 27.90 18.94 1.00
CA LEU A 1136 28.06 17.49 1.23
C LEU A 1136 27.72 16.60 0.02
N GLY A 1137 27.53 17.18 -1.17
CA GLY A 1137 27.18 16.42 -2.38
C GLY A 1137 25.68 16.21 -2.53
N VAL A 1138 25.23 15.01 -2.93
CA VAL A 1138 23.80 14.69 -3.03
C VAL A 1138 23.28 14.31 -1.66
N SER A 1139 22.17 14.92 -1.23
CA SER A 1139 21.47 14.58 0.01
C SER A 1139 20.03 14.20 -0.33
N THR A 1140 19.49 13.23 0.40
CA THR A 1140 18.08 12.86 0.34
C THR A 1140 17.32 13.69 1.35
N ASN A 1141 16.46 14.58 0.88
CA ASN A 1141 15.80 15.60 1.70
C ASN A 1141 14.29 15.52 1.53
N VAL A 1142 13.58 15.94 2.57
CA VAL A 1142 12.18 16.35 2.45
C VAL A 1142 12.13 17.70 1.75
N VAL A 1143 11.30 17.81 0.73
CA VAL A 1143 11.04 19.03 -0.02
C VAL A 1143 9.55 19.18 -0.30
N ASN A 1144 9.12 20.39 -0.64
CA ASN A 1144 7.79 20.65 -1.18
C ASN A 1144 7.80 20.42 -2.71
N ALA A 1145 7.12 19.38 -3.17
CA ALA A 1145 6.79 19.23 -4.58
C ALA A 1145 5.61 20.15 -4.92
N PRO A 1146 5.62 20.83 -6.08
CA PRO A 1146 4.76 22.01 -6.29
C PRO A 1146 3.26 21.73 -6.21
N GLU A 1147 2.79 20.66 -6.86
CA GLU A 1147 1.36 20.34 -6.92
C GLU A 1147 1.14 18.82 -7.06
N ALA A 1148 0.10 18.32 -6.39
CA ALA A 1148 -0.39 16.96 -6.59
C ALA A 1148 -1.92 16.92 -6.55
N ARG A 1149 -2.49 15.91 -7.22
CA ARG A 1149 -3.93 15.69 -7.23
C ARG A 1149 -4.25 14.24 -6.90
N THR A 1150 -5.34 14.05 -6.16
CA THR A 1150 -5.86 12.72 -5.87
C THR A 1150 -7.34 12.66 -6.20
N PHE A 1151 -7.74 11.63 -6.92
CA PHE A 1151 -9.15 11.30 -7.15
C PHE A 1151 -9.40 9.86 -6.73
N GLY A 1152 -10.52 9.63 -6.04
CA GLY A 1152 -10.86 8.29 -5.63
C GLY A 1152 -12.31 8.10 -5.22
N TRP A 1153 -12.66 6.84 -5.05
CA TRP A 1153 -13.93 6.43 -4.46
C TRP A 1153 -13.71 5.21 -3.59
N GLU A 1154 -14.48 5.13 -2.53
CA GLU A 1154 -14.31 4.13 -1.49
C GLU A 1154 -15.63 3.77 -0.83
N GLY A 1155 -15.63 2.68 -0.08
CA GLY A 1155 -16.76 2.34 0.74
C GLY A 1155 -16.55 1.06 1.54
N ASP A 1156 -17.50 0.85 2.44
CA ASP A 1156 -17.61 -0.31 3.31
C ASP A 1156 -19.06 -0.78 3.36
N VAL A 1157 -19.22 -2.09 3.56
CA VAL A 1157 -20.52 -2.76 3.60
C VAL A 1157 -20.53 -3.79 4.72
N LEU A 1158 -21.66 -3.88 5.41
CA LEU A 1158 -21.96 -4.91 6.39
C LEU A 1158 -23.36 -5.47 6.14
N PHE A 1159 -23.48 -6.79 6.00
CA PHE A 1159 -24.72 -7.47 5.71
C PHE A 1159 -24.95 -8.67 6.62
N LEU A 1160 -26.04 -8.62 7.39
CA LEU A 1160 -26.56 -9.72 8.19
C LEU A 1160 -27.43 -10.65 7.33
N LEU A 1161 -26.78 -11.65 6.71
CA LEU A 1161 -27.42 -12.70 5.92
C LEU A 1161 -28.10 -13.75 6.82
N GLY A 1162 -29.27 -13.39 7.34
CA GLY A 1162 -30.03 -14.19 8.29
C GLY A 1162 -29.36 -14.27 9.66
N ASP A 1163 -29.76 -15.24 10.48
CA ASP A 1163 -29.32 -15.27 11.89
C ASP A 1163 -27.88 -15.74 12.09
N ARG A 1164 -27.30 -16.42 11.08
CA ARG A 1164 -26.06 -17.18 11.23
C ARG A 1164 -24.91 -16.69 10.38
N PHE A 1165 -25.17 -15.88 9.35
CA PHE A 1165 -24.12 -15.47 8.43
C PHE A 1165 -24.05 -13.96 8.39
N THR A 1166 -22.84 -13.44 8.58
CA THR A 1166 -22.53 -12.02 8.42
C THR A 1166 -21.47 -11.89 7.34
N LEU A 1167 -21.71 -11.02 6.37
CA LEU A 1167 -20.77 -10.69 5.32
C LEU A 1167 -20.42 -9.22 5.47
N GLY A 1168 -19.15 -8.88 5.36
CA GLY A 1168 -18.75 -7.49 5.25
C GLY A 1168 -17.56 -7.34 4.33
N GLY A 1169 -17.25 -6.10 3.97
CA GLY A 1169 -16.18 -5.84 3.06
C GLY A 1169 -15.98 -4.35 2.85
N ASN A 1170 -14.91 -4.03 2.15
CA ASN A 1170 -14.54 -2.68 1.83
C ASN A 1170 -13.80 -2.63 0.50
N TRP A 1171 -13.81 -1.47 -0.13
CA TRP A 1171 -13.16 -1.24 -1.41
C TRP A 1171 -12.63 0.19 -1.51
N SER A 1172 -11.60 0.37 -2.32
CA SER A 1172 -11.14 1.69 -2.71
C SER A 1172 -10.47 1.68 -4.08
N TYR A 1173 -10.72 2.74 -4.84
CA TYR A 1173 -9.90 3.18 -5.95
C TYR A 1173 -9.28 4.53 -5.60
N THR A 1174 -7.96 4.65 -5.69
CA THR A 1174 -7.24 5.91 -5.40
C THR A 1174 -6.19 6.14 -6.49
N ASN A 1175 -6.43 7.10 -7.36
CA ASN A 1175 -5.43 7.57 -8.31
C ASN A 1175 -4.84 8.88 -7.77
N ALA A 1176 -3.56 8.83 -7.41
CA ALA A 1176 -2.84 9.94 -6.79
C ALA A 1176 -1.57 10.21 -7.61
N GLU A 1177 -1.43 11.42 -8.12
CA GLU A 1177 -0.36 11.78 -9.06
C GLU A 1177 0.18 13.19 -8.77
N PHE A 1178 1.46 13.39 -9.07
CA PHE A 1178 2.02 14.74 -9.15
C PHE A 1178 1.40 15.46 -10.35
N SER A 1179 0.96 16.72 -10.19
CA SER A 1179 0.33 17.51 -11.26
C SER A 1179 1.23 18.63 -11.81
N GLN A 1180 2.47 18.71 -11.31
CA GLN A 1180 3.48 19.64 -11.80
C GLN A 1180 4.89 19.02 -11.76
N ASP A 1181 5.72 19.37 -12.75
CA ASP A 1181 7.11 18.94 -12.84
C ASP A 1181 8.01 19.55 -11.77
N PHE A 1182 8.94 18.74 -11.27
CA PHE A 1182 10.06 19.15 -10.43
C PHE A 1182 11.30 18.31 -10.79
N GLU A 1183 12.46 18.70 -10.25
CA GLU A 1183 13.76 18.11 -10.61
C GLU A 1183 14.27 17.20 -9.47
N VAL A 1184 14.71 15.99 -9.83
CA VAL A 1184 15.20 14.97 -8.89
C VAL A 1184 16.48 14.34 -9.42
N VAL A 1185 17.46 14.09 -8.55
CA VAL A 1185 18.66 13.31 -8.88
C VAL A 1185 18.37 11.81 -8.66
N ASP A 1186 18.38 11.01 -9.72
CA ASP A 1186 18.13 9.56 -9.62
C ASP A 1186 19.41 8.77 -9.31
N VAL A 1187 19.82 8.78 -8.04
CA VAL A 1187 21.07 8.12 -7.57
C VAL A 1187 21.04 6.59 -7.65
N ASN A 1188 19.86 5.99 -7.75
CA ASN A 1188 19.67 4.53 -7.73
C ASN A 1188 19.55 3.92 -9.13
N ASN A 1189 19.73 4.72 -10.19
CA ASN A 1189 19.55 4.25 -11.56
C ASN A 1189 20.78 3.46 -12.05
N PRO A 1190 20.62 2.17 -12.39
CA PRO A 1190 21.74 1.35 -12.84
C PRO A 1190 22.27 1.74 -14.23
N ASP A 1191 21.47 2.43 -15.05
CA ASP A 1191 21.85 2.85 -16.41
C ASP A 1191 22.67 4.16 -16.43
N ILE A 1192 22.58 4.94 -15.36
CA ILE A 1192 23.31 6.21 -15.16
C ILE A 1192 24.03 6.21 -13.80
N PRO A 1193 24.95 5.26 -13.55
CA PRO A 1193 25.55 5.10 -12.23
C PRO A 1193 26.36 6.34 -11.82
N GLY A 1194 26.16 6.82 -10.59
CA GLY A 1194 26.86 7.98 -10.03
C GLY A 1194 28.39 7.84 -9.87
N SER A 1195 28.94 6.66 -10.14
CA SER A 1195 30.40 6.44 -10.27
C SER A 1195 30.96 6.90 -11.63
N ILE A 1196 30.09 7.08 -12.63
CA ILE A 1196 30.44 7.51 -13.99
C ILE A 1196 29.87 8.90 -14.30
N PHE A 1197 28.64 9.18 -13.88
CA PHE A 1197 27.91 10.40 -14.20
C PHE A 1197 27.77 11.33 -12.99
N THR A 1198 27.75 12.63 -13.26
CA THR A 1198 27.57 13.67 -12.24
C THR A 1198 26.11 13.74 -11.74
N ALA A 1199 25.86 14.41 -10.62
CA ALA A 1199 24.48 14.62 -10.12
C ALA A 1199 23.61 15.39 -11.12
N ALA A 1200 24.20 16.35 -11.85
CA ALA A 1200 23.50 17.10 -12.90
C ALA A 1200 23.15 16.21 -14.11
N GLU A 1201 24.03 15.26 -14.47
CA GLU A 1201 23.73 14.27 -15.51
C GLU A 1201 22.72 13.22 -15.04
N GLN A 1202 22.64 12.94 -13.74
CA GLN A 1202 21.64 12.06 -13.12
C GLN A 1202 20.30 12.78 -12.84
N SER A 1203 20.22 14.06 -13.13
CA SER A 1203 19.03 14.86 -12.88
C SER A 1203 17.94 14.55 -13.90
N VAL A 1204 16.76 14.22 -13.39
CA VAL A 1204 15.58 13.83 -14.15
C VAL A 1204 14.38 14.70 -13.76
N SER A 1205 13.51 14.92 -14.74
CA SER A 1205 12.28 15.73 -14.64
C SER A 1205 11.20 15.11 -15.52
N GLY A 1206 9.98 15.65 -15.52
CA GLY A 1206 8.84 15.09 -16.27
C GLY A 1206 8.00 14.15 -15.40
N PHE A 1207 7.66 14.61 -14.20
CA PHE A 1207 6.88 13.87 -13.21
C PHE A 1207 5.41 14.26 -13.20
N ASP A 1208 4.99 15.24 -14.01
CA ASP A 1208 3.56 15.53 -14.25
C ASP A 1208 2.84 14.26 -14.75
N GLY A 1209 1.86 13.80 -13.97
CA GLY A 1209 1.11 12.57 -14.18
C GLY A 1209 1.73 11.30 -13.61
N SER A 1210 2.92 11.37 -12.99
CA SER A 1210 3.53 10.23 -12.30
C SER A 1210 2.84 9.95 -10.97
N SER A 1211 2.71 8.66 -10.63
CA SER A 1211 2.08 8.21 -9.40
C SER A 1211 2.83 8.66 -8.14
N LEU A 1212 2.06 9.05 -7.12
CA LEU A 1212 2.59 9.24 -5.78
C LEU A 1212 3.03 7.88 -5.21
N PRO A 1213 4.16 7.81 -4.49
CA PRO A 1213 4.74 6.55 -4.04
C PRO A 1213 3.89 5.85 -2.97
N LYS A 1214 3.94 4.50 -2.94
CA LYS A 1214 3.30 3.62 -1.95
C LYS A 1214 1.77 3.62 -1.96
N ILE A 1215 1.16 4.00 -3.08
CA ILE A 1215 -0.29 4.08 -3.22
C ILE A 1215 -0.78 3.05 -4.25
N PRO A 1216 -1.34 1.92 -3.81
CA PRO A 1216 -2.02 1.00 -4.72
C PRO A 1216 -3.30 1.65 -5.25
N GLU A 1217 -3.52 1.55 -6.57
CA GLU A 1217 -4.73 2.11 -7.17
C GLU A 1217 -5.98 1.41 -6.67
N TRP A 1218 -5.96 0.07 -6.59
CA TRP A 1218 -7.08 -0.72 -6.13
C TRP A 1218 -6.78 -1.45 -4.83
N LYS A 1219 -7.74 -1.40 -3.91
CA LYS A 1219 -7.80 -2.29 -2.74
C LYS A 1219 -9.21 -2.85 -2.56
N PHE A 1220 -9.29 -4.12 -2.20
CA PHE A 1220 -10.54 -4.79 -1.87
C PHE A 1220 -10.35 -5.72 -0.68
N THR A 1221 -11.28 -5.71 0.25
CA THR A 1221 -11.37 -6.74 1.29
C THR A 1221 -12.79 -7.27 1.38
N LEU A 1222 -12.92 -8.59 1.45
CA LEU A 1222 -14.18 -9.27 1.71
C LEU A 1222 -13.98 -10.22 2.88
N TRP A 1223 -14.88 -10.18 3.86
CA TRP A 1223 -14.86 -11.08 4.99
C TRP A 1223 -16.24 -11.65 5.30
N GLY A 1224 -16.28 -12.81 5.94
CA GLY A 1224 -17.52 -13.44 6.39
C GLY A 1224 -17.35 -14.16 7.72
N ASN A 1225 -18.40 -14.13 8.54
CA ASN A 1225 -18.54 -14.92 9.76
C ASN A 1225 -19.76 -15.86 9.62
N TYR A 1226 -19.58 -17.15 9.87
CA TYR A 1226 -20.66 -18.11 10.01
C TYR A 1226 -20.73 -18.71 11.42
N SER A 1227 -21.83 -18.43 12.12
CA SER A 1227 -22.06 -18.83 13.52
C SER A 1227 -22.97 -20.06 13.61
N ILE A 1228 -22.51 -21.08 14.34
CA ILE A 1228 -23.26 -22.29 14.63
C ILE A 1228 -23.62 -22.30 16.12
N PRO A 1229 -24.91 -22.12 16.49
CA PRO A 1229 -25.31 -22.24 17.89
C PRO A 1229 -25.21 -23.69 18.35
N LEU A 1230 -24.53 -23.92 19.47
CA LEU A 1230 -24.35 -25.23 20.11
C LEU A 1230 -25.24 -25.40 21.36
N GLY A 1231 -26.32 -24.62 21.46
CA GLY A 1231 -27.21 -24.60 22.62
C GLY A 1231 -26.54 -23.95 23.82
N ASP A 1232 -26.62 -24.59 25.00
CA ASP A 1232 -26.00 -24.09 26.24
C ASP A 1232 -24.46 -24.10 26.21
N SER A 1233 -23.85 -24.65 25.16
CA SER A 1233 -22.39 -24.78 25.00
C SER A 1233 -21.75 -23.62 24.22
N GLY A 1234 -22.46 -22.52 24.01
CA GLY A 1234 -21.97 -21.35 23.26
C GLY A 1234 -22.20 -21.44 21.75
N ASN A 1235 -21.40 -20.70 20.99
CA ASN A 1235 -21.46 -20.63 19.53
C ASN A 1235 -20.12 -21.10 18.94
N LEU A 1236 -20.15 -21.73 17.78
CA LEU A 1236 -18.96 -22.01 16.99
C LEU A 1236 -18.96 -21.08 15.78
N ASP A 1237 -18.10 -20.09 15.78
CA ASP A 1237 -17.97 -19.04 14.76
C ASP A 1237 -16.80 -19.34 13.82
N PHE A 1238 -17.04 -19.22 12.51
CA PHE A 1238 -16.04 -19.39 11.45
C PHE A 1238 -15.86 -18.08 10.70
N PHE A 1239 -14.67 -17.52 10.78
CA PHE A 1239 -14.29 -16.29 10.09
C PHE A 1239 -13.39 -16.60 8.89
N SER A 1240 -13.58 -15.87 7.80
CA SER A 1240 -12.68 -15.85 6.66
C SER A 1240 -12.58 -14.43 6.10
N THR A 1241 -11.37 -13.97 5.81
CA THR A 1241 -11.09 -12.67 5.19
C THR A 1241 -10.23 -12.88 3.96
N VAL A 1242 -10.57 -12.24 2.84
CA VAL A 1242 -9.79 -12.21 1.60
C VAL A 1242 -9.54 -10.75 1.25
N GLY A 1243 -8.28 -10.35 1.19
CA GLY A 1243 -7.84 -9.01 0.79
C GLY A 1243 -7.03 -9.04 -0.49
N TYR A 1244 -7.19 -8.05 -1.34
CA TYR A 1244 -6.38 -7.79 -2.54
C TYR A 1244 -5.82 -6.37 -2.48
N THR A 1245 -4.54 -6.24 -2.80
CA THR A 1245 -3.84 -4.96 -2.97
C THR A 1245 -3.16 -4.98 -4.34
N ASP A 1246 -3.42 -3.95 -5.13
CA ASP A 1246 -2.82 -3.78 -6.45
C ASP A 1246 -1.30 -3.52 -6.37
N ASP A 1247 -0.63 -3.53 -7.51
CA ASP A 1247 0.76 -3.09 -7.59
C ASP A 1247 0.91 -1.59 -7.29
N PHE A 1248 2.10 -1.20 -6.83
CA PHE A 1248 2.47 0.19 -6.54
C PHE A 1248 3.99 0.36 -6.56
N PHE A 1249 4.47 1.61 -6.63
CA PHE A 1249 5.91 1.92 -6.61
C PHE A 1249 6.39 2.30 -5.21
N PHE A 1250 7.52 1.76 -4.75
CA PHE A 1250 8.07 2.01 -3.41
C PHE A 1250 8.94 3.27 -3.32
N ALA A 1251 9.66 3.59 -4.39
CA ALA A 1251 10.62 4.69 -4.44
C ALA A 1251 9.99 5.99 -4.97
N ALA A 1252 10.79 7.06 -5.02
CA ALA A 1252 10.58 8.36 -5.69
C ALA A 1252 9.76 8.27 -7.02
N PRO A 1253 9.34 9.38 -7.67
CA PRO A 1253 8.44 9.37 -8.85
C PRO A 1253 8.98 8.64 -10.12
N PHE A 1254 9.98 7.79 -9.98
CA PHE A 1254 10.50 6.87 -10.97
C PHE A 1254 9.62 5.61 -11.07
N GLU A 1255 8.77 5.55 -12.09
CA GLU A 1255 7.93 4.39 -12.39
C GLU A 1255 8.71 3.25 -13.09
N ARG A 1256 9.87 2.87 -12.53
CA ARG A 1256 10.72 1.80 -13.07
C ARG A 1256 10.21 0.45 -12.59
N GLU A 1257 10.31 -0.58 -13.42
CA GLU A 1257 9.91 -1.95 -13.04
C GLU A 1257 10.69 -2.49 -11.81
N LEU A 1258 11.90 -1.97 -11.57
CA LEU A 1258 12.72 -2.32 -10.41
C LEU A 1258 12.17 -1.74 -9.09
N ASP A 1259 11.40 -0.65 -9.14
CA ASP A 1259 10.80 0.00 -7.97
C ASP A 1259 9.35 -0.47 -7.71
N ARG A 1260 8.80 -1.32 -8.59
CA ARG A 1260 7.43 -1.82 -8.54
C ARG A 1260 7.27 -2.99 -7.58
N ALA A 1261 6.33 -2.86 -6.65
CA ALA A 1261 5.79 -3.94 -5.85
C ALA A 1261 4.72 -4.69 -6.67
N PRO A 1262 4.77 -6.02 -6.83
CA PRO A 1262 3.70 -6.74 -7.49
C PRO A 1262 2.42 -6.75 -6.63
N SER A 1263 1.26 -6.79 -7.28
CA SER A 1263 -0.02 -6.99 -6.61
C SER A 1263 -0.04 -8.29 -5.81
N PHE A 1264 -0.75 -8.34 -4.69
CA PHE A 1264 -0.85 -9.53 -3.85
C PHE A 1264 -2.26 -9.73 -3.26
N THR A 1265 -2.55 -10.99 -2.90
CA THR A 1265 -3.80 -11.39 -2.24
C THR A 1265 -3.47 -12.07 -0.91
N ARG A 1266 -4.16 -11.68 0.15
CA ARG A 1266 -4.07 -12.28 1.49
C ARG A 1266 -5.37 -13.02 1.81
N TRP A 1267 -5.25 -14.20 2.43
CA TRP A 1267 -6.39 -14.96 2.96
C TRP A 1267 -6.13 -15.33 4.41
N ASP A 1268 -7.05 -14.96 5.29
CA ASP A 1268 -7.03 -15.27 6.71
C ASP A 1268 -8.28 -16.09 7.08
N ALA A 1269 -8.16 -17.03 8.01
CA ALA A 1269 -9.27 -17.83 8.50
C ALA A 1269 -9.14 -18.12 9.99
N ARG A 1270 -10.28 -18.17 10.70
CA ARG A 1270 -10.34 -18.42 12.15
C ARG A 1270 -11.58 -19.24 12.51
N ALA A 1271 -11.46 -20.05 13.56
CA ALA A 1271 -12.60 -20.65 14.23
C ALA A 1271 -12.56 -20.31 15.72
N VAL A 1272 -13.70 -19.92 16.30
CA VAL A 1272 -13.87 -19.59 17.72
C VAL A 1272 -15.02 -20.42 18.27
N TRP A 1273 -14.84 -20.98 19.48
CA TRP A 1273 -15.87 -21.73 20.20
C TRP A 1273 -16.09 -21.12 21.58
#